data_AF-A0AB36XV88-F1
#
_entry.id   AF-A0AB36XV88-F1
#
_cell.length_a   1.000
_cell.length_b   1.000
_cell.length_c   1.000
_cell.angle_alpha   90.00
_cell.angle_beta   90.00
_cell.angle_gamma   90.00
#
_symmetry.space_group_name_H-M   'P 1'
#
loop_
_entity.id
_entity.type
_entity.pdbx_description
1 polymer ?
#
loop_
_entity_poly.entity_id
_entity_poly.type
_entity_poly.pdbx_seq_one_letter_code
_entity_poly.pdbx_strand_id
1 'polypeptide(L)'
;MVRCKSPVNLKAQETVLRLKPLAHAIALLMVAGNAQAATAFSSGWFADKGASQAATAARISAGQVPGVPTLNQQARVNQQMARSISNLNTSVAAIAAQQAAQAAGRQAAFGQVSTIPDGLGKGGLQVDNSLTQGWTNAKGPTQSQSGGKTTVSIEQTADKAILNWETFNVGRNTTVDFQQQSSWAVLNRVNDPDARPSEIQGQIKGAGTVMIVNRNGVVFNGTSQVNVRNLVAAAATITDEQFTQRGIYVDGTGTQPTFTDAAGKVQVQRGALIQTHTPSTSTDAGGYALLLGSEVENAGTISTAKGQTTLAAGDSFYIRKGVGTTGNDRSTTRGNEVATSLNTGSSAGKVSNSGLIMASTGDITLTGHQVQQNGVALASTSVDTRGTIHLLNSATDTTGSVTLGEGSTTAILLDSSGSTALNSQQSNGLTKLDGTPANLITGLFNNLSAVADRTDQSRIEIVSGGTVDFQKGSITLATGGQVAVSAAGRSLVRDGAMIDVSGAVGVKVSMEANNIKINVQGNEQRDAPVNRDSGQLINNDVWVDLRELVFVPAGTNGYATDRWYTAGGLLEVGGYLGTQGHSVGEWMAQGGTVTFTGKDVVTQKGAQINLSGGTVDVQAGYIQQTWLKGPDGRLYEVSRAPGDILYSGFYKGFEDTSKRWGQTEYYYNPMIAKQRRYESGYTVGRDAGKLVVGITSAVLEGQLISDVFQGDRQTQAPNLNLDGYQQSQKAMAQRAQLIIGGYTPVYNKTTGTLRYALNGTAAEVLIDSNTQKIAEGLDLSTALPADRQGKLVLDSDQLNGYSLSAIKVGATQQITVNGALTVADGGDITLFGPGVNLNANLTAHGGSINAGNILSQVDPLKAGALGDTILAGGGIVDVAGGVRLDTTGRWNNLLLDPANTAGVAYVNGGKVSLRSTVNVNLATGSVVDVASGGTLGVNGTLTGGKGGDVTLAALGTLALDGEIRGYGVSGGGTLALQARQVQIGDSATAPAADTLQLAGDFFNKGFSAYDITGNEGLLVTDGTQVDVTTPVYRLGEQTSGVSSGSDPAAALERWTPALYQENPTQGVLNQRLGASLSLTAGHQDSTAADLATTTLTVGQGAVINVDPGQGINLRSVGQLTMNGTLNAWGGSVSLGGLTVGSSEATNAVGHGRSIWVGENALIDVASRAVTAVNNRGGVYGQVRSGGKISIGGDIDLATGIAKASDLFVVVRKGARLDASGAQAALDIPGQGRVLVASKGGSISLASNNGLYLDGSVVARAGGAG
;
A
#
# COMPACT_ATOMS: atom_id res chain seq x y z
N MET A 1 -14.91 -51.98 44.18
CA MET A 1 -15.73 -53.05 43.58
C MET A 1 -15.16 -53.39 42.21
N VAL A 2 -14.83 -54.67 42.02
CA VAL A 2 -14.93 -55.51 40.81
C VAL A 2 -14.20 -55.09 39.51
N ARG A 3 -13.29 -55.98 39.10
CA ARG A 3 -12.60 -56.17 37.81
C ARG A 3 -13.55 -56.59 36.66
N CYS A 4 -13.15 -56.33 35.41
CA CYS A 4 -13.13 -57.27 34.24
C CYS A 4 -12.62 -56.50 32.97
N LYS A 5 -11.42 -56.76 32.41
CA LYS A 5 -10.92 -57.79 31.46
C LYS A 5 -11.08 -57.46 29.93
N SER A 6 -9.93 -57.33 29.26
CA SER A 6 -9.56 -57.29 27.79
C SER A 6 -9.93 -58.57 27.00
N PRO A 7 -9.82 -58.70 25.63
CA PRO A 7 -8.67 -58.37 24.71
C PRO A 7 -9.06 -57.89 23.27
N VAL A 8 -8.17 -57.49 22.35
CA VAL A 8 -7.32 -58.33 21.45
C VAL A 8 -6.34 -57.45 20.66
N ASN A 9 -5.19 -58.05 20.36
CA ASN A 9 -3.94 -57.58 19.77
C ASN A 9 -3.92 -57.82 18.24
N LEU A 10 -3.15 -57.05 17.43
CA LEU A 10 -2.36 -57.54 16.28
C LEU A 10 -1.61 -56.41 15.50
N LYS A 11 -0.29 -56.35 15.74
CA LYS A 11 0.86 -56.10 14.83
C LYS A 11 0.76 -55.05 13.71
N ALA A 12 1.64 -54.04 13.79
CA ALA A 12 2.52 -53.62 12.69
C ALA A 12 3.83 -53.03 13.25
N GLN A 13 4.95 -53.33 12.58
CA GLN A 13 6.33 -53.08 13.00
C GLN A 13 6.67 -51.58 13.09
N GLU A 14 7.20 -51.13 14.24
CA GLU A 14 7.95 -49.87 14.32
C GLU A 14 9.44 -50.11 14.05
N THR A 15 9.90 -49.59 12.91
CA THR A 15 11.30 -49.29 12.66
C THR A 15 11.75 -48.13 13.55
N VAL A 16 12.70 -48.40 14.45
CA VAL A 16 13.35 -47.40 15.30
C VAL A 16 14.18 -46.44 14.43
N LEU A 17 13.68 -45.22 14.23
CA LEU A 17 14.44 -44.08 13.70
C LEU A 17 15.38 -43.54 14.78
N ARG A 18 16.68 -43.81 14.64
CA ARG A 18 17.74 -43.24 15.48
C ARG A 18 17.85 -41.72 15.25
N LEU A 19 17.34 -40.94 16.19
CA LEU A 19 17.55 -39.49 16.37
C LEU A 19 19.01 -39.13 16.75
N LYS A 20 19.99 -39.41 15.90
CA LYS A 20 21.40 -39.05 16.14
C LYS A 20 22.12 -38.34 14.97
N PRO A 21 21.61 -37.19 14.49
CA PRO A 21 22.50 -36.14 13.98
C PRO A 21 22.38 -34.80 14.75
N LEU A 22 21.21 -34.51 15.34
CA LEU A 22 20.89 -33.18 15.90
C LEU A 22 21.72 -32.82 17.15
N ALA A 23 21.96 -33.81 18.03
CA ALA A 23 22.73 -33.60 19.25
C ALA A 23 24.23 -33.39 19.01
N HIS A 24 24.78 -33.90 17.89
CA HIS A 24 26.17 -33.69 17.51
C HIS A 24 26.40 -32.32 16.84
N ALA A 25 25.40 -31.79 16.13
CA ALA A 25 25.47 -30.44 15.55
C ALA A 25 25.50 -29.35 16.64
N ILE A 26 24.72 -29.50 17.71
CA ILE A 26 24.67 -28.55 18.83
C ILE A 26 25.94 -28.61 19.69
N ALA A 27 26.50 -29.80 19.91
CA ALA A 27 27.71 -29.97 20.74
C ALA A 27 28.99 -29.44 20.06
N LEU A 28 29.08 -29.47 18.73
CA LEU A 28 30.21 -28.89 17.97
C LEU A 28 30.15 -27.35 17.87
N LEU A 29 29.01 -26.73 18.13
CA LEU A 29 28.80 -25.27 18.02
C LEU A 29 29.09 -24.48 19.31
N MET A 30 29.27 -25.15 20.46
CA MET A 30 29.44 -24.47 21.77
C MET A 30 30.89 -24.21 22.20
N VAL A 31 31.90 -24.50 21.38
CA VAL A 31 33.32 -24.26 21.74
C VAL A 31 33.89 -23.10 20.92
N ALA A 32 33.38 -21.88 21.13
CA ALA A 32 34.10 -20.59 21.01
C ALA A 32 33.12 -19.40 21.10
N GLY A 33 33.33 -18.49 22.06
CA GLY A 33 32.86 -17.09 21.93
C GLY A 33 32.19 -16.49 23.17
N ASN A 34 32.85 -15.49 23.74
CA ASN A 34 32.34 -14.62 24.82
C ASN A 34 31.16 -13.75 24.35
N ALA A 35 30.32 -13.33 25.30
CA ALA A 35 29.19 -12.42 25.12
C ALA A 35 29.64 -11.00 24.68
N GLN A 36 29.62 -10.76 23.37
CA GLN A 36 29.58 -9.45 22.71
C GLN A 36 28.48 -9.55 21.64
N ALA A 37 27.81 -8.45 21.30
CA ALA A 37 26.70 -8.42 20.35
C ALA A 37 26.99 -9.27 19.10
N ALA A 38 26.11 -10.23 18.81
CA ALA A 38 26.33 -11.21 17.76
C ALA A 38 26.46 -10.52 16.39
N THR A 39 27.55 -10.82 15.66
CA THR A 39 27.75 -10.34 14.29
C THR A 39 26.64 -10.86 13.38
N ALA A 40 26.14 -10.04 12.45
CA ALA A 40 25.08 -10.43 11.52
C ALA A 40 25.46 -11.72 10.78
N PHE A 41 24.51 -12.66 10.67
CA PHE A 41 24.68 -13.99 10.07
C PHE A 41 25.65 -14.94 10.80
N SER A 42 26.05 -14.65 12.04
CA SER A 42 26.75 -15.61 12.90
C SER A 42 25.81 -16.67 13.48
N SER A 43 26.37 -17.77 13.99
CA SER A 43 25.60 -18.79 14.73
C SER A 43 24.82 -18.20 15.91
N GLY A 44 25.43 -17.25 16.64
CA GLY A 44 24.76 -16.50 17.71
C GLY A 44 23.58 -15.66 17.21
N TRP A 45 23.75 -14.98 16.07
CA TRP A 45 22.69 -14.18 15.44
C TRP A 45 21.46 -15.02 15.08
N PHE A 46 21.68 -16.20 14.48
CA PHE A 46 20.59 -17.13 14.15
C PHE A 46 19.95 -17.74 15.39
N ALA A 47 20.74 -18.06 16.43
CA ALA A 47 20.21 -18.53 17.70
C ALA A 47 19.32 -17.47 18.36
N ASP A 48 19.71 -16.19 18.34
CA ASP A 48 18.91 -15.09 18.87
C ASP A 48 17.60 -14.88 18.08
N LYS A 49 17.65 -14.97 16.75
CA LYS A 49 16.44 -14.91 15.89
C LYS A 49 15.50 -16.10 16.13
N GLY A 50 16.04 -17.32 16.19
CA GLY A 50 15.28 -18.53 16.48
C GLY A 50 14.68 -18.52 17.89
N ALA A 51 15.46 -18.10 18.90
CA ALA A 51 15.01 -18.01 20.29
C ALA A 51 13.97 -16.90 20.50
N SER A 52 14.14 -15.74 19.87
CA SER A 52 13.15 -14.65 19.93
C SER A 52 11.82 -15.06 19.29
N GLN A 53 11.85 -15.71 18.13
CA GLN A 53 10.64 -16.25 17.50
C GLN A 53 10.04 -17.42 18.30
N ALA A 54 10.84 -18.37 18.80
CA ALA A 54 10.35 -19.50 19.59
C ALA A 54 9.79 -19.08 20.98
N ALA A 55 10.39 -18.08 21.63
CA ALA A 55 9.87 -17.53 22.89
C ALA A 55 8.53 -16.80 22.71
N THR A 56 8.32 -16.19 21.54
CA THR A 56 7.02 -15.64 21.15
C THR A 56 6.03 -16.79 20.85
N ALA A 57 6.46 -17.85 20.16
CA ALA A 57 5.62 -19.03 19.86
C ALA A 57 5.16 -19.75 21.13
N ALA A 58 6.05 -19.91 22.12
CA ALA A 58 5.73 -20.50 23.42
C ALA A 58 4.72 -19.68 24.21
N ARG A 59 4.79 -18.33 24.17
CA ARG A 59 3.81 -17.46 24.83
C ARG A 59 2.44 -17.49 24.18
N ILE A 60 2.40 -17.52 22.85
CA ILE A 60 1.15 -17.57 22.08
C ILE A 60 0.46 -18.94 22.22
N SER A 61 1.22 -20.03 22.11
CA SER A 61 0.70 -21.40 22.25
C SER A 61 0.30 -21.77 23.69
N ALA A 62 0.92 -21.17 24.70
CA ALA A 62 0.52 -21.34 26.10
C ALA A 62 -0.73 -20.52 26.49
N GLY A 63 -1.35 -19.77 25.57
CA GLY A 63 -2.45 -18.85 25.90
C GLY A 63 -2.05 -17.73 26.85
N GLN A 64 -0.74 -17.48 27.00
CA GLN A 64 -0.17 -16.40 27.84
C GLN A 64 0.01 -15.11 27.03
N VAL A 65 -0.85 -14.89 26.04
CA VAL A 65 -1.06 -13.58 25.43
C VAL A 65 -2.03 -12.83 26.35
N PRO A 66 -1.79 -11.56 26.70
CA PRO A 66 -2.79 -10.79 27.43
C PRO A 66 -4.01 -10.55 26.51
N GLY A 67 -5.13 -11.19 26.83
CA GLY A 67 -6.31 -11.32 25.95
C GLY A 67 -6.38 -12.74 25.40
N VAL A 68 -7.44 -13.50 25.77
CA VAL A 68 -7.60 -14.90 25.34
C VAL A 68 -8.11 -14.88 23.89
N PRO A 69 -7.29 -15.24 22.88
CA PRO A 69 -7.76 -15.30 21.51
C PRO A 69 -8.71 -16.49 21.36
N THR A 70 -9.65 -16.40 20.43
CA THR A 70 -10.50 -17.56 20.11
C THR A 70 -9.64 -18.72 19.57
N LEU A 71 -10.05 -19.97 19.79
CA LEU A 71 -9.31 -21.16 19.33
C LEU A 71 -8.99 -21.13 17.82
N ASN A 72 -9.87 -20.56 17.00
CA ASN A 72 -9.66 -20.40 15.56
C ASN A 72 -8.61 -19.34 15.21
N GLN A 73 -8.55 -18.22 15.96
CA GLN A 73 -7.49 -17.22 15.81
C GLN A 73 -6.13 -17.78 16.27
N GLN A 74 -6.10 -18.51 17.39
CA GLN A 74 -4.89 -19.21 17.84
C GLN A 74 -4.38 -20.21 16.80
N ALA A 75 -5.25 -21.02 16.20
CA ALA A 75 -4.85 -21.99 15.18
C ALA A 75 -4.24 -21.32 13.94
N ARG A 76 -4.82 -20.20 13.46
CA ARG A 76 -4.31 -19.46 12.30
C ARG A 76 -2.98 -18.77 12.57
N VAL A 77 -2.82 -18.15 13.75
CA VAL A 77 -1.53 -17.57 14.18
C VAL A 77 -0.48 -18.64 14.29
N ASN A 78 -0.80 -19.78 14.92
CA ASN A 78 0.13 -20.90 15.04
C ASN A 78 0.55 -21.40 13.65
N GLN A 79 -0.35 -21.45 12.67
CA GLN A 79 0.00 -21.81 11.29
C GLN A 79 0.89 -20.77 10.61
N GLN A 80 0.52 -19.49 10.66
CA GLN A 80 1.28 -18.41 10.02
C GLN A 80 2.69 -18.30 10.63
N MET A 81 2.78 -18.39 11.95
CA MET A 81 4.04 -18.38 12.68
C MET A 81 4.85 -19.65 12.42
N ALA A 82 4.23 -20.83 12.42
CA ALA A 82 4.93 -22.07 12.07
C ALA A 82 5.51 -22.02 10.66
N ARG A 83 4.82 -21.39 9.70
CA ARG A 83 5.36 -21.16 8.34
C ARG A 83 6.53 -20.19 8.34
N SER A 84 6.39 -19.02 8.98
CA SER A 84 7.49 -18.05 9.09
C SER A 84 8.73 -18.66 9.75
N ILE A 85 8.53 -19.41 10.85
CA ILE A 85 9.59 -20.17 11.54
C ILE A 85 10.14 -21.27 10.64
N SER A 86 9.32 -22.00 9.89
CA SER A 86 9.76 -23.04 8.97
C SER A 86 10.63 -22.46 7.86
N ASN A 87 10.23 -21.33 7.28
CA ASN A 87 10.96 -20.66 6.21
C ASN A 87 12.30 -20.13 6.73
N LEU A 88 12.28 -19.47 7.89
CA LEU A 88 13.51 -19.04 8.56
C LEU A 88 14.40 -20.24 8.90
N ASN A 89 13.88 -21.30 9.52
CA ASN A 89 14.63 -22.51 9.85
C ASN A 89 15.21 -23.18 8.61
N THR A 90 14.49 -23.17 7.48
CA THR A 90 15.00 -23.72 6.21
C THR A 90 16.14 -22.86 5.67
N SER A 91 16.02 -21.53 5.70
CA SER A 91 17.11 -20.62 5.35
C SER A 91 18.32 -20.80 6.29
N VAL A 92 18.10 -20.93 7.60
CA VAL A 92 19.17 -21.20 8.59
C VAL A 92 19.83 -22.54 8.32
N ALA A 93 19.05 -23.59 8.06
CA ALA A 93 19.56 -24.91 7.73
C ALA A 93 20.39 -24.89 6.44
N ALA A 94 19.95 -24.16 5.41
CA ALA A 94 20.71 -23.98 4.17
C ALA A 94 22.05 -23.28 4.41
N ILE A 95 22.06 -22.23 5.24
CA ILE A 95 23.29 -21.51 5.62
C ILE A 95 24.23 -22.41 6.43
N ALA A 96 23.71 -23.11 7.43
CA ALA A 96 24.50 -24.03 8.25
C ALA A 96 25.08 -25.19 7.43
N ALA A 97 24.29 -25.75 6.51
CA ALA A 97 24.73 -26.77 5.56
C ALA A 97 25.83 -26.25 4.65
N GLN A 98 25.69 -25.02 4.13
CA GLN A 98 26.74 -24.38 3.35
C GLN A 98 28.00 -24.16 4.18
N GLN A 99 27.91 -23.57 5.38
CA GLN A 99 29.06 -23.37 6.26
C GLN A 99 29.80 -24.68 6.58
N ALA A 100 29.07 -25.77 6.84
CA ALA A 100 29.64 -27.10 7.04
C ALA A 100 30.33 -27.62 5.76
N ALA A 101 29.71 -27.45 4.59
CA ALA A 101 30.32 -27.81 3.31
C ALA A 101 31.58 -26.99 3.02
N GLN A 102 31.62 -25.70 3.39
CA GLN A 102 32.81 -24.86 3.28
C GLN A 102 33.94 -25.34 4.20
N ALA A 103 33.64 -25.68 5.45
CA ALA A 103 34.62 -26.24 6.38
C ALA A 103 35.20 -27.58 5.90
N ALA A 104 34.35 -28.49 5.42
CA ALA A 104 34.77 -29.76 4.84
C ALA A 104 35.58 -29.58 3.56
N GLY A 105 35.17 -28.68 2.67
CA GLY A 105 35.90 -28.36 1.45
C GLY A 105 37.29 -27.80 1.74
N ARG A 106 37.41 -26.93 2.75
CA ARG A 106 38.70 -26.42 3.21
C ARG A 106 39.60 -27.51 3.76
N GLN A 107 39.07 -28.42 4.58
CA GLN A 107 39.83 -29.57 5.10
C GLN A 107 40.31 -30.48 3.97
N ALA A 108 39.44 -30.77 2.99
CA ALA A 108 39.80 -31.57 1.82
C ALA A 108 40.90 -30.88 0.98
N ALA A 109 40.82 -29.55 0.79
CA ALA A 109 41.84 -28.79 0.08
C ALA A 109 43.20 -28.83 0.80
N PHE A 110 43.23 -28.78 2.14
CA PHE A 110 44.47 -28.98 2.91
C PHE A 110 45.07 -30.39 2.74
N GLY A 111 44.25 -31.41 2.45
CA GLY A 111 44.69 -32.78 2.20
C GLY A 111 45.29 -33.01 0.80
N GLN A 112 45.09 -32.09 -0.15
CA GLN A 112 45.68 -32.21 -1.49
C GLN A 112 47.14 -31.72 -1.50
N VAL A 113 48.00 -32.40 -2.29
CA VAL A 113 49.39 -31.97 -2.52
C VAL A 113 49.38 -30.68 -3.36
N SER A 114 49.99 -29.61 -2.85
CA SER A 114 50.13 -28.36 -3.60
C SER A 114 51.33 -28.44 -4.54
N THR A 115 51.13 -28.12 -5.81
CA THR A 115 52.19 -27.99 -6.83
C THR A 115 52.64 -26.54 -7.03
N ILE A 116 52.03 -25.59 -6.32
CA ILE A 116 52.33 -24.16 -6.41
C ILE A 116 53.42 -23.81 -5.37
N PRO A 117 54.60 -23.32 -5.80
CA PRO A 117 55.67 -22.92 -4.88
C PRO A 117 55.26 -21.78 -3.95
N ASP A 118 55.81 -21.75 -2.73
CA ASP A 118 55.62 -20.66 -1.79
C ASP A 118 56.62 -19.52 -2.04
N GLY A 119 56.14 -18.27 -2.06
CA GLY A 119 56.95 -17.07 -2.21
C GLY A 119 57.25 -16.62 -3.65
N LEU A 120 58.28 -15.78 -3.78
CA LEU A 120 58.85 -15.26 -5.03
C LEU A 120 59.66 -16.36 -5.72
N GLY A 121 59.40 -16.57 -7.01
CA GLY A 121 60.14 -17.53 -7.83
C GLY A 121 59.31 -18.15 -8.95
N LYS A 122 59.98 -18.99 -9.75
CA LYS A 122 59.38 -19.60 -10.94
C LYS A 122 58.13 -20.41 -10.59
N GLY A 123 57.01 -20.11 -11.23
CA GLY A 123 55.72 -20.78 -11.04
C GLY A 123 54.93 -20.36 -9.79
N GLY A 124 55.49 -19.52 -8.92
CA GLY A 124 54.83 -18.87 -7.79
C GLY A 124 54.48 -17.42 -8.11
N LEU A 125 55.07 -16.49 -7.35
CA LEU A 125 55.04 -15.05 -7.66
C LEU A 125 56.28 -14.68 -8.48
N GLN A 126 56.14 -14.44 -9.78
CA GLN A 126 57.24 -14.13 -10.70
C GLN A 126 57.00 -12.82 -11.45
N VAL A 127 57.87 -11.84 -11.23
CA VAL A 127 57.80 -10.52 -11.89
C VAL A 127 58.12 -10.65 -13.39
N ASP A 128 57.37 -9.94 -14.24
CA ASP A 128 57.65 -9.87 -15.68
C ASP A 128 58.85 -8.93 -15.93
N ASN A 129 59.94 -9.50 -16.42
CA ASN A 129 61.20 -8.79 -16.70
C ASN A 129 61.44 -8.58 -18.20
N SER A 130 60.48 -8.90 -19.07
CA SER A 130 60.57 -8.59 -20.50
C SER A 130 60.49 -7.06 -20.72
N LEU A 131 61.00 -6.55 -21.84
CA LEU A 131 61.33 -5.14 -22.13
C LEU A 131 60.17 -4.10 -22.07
N THR A 132 59.04 -4.41 -21.42
CA THR A 132 57.93 -3.49 -21.11
C THR A 132 57.94 -3.10 -19.63
N GLN A 133 58.03 -1.80 -19.37
CA GLN A 133 58.10 -1.12 -18.06
C GLN A 133 57.54 -1.92 -16.86
N GLY A 134 58.46 -2.49 -16.09
CA GLY A 134 58.16 -3.18 -14.83
C GLY A 134 57.78 -2.19 -13.74
N TRP A 135 56.60 -2.38 -13.16
CA TRP A 135 56.11 -1.80 -11.91
C TRP A 135 56.07 -0.26 -11.87
N THR A 136 54.87 0.30 -11.94
CA THR A 136 54.61 1.73 -11.79
C THR A 136 54.05 2.02 -10.40
N ASN A 137 54.59 3.04 -9.71
CA ASN A 137 54.14 3.52 -8.40
C ASN A 137 54.14 2.45 -7.27
N ALA A 138 55.08 1.50 -7.32
CA ALA A 138 55.33 0.56 -6.25
C ALA A 138 56.81 0.18 -6.18
N LYS A 139 57.30 -0.16 -4.99
CA LYS A 139 58.61 -0.79 -4.82
C LYS A 139 58.53 -2.27 -5.19
N GLY A 140 59.66 -2.86 -5.60
CA GLY A 140 59.75 -4.30 -5.86
C GLY A 140 59.35 -5.15 -4.64
N PRO A 141 58.85 -6.37 -4.85
CA PRO A 141 58.33 -7.20 -3.76
C PRO A 141 59.46 -7.64 -2.83
N THR A 142 59.20 -7.61 -1.53
CA THR A 142 60.14 -8.11 -0.50
C THR A 142 59.58 -9.37 0.13
N GLN A 143 60.41 -10.38 0.34
CA GLN A 143 59.99 -11.65 0.93
C GLN A 143 60.61 -11.84 2.32
N SER A 144 59.80 -12.32 3.26
CA SER A 144 60.24 -12.81 4.56
C SER A 144 59.68 -14.21 4.82
N GLN A 145 60.40 -15.04 5.58
CA GLN A 145 59.97 -16.39 5.95
C GLN A 145 60.04 -16.55 7.46
N SER A 146 58.97 -17.07 8.06
CA SER A 146 58.90 -17.36 9.49
C SER A 146 57.95 -18.52 9.76
N GLY A 147 58.40 -19.52 10.53
CA GLY A 147 57.57 -20.65 10.97
C GLY A 147 56.95 -21.47 9.83
N GLY A 148 57.66 -21.64 8.71
CA GLY A 148 57.16 -22.38 7.54
C GLY A 148 56.12 -21.62 6.70
N LYS A 149 55.91 -20.32 6.97
CA LYS A 149 55.08 -19.41 6.17
C LYS A 149 55.95 -18.36 5.51
N THR A 150 55.57 -17.98 4.29
CA THR A 150 56.24 -16.95 3.50
C THR A 150 55.34 -15.73 3.41
N THR A 151 55.85 -14.54 3.71
CA THR A 151 55.14 -13.28 3.48
C THR A 151 55.85 -12.48 2.40
N VAL A 152 55.13 -12.13 1.33
CA VAL A 152 55.59 -11.26 0.25
C VAL A 152 54.92 -9.90 0.40
N SER A 153 55.68 -8.89 0.81
CA SER A 153 55.20 -7.53 1.05
C SER A 153 55.48 -6.64 -0.17
N ILE A 154 54.46 -5.89 -0.61
CA ILE A 154 54.52 -4.96 -1.74
C ILE A 154 54.16 -3.56 -1.24
N GLU A 155 55.12 -2.65 -1.26
CA GLU A 155 54.93 -1.26 -0.84
C GLU A 155 54.52 -0.39 -2.03
N GLN A 156 53.27 0.07 -2.01
CA GLN A 156 52.76 1.01 -3.00
C GLN A 156 53.24 2.43 -2.64
N THR A 157 53.55 3.27 -3.64
CA THR A 157 54.11 4.61 -3.43
C THR A 157 53.23 5.75 -3.94
N ALA A 158 52.14 5.46 -4.67
CA ALA A 158 51.14 6.44 -5.09
C ALA A 158 49.72 5.83 -5.09
N ASP A 159 48.70 6.64 -5.34
CA ASP A 159 47.29 6.23 -5.28
C ASP A 159 46.88 5.13 -6.27
N LYS A 160 47.55 5.04 -7.43
CA LYS A 160 47.36 3.98 -8.43
C LYS A 160 48.69 3.33 -8.82
N ALA A 161 48.79 2.01 -8.70
CA ALA A 161 49.98 1.24 -9.09
C ALA A 161 49.66 0.15 -10.11
N ILE A 162 50.59 -0.12 -11.03
CA ILE A 162 50.48 -1.16 -12.05
C ILE A 162 51.68 -2.10 -11.92
N LEU A 163 51.41 -3.37 -11.61
CA LEU A 163 52.40 -4.41 -11.38
C LEU A 163 52.23 -5.49 -12.45
N ASN A 164 53.22 -5.63 -13.32
CA ASN A 164 53.24 -6.68 -14.35
C ASN A 164 53.95 -7.93 -13.79
N TRP A 165 53.31 -9.07 -13.96
CA TRP A 165 53.75 -10.38 -13.47
C TRP A 165 53.80 -11.36 -14.63
N GLU A 166 54.85 -12.18 -14.69
CA GLU A 166 54.89 -13.35 -15.57
C GLU A 166 53.93 -14.41 -15.01
N THR A 167 54.04 -14.72 -13.72
CA THR A 167 53.07 -15.56 -13.01
C THR A 167 52.66 -14.93 -11.69
N PHE A 168 51.37 -15.03 -11.36
CA PHE A 168 50.82 -14.62 -10.06
C PHE A 168 50.08 -15.79 -9.44
N ASN A 169 50.84 -16.70 -8.84
CA ASN A 169 50.31 -17.83 -8.07
C ASN A 169 50.70 -17.65 -6.59
N VAL A 170 49.74 -17.82 -5.69
CA VAL A 170 49.98 -17.66 -4.25
C VAL A 170 49.96 -19.03 -3.59
N GLY A 171 51.14 -19.58 -3.28
CA GLY A 171 51.29 -20.87 -2.62
C GLY A 171 50.56 -20.94 -1.28
N ARG A 172 50.22 -22.16 -0.83
CA ARG A 172 49.35 -22.40 0.34
C ARG A 172 49.86 -21.76 1.63
N ASN A 173 51.18 -21.67 1.82
CA ASN A 173 51.79 -21.05 3.00
C ASN A 173 52.29 -19.63 2.72
N THR A 174 51.88 -19.03 1.60
CA THR A 174 52.25 -17.67 1.20
C THR A 174 51.18 -16.66 1.60
N THR A 175 51.60 -15.51 2.12
CA THR A 175 50.76 -14.32 2.32
C THR A 175 51.30 -13.20 1.44
N VAL A 176 50.48 -12.67 0.54
CA VAL A 176 50.79 -11.44 -0.20
C VAL A 176 50.19 -10.26 0.56
N ASP A 177 51.02 -9.32 0.98
CA ASP A 177 50.62 -8.16 1.78
C ASP A 177 50.87 -6.87 1.00
N PHE A 178 49.79 -6.25 0.53
CA PHE A 178 49.83 -4.96 -0.15
C PHE A 178 49.78 -3.82 0.88
N GLN A 179 50.93 -3.17 1.07
CA GLN A 179 51.06 -1.99 1.92
C GLN A 179 50.61 -0.75 1.12
N GLN A 180 49.31 -0.49 1.15
CA GLN A 180 48.65 0.61 0.46
C GLN A 180 47.72 1.37 1.41
N GLN A 181 47.36 2.62 1.09
CA GLN A 181 46.32 3.33 1.84
C GLN A 181 44.91 2.84 1.45
N SER A 182 43.90 3.15 2.26
CA SER A 182 42.54 2.64 2.06
C SER A 182 41.84 3.13 0.78
N SER A 183 42.23 4.30 0.26
CA SER A 183 41.72 4.86 -1.00
C SER A 183 42.53 4.44 -2.24
N TRP A 184 43.67 3.75 -2.05
CA TRP A 184 44.58 3.40 -3.13
C TRP A 184 44.11 2.14 -3.88
N ALA A 185 44.61 1.97 -5.10
CA ALA A 185 44.35 0.81 -5.94
C ALA A 185 45.63 0.27 -6.58
N VAL A 186 45.75 -1.05 -6.63
CA VAL A 186 46.85 -1.76 -7.31
C VAL A 186 46.30 -2.71 -8.37
N LEU A 187 46.83 -2.60 -9.59
CA LEU A 187 46.57 -3.48 -10.72
C LEU A 187 47.69 -4.52 -10.86
N ASN A 188 47.40 -5.78 -10.54
CA ASN A 188 48.29 -6.91 -10.83
C ASN A 188 47.90 -7.50 -12.18
N ARG A 189 48.67 -7.20 -13.22
CA ARG A 189 48.48 -7.72 -14.58
C ARG A 189 49.39 -8.94 -14.78
N VAL A 190 48.81 -10.06 -15.24
CA VAL A 190 49.53 -11.32 -15.43
C VAL A 190 49.64 -11.64 -16.92
N ASN A 191 50.88 -11.88 -17.36
CA ASN A 191 51.24 -12.27 -18.72
C ASN A 191 51.93 -13.65 -18.67
N ASP A 192 51.19 -14.72 -18.34
CA ASP A 192 51.77 -16.07 -18.24
C ASP A 192 52.20 -16.57 -19.64
N PRO A 193 53.49 -16.87 -19.88
CA PRO A 193 53.98 -17.39 -21.16
C PRO A 193 53.34 -18.71 -21.57
N ASP A 194 52.88 -19.51 -20.60
CA ASP A 194 52.22 -20.79 -20.78
C ASP A 194 50.68 -20.67 -20.85
N ALA A 195 50.15 -19.44 -20.86
CA ALA A 195 48.71 -19.13 -20.90
C ALA A 195 47.87 -19.80 -19.78
N ARG A 196 48.42 -19.88 -18.56
CA ARG A 196 47.74 -20.50 -17.40
C ARG A 196 46.98 -19.49 -16.54
N PRO A 197 45.92 -19.94 -15.84
CA PRO A 197 45.22 -19.13 -14.86
C PRO A 197 46.09 -18.89 -13.60
N SER A 198 45.78 -17.81 -12.88
CA SER A 198 46.37 -17.54 -11.57
C SER A 198 45.77 -18.44 -10.50
N GLU A 199 46.59 -19.23 -9.81
CA GLU A 199 46.16 -20.08 -8.70
C GLU A 199 46.47 -19.46 -7.34
N ILE A 200 45.42 -19.10 -6.60
CA ILE A 200 45.50 -18.51 -5.27
C ILE A 200 45.16 -19.61 -4.26
N GLN A 201 46.16 -20.09 -3.51
CA GLN A 201 46.00 -21.09 -2.44
C GLN A 201 46.27 -20.51 -1.05
N GLY A 202 47.09 -19.47 -0.96
CA GLY A 202 47.45 -18.79 0.28
C GLY A 202 46.58 -17.57 0.62
N GLN A 203 47.19 -16.56 1.25
CA GLN A 203 46.50 -15.37 1.75
C GLN A 203 46.82 -14.12 0.93
N ILE A 204 45.84 -13.23 0.75
CA ILE A 204 46.04 -11.89 0.18
C ILE A 204 45.47 -10.86 1.16
N LYS A 205 46.27 -9.84 1.49
CA LYS A 205 45.92 -8.76 2.40
C LYS A 205 46.19 -7.39 1.79
N GLY A 206 45.38 -6.40 2.11
CA GLY A 206 45.63 -5.01 1.72
C GLY A 206 44.53 -4.03 2.13
N ALA A 207 44.91 -2.82 2.58
CA ALA A 207 43.95 -1.84 3.09
C ALA A 207 43.06 -1.20 2.00
N GLY A 208 43.50 -1.21 0.75
CA GLY A 208 42.85 -0.57 -0.41
C GLY A 208 42.25 -1.56 -1.41
N THR A 209 42.26 -1.17 -2.69
CA THR A 209 41.73 -1.97 -3.80
C THR A 209 42.82 -2.86 -4.39
N VAL A 210 42.61 -4.16 -4.43
CA VAL A 210 43.52 -5.12 -5.09
C VAL A 210 42.83 -5.67 -6.33
N MET A 211 43.41 -5.43 -7.51
CA MET A 211 42.95 -5.98 -8.78
C MET A 211 43.91 -7.08 -9.24
N ILE A 212 43.38 -8.25 -9.57
CA ILE A 212 44.11 -9.40 -10.15
C ILE A 212 43.53 -9.63 -11.54
N VAL A 213 44.32 -9.34 -12.57
CA VAL A 213 43.89 -9.37 -13.96
C VAL A 213 44.73 -10.38 -14.73
N ASN A 214 44.13 -11.52 -15.07
CA ASN A 214 44.75 -12.59 -15.84
C ASN A 214 43.75 -13.14 -16.84
N ARG A 215 43.88 -12.78 -18.12
CA ARG A 215 42.96 -13.19 -19.20
C ARG A 215 42.72 -14.71 -19.26
N ASN A 216 43.67 -15.52 -18.82
CA ASN A 216 43.58 -16.98 -18.84
C ASN A 216 42.71 -17.56 -17.69
N GLY A 217 42.47 -16.78 -16.64
CA GLY A 217 41.61 -17.16 -15.52
C GLY A 217 42.21 -16.86 -14.15
N VAL A 218 41.37 -16.91 -13.12
CA VAL A 218 41.75 -16.76 -11.71
C VAL A 218 41.04 -17.81 -10.87
N VAL A 219 41.78 -18.64 -10.15
CA VAL A 219 41.27 -19.73 -9.33
C VAL A 219 41.63 -19.50 -7.87
N PHE A 220 40.63 -19.28 -7.02
CA PHE A 220 40.77 -19.27 -5.56
C PHE A 220 40.52 -20.69 -5.03
N ASN A 221 41.58 -21.38 -4.63
CA ASN A 221 41.51 -22.75 -4.10
C ASN A 221 40.82 -22.78 -2.72
N GLY A 222 40.34 -23.97 -2.30
CA GLY A 222 39.68 -24.18 -1.01
C GLY A 222 40.50 -23.77 0.24
N THR A 223 41.81 -23.59 0.16
CA THR A 223 42.63 -23.06 1.26
C THR A 223 42.79 -21.53 1.26
N SER A 224 42.37 -20.84 0.20
CA SER A 224 42.64 -19.42 0.00
C SER A 224 41.86 -18.51 0.95
N GLN A 225 42.50 -17.42 1.36
CA GLN A 225 41.89 -16.39 2.21
C GLN A 225 42.27 -14.99 1.70
N VAL A 226 41.29 -14.25 1.21
CA VAL A 226 41.47 -12.87 0.75
C VAL A 226 40.79 -11.94 1.73
N ASN A 227 41.53 -10.96 2.25
CA ASN A 227 41.02 -9.91 3.13
C ASN A 227 41.53 -8.54 2.68
N VAL A 228 40.69 -7.81 1.94
CA VAL A 228 41.04 -6.51 1.35
C VAL A 228 39.90 -5.52 1.53
N ARG A 229 40.08 -4.23 1.22
CA ARG A 229 38.91 -3.33 1.14
C ARG A 229 38.09 -3.66 -0.09
N ASN A 230 38.71 -3.62 -1.28
CA ASN A 230 38.04 -4.00 -2.53
C ASN A 230 38.86 -5.06 -3.27
N LEU A 231 38.19 -6.06 -3.82
CA LEU A 231 38.78 -7.07 -4.69
C LEU A 231 38.19 -6.94 -6.09
N VAL A 232 39.04 -6.89 -7.11
CA VAL A 232 38.64 -7.15 -8.50
C VAL A 232 39.43 -8.34 -9.00
N ALA A 233 38.77 -9.45 -9.36
CA ALA A 233 39.42 -10.55 -10.05
C ALA A 233 38.82 -10.64 -11.46
N ALA A 234 39.64 -10.39 -12.48
CA ALA A 234 39.17 -10.33 -13.85
C ALA A 234 39.96 -11.28 -14.76
N ALA A 235 39.25 -12.21 -15.39
CA ALA A 235 39.75 -13.04 -16.47
C ALA A 235 39.59 -12.34 -17.84
N ALA A 236 39.95 -11.06 -17.87
CA ALA A 236 39.75 -10.12 -18.97
C ALA A 236 40.95 -9.16 -19.05
N THR A 237 40.92 -8.20 -19.98
CA THR A 237 41.95 -7.19 -20.20
C THR A 237 41.47 -5.82 -19.74
N ILE A 238 42.35 -5.03 -19.13
CA ILE A 238 42.16 -3.59 -18.85
C ILE A 238 43.40 -2.82 -19.30
N THR A 239 43.20 -1.69 -19.99
CA THR A 239 44.31 -0.84 -20.45
C THR A 239 44.85 0.02 -19.30
N ASP A 240 46.12 0.41 -19.39
CA ASP A 240 46.75 1.31 -18.41
C ASP A 240 45.98 2.64 -18.33
N GLU A 241 45.56 3.17 -19.48
CA GLU A 241 44.79 4.40 -19.56
C GLU A 241 43.43 4.29 -18.88
N GLN A 242 42.69 3.20 -19.11
CA GLN A 242 41.41 2.95 -18.44
C GLN A 242 41.59 2.94 -16.92
N PHE A 243 42.56 2.19 -16.40
CA PHE A 243 42.83 2.11 -14.96
C PHE A 243 43.29 3.47 -14.37
N THR A 244 44.26 4.12 -15.01
CA THR A 244 44.88 5.35 -14.50
C THR A 244 43.98 6.57 -14.60
N GLN A 245 43.22 6.73 -15.68
CA GLN A 245 42.34 7.90 -15.86
C GLN A 245 40.94 7.68 -15.29
N ARG A 246 40.34 6.49 -15.50
CA ARG A 246 38.91 6.23 -15.19
C ARG A 246 38.68 5.14 -14.15
N GLY A 247 39.71 4.40 -13.77
CA GLY A 247 39.59 3.26 -12.86
C GLY A 247 38.73 2.16 -13.46
N ILE A 248 37.75 1.69 -12.68
CA ILE A 248 36.82 0.64 -13.11
C ILE A 248 35.55 1.17 -13.78
N TYR A 249 35.44 2.46 -14.10
CA TYR A 249 34.19 3.02 -14.63
C TYR A 249 34.26 3.33 -16.12
N VAL A 250 33.12 3.20 -16.80
CA VAL A 250 32.95 3.61 -18.20
C VAL A 250 33.20 5.12 -18.40
N ASP A 251 33.32 5.53 -19.66
CA ASP A 251 33.33 6.96 -20.02
C ASP A 251 31.97 7.63 -19.74
N GLY A 252 31.94 8.97 -19.84
CA GLY A 252 30.72 9.75 -19.61
C GLY A 252 29.56 9.40 -20.55
N THR A 253 29.83 8.76 -21.70
CA THR A 253 28.82 8.27 -22.66
C THR A 253 28.38 6.84 -22.40
N GLY A 254 29.11 6.08 -21.57
CA GLY A 254 28.80 4.68 -21.26
C GLY A 254 28.99 3.71 -22.43
N THR A 255 29.80 4.08 -23.42
CA THR A 255 29.93 3.37 -24.70
C THR A 255 31.17 2.48 -24.77
N GLN A 256 32.22 2.79 -23.99
CA GLN A 256 33.46 2.02 -23.97
C GLN A 256 33.47 0.99 -22.82
N PRO A 257 33.76 -0.29 -23.10
CA PRO A 257 33.90 -1.30 -22.06
C PRO A 257 35.08 -0.98 -21.14
N THR A 258 34.91 -1.24 -19.85
CA THR A 258 35.97 -1.13 -18.83
C THR A 258 36.95 -2.30 -18.94
N PHE A 259 36.42 -3.50 -19.18
CA PHE A 259 37.22 -4.71 -19.38
C PHE A 259 36.77 -5.40 -20.68
N THR A 260 37.73 -5.91 -21.46
CA THR A 260 37.51 -6.56 -22.76
C THR A 260 38.18 -7.92 -22.85
N ASP A 261 37.90 -8.65 -23.92
CA ASP A 261 38.62 -9.87 -24.32
C ASP A 261 38.62 -10.96 -23.25
N ALA A 262 37.53 -11.07 -22.50
CA ALA A 262 37.39 -12.09 -21.47
C ALA A 262 37.43 -13.49 -22.10
N ALA A 263 38.39 -14.31 -21.68
CA ALA A 263 38.62 -15.64 -22.27
C ALA A 263 38.58 -16.74 -21.21
N GLY A 264 39.17 -16.49 -20.05
CA GLY A 264 39.24 -17.41 -18.93
C GLY A 264 38.08 -17.30 -17.95
N LYS A 265 38.08 -18.23 -16.99
CA LYS A 265 37.10 -18.32 -15.91
C LYS A 265 37.64 -17.72 -14.62
N VAL A 266 36.75 -17.13 -13.81
CA VAL A 266 37.03 -16.86 -12.40
C VAL A 266 36.31 -17.88 -11.54
N GLN A 267 37.07 -18.68 -10.78
CA GLN A 267 36.53 -19.76 -9.96
C GLN A 267 36.90 -19.58 -8.49
N VAL A 268 35.91 -19.59 -7.61
CA VAL A 268 36.08 -19.62 -6.16
C VAL A 268 35.68 -21.01 -5.66
N GLN A 269 36.65 -21.84 -5.31
CA GLN A 269 36.41 -23.23 -4.94
C GLN A 269 35.89 -23.36 -3.50
N ARG A 270 35.22 -24.48 -3.22
CA ARG A 270 34.67 -24.77 -1.89
C ARG A 270 35.76 -24.73 -0.82
N GLY A 271 35.53 -23.97 0.25
CA GLY A 271 36.48 -23.70 1.32
C GLY A 271 37.21 -22.35 1.21
N ALA A 272 37.31 -21.79 0.01
CA ALA A 272 37.89 -20.47 -0.24
C ALA A 272 37.07 -19.38 0.49
N LEU A 273 37.75 -18.35 0.99
CA LEU A 273 37.12 -17.19 1.62
C LEU A 273 37.60 -15.89 0.98
N ILE A 274 36.66 -15.13 0.44
CA ILE A 274 36.86 -13.73 0.04
C ILE A 274 36.08 -12.87 1.02
N GLN A 275 36.78 -11.97 1.71
CA GLN A 275 36.18 -11.07 2.70
C GLN A 275 36.61 -9.64 2.44
N THR A 276 35.67 -8.70 2.51
CA THR A 276 35.99 -7.27 2.55
C THR A 276 35.97 -6.72 3.97
N HIS A 277 36.73 -5.65 4.19
CA HIS A 277 36.76 -4.98 5.48
C HIS A 277 35.37 -4.53 5.95
N THR A 278 35.04 -4.84 7.20
CA THR A 278 33.86 -4.29 7.87
C THR A 278 34.10 -2.82 8.21
N PRO A 279 33.21 -1.89 7.84
CA PRO A 279 33.37 -0.49 8.18
C PRO A 279 33.41 -0.26 9.69
N SER A 280 34.24 0.68 10.15
CA SER A 280 34.38 1.01 11.57
C SER A 280 33.25 1.90 12.11
N THR A 281 32.55 2.62 11.24
CA THR A 281 31.41 3.48 11.60
C THR A 281 30.10 3.02 10.96
N SER A 282 28.97 3.48 11.49
CA SER A 282 27.65 3.13 10.94
C SER A 282 27.42 3.75 9.55
N THR A 283 28.03 4.90 9.27
CA THR A 283 27.84 5.71 8.06
C THR A 283 28.76 5.34 6.90
N ASP A 284 29.85 4.63 7.16
CA ASP A 284 30.80 4.25 6.12
C ASP A 284 30.26 3.09 5.26
N ALA A 285 30.41 3.21 3.95
CA ALA A 285 30.12 2.13 3.02
C ALA A 285 31.19 1.03 3.12
N GLY A 286 30.74 -0.23 2.98
CA GLY A 286 31.62 -1.39 2.83
C GLY A 286 32.34 -1.41 1.49
N GLY A 287 33.34 -2.27 1.38
CA GLY A 287 34.05 -2.49 0.12
C GLY A 287 33.42 -3.60 -0.73
N TYR A 288 33.86 -3.72 -1.98
CA TYR A 288 33.27 -4.64 -2.97
C TYR A 288 34.18 -5.79 -3.40
N ALA A 289 33.57 -6.91 -3.79
CA ALA A 289 34.23 -8.02 -4.48
C ALA A 289 33.62 -8.18 -5.87
N LEU A 290 34.40 -7.89 -6.91
CA LEU A 290 33.98 -7.90 -8.31
C LEU A 290 34.73 -9.00 -9.07
N LEU A 291 34.02 -10.06 -9.47
CA LEU A 291 34.58 -11.19 -10.22
C LEU A 291 34.06 -11.16 -11.66
N LEU A 292 34.96 -11.07 -12.63
CA LEU A 292 34.66 -10.88 -14.06
C LEU A 292 35.34 -11.97 -14.90
N GLY A 293 34.64 -12.65 -15.81
CA GLY A 293 35.27 -13.63 -16.72
C GLY A 293 34.35 -14.13 -17.83
N SER A 294 34.83 -15.00 -18.72
CA SER A 294 33.94 -15.67 -19.68
C SER A 294 32.94 -16.59 -18.96
N GLU A 295 33.35 -17.14 -17.82
CA GLU A 295 32.52 -17.82 -16.84
C GLU A 295 32.93 -17.39 -15.42
N VAL A 296 31.97 -17.27 -14.50
CA VAL A 296 32.24 -17.01 -13.08
C VAL A 296 31.53 -18.05 -12.22
N GLU A 297 32.28 -18.74 -11.38
CA GLU A 297 31.75 -19.74 -10.45
C GLU A 297 32.15 -19.44 -9.01
N ASN A 298 31.16 -19.32 -8.12
CA ASN A 298 31.39 -19.32 -6.69
C ASN A 298 30.86 -20.62 -6.05
N ALA A 299 31.77 -21.47 -5.58
CA ALA A 299 31.51 -22.58 -4.68
C ALA A 299 32.05 -22.33 -3.26
N GLY A 300 32.77 -21.23 -3.04
CA GLY A 300 33.37 -20.82 -1.77
C GLY A 300 32.47 -19.90 -0.93
N THR A 301 33.10 -19.07 -0.09
CA THR A 301 32.43 -18.02 0.70
C THR A 301 32.88 -16.64 0.26
N ILE A 302 31.92 -15.74 -0.01
CA ILE A 302 32.17 -14.32 -0.24
C ILE A 302 31.39 -13.50 0.81
N SER A 303 32.08 -12.61 1.53
CA SER A 303 31.50 -11.80 2.60
C SER A 303 31.84 -10.33 2.42
N THR A 304 30.83 -9.51 2.10
CA THR A 304 30.96 -8.07 1.82
C THR A 304 30.05 -7.23 2.71
N ALA A 305 30.39 -7.10 3.99
CA ALA A 305 29.58 -6.38 4.97
C ALA A 305 29.43 -4.89 4.60
N LYS A 306 28.18 -4.39 4.52
CA LYS A 306 27.81 -3.04 4.02
C LYS A 306 28.30 -2.72 2.61
N GLY A 307 28.79 -3.73 1.90
CA GLY A 307 29.47 -3.60 0.61
C GLY A 307 28.69 -4.30 -0.49
N GLN A 308 29.40 -4.72 -1.53
CA GLN A 308 28.80 -5.34 -2.70
C GLN A 308 29.58 -6.58 -3.13
N THR A 309 28.88 -7.67 -3.45
CA THR A 309 29.45 -8.78 -4.22
C THR A 309 28.88 -8.75 -5.63
N THR A 310 29.73 -8.79 -6.65
CA THR A 310 29.31 -8.86 -8.05
C THR A 310 30.02 -9.99 -8.77
N LEU A 311 29.25 -10.90 -9.36
CA LEU A 311 29.71 -11.94 -10.27
C LEU A 311 29.20 -11.60 -11.67
N ALA A 312 30.07 -11.34 -12.63
CA ALA A 312 29.68 -11.00 -13.98
C ALA A 312 30.39 -11.88 -15.01
N ALA A 313 29.63 -12.43 -15.95
CA ALA A 313 30.20 -13.19 -17.05
C ALA A 313 29.77 -12.65 -18.42
N GLY A 314 30.72 -12.57 -19.36
CA GLY A 314 30.53 -12.07 -20.72
C GLY A 314 31.87 -11.90 -21.43
N ASP A 315 31.87 -11.35 -22.65
CA ASP A 315 33.10 -11.06 -23.42
C ASP A 315 33.68 -9.68 -23.06
N SER A 316 32.82 -8.71 -22.72
CA SER A 316 33.21 -7.38 -22.25
C SER A 316 32.29 -6.88 -21.14
N PHE A 317 32.81 -5.98 -20.31
CA PHE A 317 32.14 -5.49 -19.09
C PHE A 317 32.07 -3.97 -19.07
N TYR A 318 30.90 -3.45 -18.73
CA TYR A 318 30.59 -2.04 -18.63
C TYR A 318 30.15 -1.76 -17.20
N ILE A 319 30.87 -0.89 -16.52
CA ILE A 319 30.65 -0.63 -15.10
C ILE A 319 30.41 0.85 -14.89
N ARG A 320 29.30 1.19 -14.24
CA ARG A 320 29.01 2.56 -13.80
C ARG A 320 28.65 2.58 -12.32
N LYS A 321 28.64 3.77 -11.74
CA LYS A 321 28.24 3.94 -10.34
C LYS A 321 26.73 3.77 -10.20
N GLY A 322 26.31 3.08 -9.14
CA GLY A 322 24.92 2.90 -8.75
C GLY A 322 24.40 4.07 -7.90
N VAL A 323 23.53 3.74 -6.95
CA VAL A 323 22.73 4.71 -6.16
C VAL A 323 23.59 5.75 -5.44
N GLY A 324 23.08 6.99 -5.37
CA GLY A 324 23.72 8.10 -4.64
C GLY A 324 24.83 8.82 -5.41
N THR A 325 24.88 8.66 -6.75
CA THR A 325 25.86 9.33 -7.61
C THR A 325 25.18 10.23 -8.65
N THR A 326 25.80 11.37 -8.93
CA THR A 326 25.27 12.37 -9.88
C THR A 326 24.95 11.73 -11.22
N GLY A 327 23.66 11.65 -11.56
CA GLY A 327 23.16 11.05 -12.81
C GLY A 327 22.60 9.63 -12.69
N ASN A 328 22.76 8.93 -11.56
CA ASN A 328 22.16 7.61 -11.30
C ASN A 328 21.54 7.50 -9.90
N ASP A 329 20.84 8.57 -9.52
CA ASP A 329 20.24 8.80 -8.21
C ASP A 329 19.15 7.82 -7.77
N ARG A 330 18.57 7.08 -8.73
CA ARG A 330 17.42 6.20 -8.54
C ARG A 330 17.76 4.72 -8.74
N SER A 331 19.03 4.40 -9.00
CA SER A 331 19.51 3.03 -9.14
C SER A 331 19.04 2.13 -7.99
N THR A 332 18.68 0.91 -8.33
CA THR A 332 18.40 -0.13 -7.33
C THR A 332 19.68 -0.78 -6.79
N THR A 333 20.82 -0.59 -7.45
CA THR A 333 22.10 -1.22 -7.10
C THR A 333 22.92 -0.33 -6.18
N ARG A 334 23.33 -0.87 -5.03
CA ARG A 334 24.23 -0.16 -4.11
C ARG A 334 25.68 -0.54 -4.40
N GLY A 335 26.43 0.39 -5.01
CA GLY A 335 27.82 0.16 -5.41
C GLY A 335 28.01 0.35 -6.90
N ASN A 336 28.44 -0.71 -7.59
CA ASN A 336 28.71 -0.73 -9.01
C ASN A 336 27.58 -1.43 -9.76
N GLU A 337 27.00 -0.76 -10.77
CA GLU A 337 26.17 -1.43 -11.76
C GLU A 337 27.05 -2.03 -12.85
N VAL A 338 26.81 -3.29 -13.20
CA VAL A 338 27.59 -4.03 -14.18
C VAL A 338 26.68 -4.56 -15.27
N ALA A 339 27.02 -4.22 -16.52
CA ALA A 339 26.45 -4.80 -17.72
C ALA A 339 27.51 -5.59 -18.48
N THR A 340 27.07 -6.62 -19.20
CA THR A 340 27.93 -7.55 -19.94
C THR A 340 27.49 -7.59 -21.40
N SER A 341 28.44 -7.64 -22.33
CA SER A 341 28.15 -7.91 -23.74
C SER A 341 28.73 -9.26 -24.18
N LEU A 342 28.10 -9.85 -25.19
CA LEU A 342 28.56 -11.05 -25.87
C LEU A 342 28.81 -10.76 -27.35
N ASN A 343 29.91 -11.30 -27.86
CA ASN A 343 30.17 -11.38 -29.28
C ASN A 343 29.23 -12.40 -29.92
N THR A 344 28.89 -12.20 -31.19
CA THR A 344 28.03 -13.12 -31.95
C THR A 344 28.61 -14.55 -31.92
N GLY A 345 27.82 -15.51 -31.43
CA GLY A 345 28.22 -16.92 -31.33
C GLY A 345 29.15 -17.27 -30.16
N SER A 346 29.41 -16.33 -29.23
CA SER A 346 30.18 -16.61 -28.02
C SER A 346 29.46 -17.61 -27.10
N SER A 347 30.25 -18.42 -26.40
CA SER A 347 29.77 -19.33 -25.33
C SER A 347 30.02 -18.77 -23.93
N ALA A 348 30.56 -17.56 -23.83
CA ALA A 348 30.73 -16.85 -22.56
C ALA A 348 29.37 -16.48 -21.93
N GLY A 349 29.41 -16.01 -20.69
CA GLY A 349 28.25 -15.45 -20.02
C GLY A 349 27.60 -16.34 -18.96
N LYS A 350 28.25 -17.43 -18.54
CA LYS A 350 27.73 -18.25 -17.44
C LYS A 350 28.21 -17.74 -16.07
N VAL A 351 27.26 -17.45 -15.18
CA VAL A 351 27.49 -17.15 -13.76
C VAL A 351 26.82 -18.22 -12.92
N SER A 352 27.55 -18.86 -12.01
CA SER A 352 26.98 -19.83 -11.06
C SER A 352 27.42 -19.57 -9.63
N ASN A 353 26.46 -19.55 -8.70
CA ASN A 353 26.72 -19.60 -7.27
C ASN A 353 26.20 -20.92 -6.71
N SER A 354 27.09 -21.77 -6.20
CA SER A 354 26.78 -22.98 -5.44
C SER A 354 27.31 -22.94 -4.00
N GLY A 355 28.00 -21.85 -3.64
CA GLY A 355 28.55 -21.57 -2.32
C GLY A 355 27.69 -20.62 -1.49
N LEU A 356 28.36 -19.78 -0.69
CA LEU A 356 27.74 -18.82 0.22
C LEU A 356 28.19 -17.39 -0.12
N ILE A 357 27.23 -16.50 -0.40
CA ILE A 357 27.47 -15.05 -0.55
C ILE A 357 26.70 -14.31 0.55
N MET A 358 27.38 -13.45 1.30
CA MET A 358 26.79 -12.64 2.37
C MET A 358 27.13 -11.16 2.20
N ALA A 359 26.11 -10.31 2.16
CA ALA A 359 26.26 -8.85 2.11
C ALA A 359 25.32 -8.18 3.13
N SER A 360 25.69 -8.19 4.41
CA SER A 360 24.87 -7.58 5.48
C SER A 360 24.65 -6.10 5.18
N THR A 361 23.39 -5.65 5.09
CA THR A 361 23.02 -4.28 4.67
C THR A 361 23.78 -3.82 3.41
N GLY A 362 23.93 -4.73 2.44
CA GLY A 362 24.68 -4.52 1.21
C GLY A 362 23.97 -5.08 -0.03
N ASP A 363 24.73 -5.26 -1.10
CA ASP A 363 24.24 -5.63 -2.43
C ASP A 363 24.89 -6.93 -2.94
N ILE A 364 24.13 -7.77 -3.63
CA ILE A 364 24.65 -8.95 -4.34
C ILE A 364 24.14 -8.92 -5.77
N THR A 365 25.04 -8.88 -6.76
CA THR A 365 24.69 -8.88 -8.18
C THR A 365 25.31 -10.09 -8.89
N LEU A 366 24.51 -10.90 -9.57
CA LEU A 366 24.95 -11.92 -10.53
C LEU A 366 24.43 -11.54 -11.91
N THR A 367 25.32 -11.33 -12.89
CA THR A 367 24.91 -10.87 -14.23
C THR A 367 25.61 -11.63 -15.37
N GLY A 368 24.86 -12.07 -16.37
CA GLY A 368 25.41 -12.76 -17.54
C GLY A 368 24.34 -13.25 -18.52
N HIS A 369 24.73 -14.10 -19.46
CA HIS A 369 23.82 -14.82 -20.35
C HIS A 369 23.02 -15.91 -19.62
N GLN A 370 23.70 -16.70 -18.78
CA GLN A 370 23.09 -17.74 -17.94
C GLN A 370 23.45 -17.48 -16.49
N VAL A 371 22.47 -17.17 -15.66
CA VAL A 371 22.66 -16.95 -14.21
C VAL A 371 22.04 -18.11 -13.44
N GLN A 372 22.86 -18.86 -12.70
CA GLN A 372 22.44 -20.01 -11.90
C GLN A 372 22.73 -19.78 -10.42
N GLN A 373 21.69 -19.55 -9.64
CA GLN A 373 21.79 -19.48 -8.19
C GLN A 373 21.36 -20.82 -7.58
N ASN A 374 22.35 -21.68 -7.27
CA ASN A 374 22.21 -23.03 -6.72
C ASN A 374 22.58 -23.13 -5.22
N GLY A 375 23.19 -22.08 -4.65
CA GLY A 375 23.68 -22.04 -3.28
C GLY A 375 22.88 -21.07 -2.41
N VAL A 376 23.59 -20.27 -1.61
CA VAL A 376 22.99 -19.26 -0.73
C VAL A 376 23.50 -17.86 -1.10
N ALA A 377 22.57 -16.93 -1.28
CA ALA A 377 22.83 -15.49 -1.42
C ALA A 377 21.99 -14.76 -0.37
N LEU A 378 22.68 -14.06 0.54
CA LEU A 378 22.07 -13.50 1.75
C LEU A 378 22.45 -12.04 1.94
N ALA A 379 21.44 -11.17 1.96
CA ALA A 379 21.58 -9.77 2.35
C ALA A 379 20.73 -9.48 3.60
N SER A 380 20.90 -8.29 4.18
CA SER A 380 20.00 -7.82 5.24
C SER A 380 19.56 -6.37 5.05
N THR A 381 18.50 -5.97 5.73
CA THR A 381 17.94 -4.62 5.71
C THR A 381 17.89 -4.05 7.11
N SER A 382 18.32 -2.81 7.26
CA SER A 382 18.30 -2.02 8.49
C SER A 382 17.50 -0.74 8.27
N VAL A 383 17.33 0.06 9.33
CA VAL A 383 16.68 1.38 9.25
C VAL A 383 17.44 2.40 8.39
N ASP A 384 18.77 2.24 8.28
CA ASP A 384 19.63 3.18 7.55
C ASP A 384 19.89 2.73 6.11
N THR A 385 19.80 1.42 5.86
CA THR A 385 20.24 0.82 4.60
C THR A 385 19.45 -0.44 4.28
N ARG A 386 18.81 -0.42 3.11
CA ARG A 386 18.19 -1.60 2.51
C ARG A 386 19.22 -2.56 1.94
N GLY A 387 18.93 -3.86 2.01
CA GLY A 387 19.63 -4.89 1.26
C GLY A 387 19.01 -5.08 -0.13
N THR A 388 19.85 -5.46 -1.10
CA THR A 388 19.44 -5.72 -2.49
C THR A 388 20.13 -6.94 -3.07
N ILE A 389 19.41 -7.72 -3.89
CA ILE A 389 19.96 -8.85 -4.65
C ILE A 389 19.48 -8.76 -6.09
N HIS A 390 20.39 -8.87 -7.05
CA HIS A 390 20.15 -8.73 -8.48
C HIS A 390 20.60 -9.98 -9.22
N LEU A 391 19.69 -10.64 -9.94
CA LEU A 391 19.97 -11.77 -10.83
C LEU A 391 19.61 -11.37 -12.26
N LEU A 392 20.63 -11.03 -13.05
CA LEU A 392 20.44 -10.21 -14.24
C LEU A 392 20.93 -10.91 -15.51
N ASN A 393 20.09 -10.86 -16.52
CA ASN A 393 20.42 -11.14 -17.90
C ASN A 393 19.88 -10.00 -18.77
N SER A 394 20.61 -9.63 -19.83
CA SER A 394 20.22 -8.52 -20.71
C SER A 394 18.81 -8.73 -21.25
N ALA A 395 17.93 -7.72 -21.15
CA ALA A 395 16.56 -7.83 -21.67
C ALA A 395 16.52 -8.03 -23.21
N THR A 396 17.60 -7.71 -23.93
CA THR A 396 17.72 -7.99 -25.38
C THR A 396 18.28 -9.37 -25.70
N ASP A 397 18.83 -10.08 -24.72
CA ASP A 397 19.31 -11.45 -24.90
C ASP A 397 18.16 -12.45 -24.75
N THR A 398 17.44 -12.68 -25.86
CA THR A 398 16.27 -13.57 -25.90
C THR A 398 16.58 -15.06 -25.65
N THR A 399 17.86 -15.43 -25.68
CA THR A 399 18.35 -16.79 -25.42
C THR A 399 18.88 -16.97 -24.00
N GLY A 400 18.99 -15.88 -23.23
CA GLY A 400 19.49 -15.90 -21.86
C GLY A 400 18.52 -16.50 -20.86
N SER A 401 19.02 -16.75 -19.65
CA SER A 401 18.20 -17.31 -18.57
C SER A 401 18.70 -16.95 -17.17
N VAL A 402 17.76 -16.93 -16.23
CA VAL A 402 18.02 -16.93 -14.79
C VAL A 402 17.36 -18.15 -14.16
N THR A 403 18.12 -18.90 -13.36
CA THR A 403 17.65 -20.10 -12.66
C THR A 403 17.93 -19.98 -11.17
N LEU A 404 16.89 -20.12 -10.36
CA LEU A 404 17.01 -20.37 -8.92
C LEU A 404 16.91 -21.88 -8.72
N GLY A 405 18.07 -22.51 -8.53
CA GLY A 405 18.23 -23.96 -8.56
C GLY A 405 17.56 -24.68 -7.40
N GLU A 406 17.43 -26.01 -7.54
CA GLU A 406 16.80 -26.86 -6.54
C GLU A 406 17.41 -26.68 -5.13
N GLY A 407 16.56 -26.38 -4.15
CA GLY A 407 16.99 -26.14 -2.76
C GLY A 407 17.82 -24.88 -2.51
N SER A 408 17.98 -24.00 -3.50
CA SER A 408 18.72 -22.73 -3.35
C SER A 408 18.00 -21.75 -2.42
N THR A 409 18.76 -20.84 -1.81
CA THR A 409 18.19 -19.78 -0.96
C THR A 409 18.72 -18.41 -1.39
N THR A 410 17.80 -17.53 -1.78
CA THR A 410 18.06 -16.13 -2.08
C THR A 410 17.23 -15.30 -1.11
N ALA A 411 17.87 -14.70 -0.11
CA ALA A 411 17.15 -14.13 1.03
C ALA A 411 17.67 -12.74 1.43
N ILE A 412 16.74 -11.86 1.79
CA ILE A 412 17.00 -10.60 2.47
C ILE A 412 16.30 -10.64 3.82
N LEU A 413 17.10 -10.64 4.90
CA LEU A 413 16.60 -10.71 6.27
C LEU A 413 16.65 -9.35 6.97
N LEU A 414 15.94 -9.22 8.09
CA LEU A 414 15.99 -7.99 8.88
C LEU A 414 17.19 -7.98 9.82
N ASP A 415 17.95 -6.89 9.78
CA ASP A 415 19.03 -6.61 10.70
C ASP A 415 18.54 -6.57 12.16
N SER A 416 19.43 -6.87 13.11
CA SER A 416 19.10 -6.99 14.53
C SER A 416 19.80 -5.97 15.42
N SER A 417 20.40 -4.93 14.83
CA SER A 417 21.20 -3.92 15.55
C SER A 417 20.43 -3.10 16.59
N GLY A 418 19.10 -3.24 16.69
CA GLY A 418 18.26 -2.49 17.64
C GLY A 418 18.14 -1.00 17.29
N SER A 419 18.72 -0.57 16.18
CA SER A 419 18.65 0.81 15.68
C SER A 419 17.22 1.22 15.35
N THR A 420 16.91 2.48 15.64
CA THR A 420 15.63 3.12 15.29
C THR A 420 15.87 4.32 14.39
N ALA A 421 14.95 4.59 13.48
CA ALA A 421 14.96 5.79 12.65
C ALA A 421 13.59 6.48 12.64
N LEU A 422 13.59 7.75 12.29
CA LEU A 422 12.39 8.58 12.25
C LEU A 422 11.49 8.24 11.06
N ASN A 423 10.18 8.42 11.21
CA ASN A 423 9.22 8.30 10.10
C ASN A 423 9.55 9.23 8.93
N SER A 424 10.13 10.41 9.21
CA SER A 424 10.60 11.33 8.18
C SER A 424 11.76 10.76 7.35
N GLN A 425 12.64 9.95 7.95
CA GLN A 425 13.73 9.27 7.25
C GLN A 425 13.20 8.15 6.33
N GLN A 426 12.20 7.39 6.80
CA GLN A 426 11.51 6.39 5.97
C GLN A 426 10.77 7.04 4.79
N SER A 427 10.03 8.13 5.07
CA SER A 427 9.28 8.88 4.07
C SER A 427 10.17 9.47 2.97
N ASN A 428 11.43 9.78 3.26
CA ASN A 428 12.40 10.22 2.24
C ASN A 428 12.58 9.20 1.12
N GLY A 429 12.47 7.90 1.42
CA GLY A 429 12.52 6.81 0.42
C GLY A 429 11.36 6.82 -0.58
N LEU A 430 10.25 7.50 -0.25
CA LEU A 430 9.07 7.63 -1.11
C LEU A 430 9.10 8.91 -1.94
N THR A 431 9.94 9.89 -1.61
CA THR A 431 9.92 11.22 -2.26
C THR A 431 10.29 11.21 -3.74
N LYS A 432 11.01 10.19 -4.21
CA LYS A 432 11.33 10.01 -5.64
C LYS A 432 10.33 9.09 -6.36
N LEU A 433 9.29 8.60 -5.68
CA LEU A 433 8.31 7.67 -6.27
C LEU A 433 7.25 8.44 -7.06
N ASP A 434 7.56 8.79 -8.30
CA ASP A 434 6.74 9.61 -9.21
C ASP A 434 6.07 8.81 -10.33
N GLY A 435 6.12 7.47 -10.26
CA GLY A 435 5.60 6.57 -11.29
C GLY A 435 6.55 6.31 -12.46
N THR A 436 7.75 6.89 -12.47
CA THR A 436 8.78 6.57 -13.47
C THR A 436 9.67 5.40 -13.03
N PRO A 437 10.25 4.62 -13.98
CA PRO A 437 11.20 3.56 -13.65
C PRO A 437 12.35 4.06 -12.76
N ALA A 438 12.76 3.22 -11.80
CA ALA A 438 13.83 3.58 -10.87
C ALA A 438 15.21 3.50 -11.54
N ASN A 439 15.50 2.40 -12.23
CA ASN A 439 16.78 2.23 -12.91
C ASN A 439 16.88 3.12 -14.15
N LEU A 440 18.08 3.66 -14.42
CA LEU A 440 18.39 4.33 -15.69
C LEU A 440 18.70 3.28 -16.77
N ILE A 441 17.66 2.80 -17.46
CA ILE A 441 17.79 1.72 -18.44
C ILE A 441 18.23 2.32 -19.80
N THR A 442 19.54 2.53 -19.96
CA THR A 442 20.13 3.13 -21.18
C THR A 442 21.29 2.28 -21.71
N GLY A 443 21.41 2.21 -23.04
CA GLY A 443 22.48 1.46 -23.70
C GLY A 443 22.53 0.00 -23.28
N LEU A 444 23.68 -0.46 -22.79
CA LEU A 444 23.93 -1.84 -22.38
C LEU A 444 23.39 -2.19 -20.99
N PHE A 445 22.96 -1.21 -20.19
CA PHE A 445 22.35 -1.42 -18.87
C PHE A 445 20.85 -1.77 -18.98
N ASN A 446 20.49 -2.50 -20.04
CA ASN A 446 19.14 -3.03 -20.26
C ASN A 446 18.88 -4.34 -19.50
N ASN A 447 19.83 -4.79 -18.69
CA ASN A 447 19.71 -5.90 -17.77
C ASN A 447 19.03 -5.51 -16.44
N LEU A 448 18.56 -4.27 -16.29
CA LEU A 448 17.90 -3.75 -15.09
C LEU A 448 16.38 -3.65 -15.28
N SER A 449 15.60 -3.77 -14.20
CA SER A 449 14.14 -3.78 -14.26
C SER A 449 13.55 -2.38 -14.45
N ALA A 450 12.46 -2.29 -15.22
CA ALA A 450 11.64 -1.09 -15.40
C ALA A 450 10.55 -0.92 -14.33
N VAL A 451 10.38 -1.90 -13.44
CA VAL A 451 9.40 -1.85 -12.35
C VAL A 451 9.81 -0.77 -11.36
N ALA A 452 8.91 0.18 -11.08
CA ALA A 452 9.09 1.24 -10.09
C ALA A 452 9.51 0.65 -8.72
N ASP A 453 10.32 1.39 -7.98
CA ASP A 453 10.99 0.88 -6.78
C ASP A 453 10.61 1.67 -5.52
N ARG A 454 10.08 0.96 -4.52
CA ARG A 454 9.92 1.47 -3.16
C ARG A 454 11.25 1.42 -2.41
N THR A 455 12.00 2.52 -2.41
CA THR A 455 13.35 2.52 -1.82
C THR A 455 13.40 2.41 -0.30
N ASP A 456 12.25 2.59 0.36
CA ASP A 456 12.01 2.27 1.76
C ASP A 456 11.93 0.76 2.04
N GLN A 457 11.85 -0.07 1.00
CA GLN A 457 11.78 -1.53 1.08
C GLN A 457 13.03 -2.18 0.46
N SER A 458 13.38 -3.39 0.94
CA SER A 458 14.40 -4.22 0.30
C SER A 458 13.95 -4.76 -1.05
N ARG A 459 14.88 -5.19 -1.90
CA ARG A 459 14.53 -5.65 -3.26
C ARG A 459 15.36 -6.84 -3.72
N ILE A 460 14.68 -7.89 -4.15
CA ILE A 460 15.24 -8.92 -5.04
C ILE A 460 14.76 -8.60 -6.45
N GLU A 461 15.70 -8.34 -7.36
CA GLU A 461 15.44 -8.01 -8.76
C GLU A 461 15.95 -9.13 -9.66
N ILE A 462 15.06 -9.65 -10.51
CA ILE A 462 15.35 -10.72 -11.45
C ILE A 462 14.96 -10.26 -12.85
N VAL A 463 15.92 -10.21 -13.77
CA VAL A 463 15.68 -9.75 -15.15
C VAL A 463 16.26 -10.77 -16.12
N SER A 464 15.51 -11.13 -17.16
CA SER A 464 16.01 -11.92 -18.28
C SER A 464 15.34 -11.55 -19.60
N GLY A 465 16.13 -11.47 -20.67
CA GLY A 465 15.62 -11.39 -22.04
C GLY A 465 15.00 -12.70 -22.52
N GLY A 466 15.36 -13.83 -21.90
CA GLY A 466 14.75 -15.14 -22.11
C GLY A 466 13.89 -15.55 -20.92
N THR A 467 14.33 -16.54 -20.14
CA THR A 467 13.47 -17.23 -19.16
C THR A 467 13.94 -17.08 -17.70
N VAL A 468 12.99 -17.20 -16.77
CA VAL A 468 13.24 -17.28 -15.33
C VAL A 468 12.63 -18.57 -14.79
N ASP A 469 13.44 -19.42 -14.14
CA ASP A 469 13.01 -20.71 -13.58
C ASP A 469 13.25 -20.75 -12.06
N PHE A 470 12.17 -20.85 -11.28
CA PHE A 470 12.22 -21.13 -9.85
C PHE A 470 12.00 -22.63 -9.65
N GLN A 471 13.10 -23.36 -9.41
CA GLN A 471 13.05 -24.81 -9.30
C GLN A 471 12.53 -25.28 -7.93
N LYS A 472 12.21 -26.57 -7.86
CA LYS A 472 11.66 -27.21 -6.66
C LYS A 472 12.48 -26.89 -5.41
N GLY A 473 11.81 -26.49 -4.33
CA GLY A 473 12.47 -26.20 -3.05
C GLY A 473 13.35 -24.94 -3.04
N SER A 474 13.42 -24.17 -4.14
CA SER A 474 14.06 -22.85 -4.12
C SER A 474 13.28 -21.88 -3.22
N ILE A 475 13.99 -21.06 -2.47
CA ILE A 475 13.42 -20.02 -1.60
C ILE A 475 13.90 -18.65 -2.06
N THR A 476 12.94 -17.78 -2.37
CA THR A 476 13.16 -16.35 -2.64
C THR A 476 12.46 -15.53 -1.56
N LEU A 477 13.22 -14.99 -0.60
CA LEU A 477 12.68 -14.37 0.61
C LEU A 477 13.08 -12.89 0.71
N ALA A 478 12.12 -11.98 0.84
CA ALA A 478 12.37 -10.57 1.16
C ALA A 478 11.33 -10.07 2.18
N THR A 479 11.59 -10.23 3.47
CA THR A 479 10.65 -9.92 4.56
C THR A 479 10.15 -8.47 4.48
N GLY A 480 8.84 -8.28 4.25
CA GLY A 480 8.20 -6.96 4.03
C GLY A 480 8.72 -6.17 2.81
N GLY A 481 9.52 -6.81 1.95
CA GLY A 481 10.23 -6.20 0.84
C GLY A 481 9.61 -6.45 -0.54
N GLN A 482 10.41 -6.30 -1.59
CA GLN A 482 9.99 -6.45 -2.99
C GLN A 482 10.69 -7.63 -3.65
N VAL A 483 9.96 -8.40 -4.46
CA VAL A 483 10.50 -9.35 -5.45
C VAL A 483 9.97 -8.94 -6.82
N ALA A 484 10.84 -8.41 -7.68
CA ALA A 484 10.49 -7.95 -9.01
C ALA A 484 11.11 -8.87 -10.07
N VAL A 485 10.26 -9.52 -10.86
CA VAL A 485 10.64 -10.46 -11.92
C VAL A 485 10.22 -9.91 -13.28
N SER A 486 11.19 -9.75 -14.18
CA SER A 486 10.99 -9.29 -15.56
C SER A 486 11.58 -10.31 -16.52
N ALA A 487 10.73 -11.07 -17.22
CA ALA A 487 11.18 -12.08 -18.19
C ALA A 487 10.53 -11.82 -19.56
N ALA A 488 11.32 -11.48 -20.59
CA ALA A 488 10.75 -11.31 -21.93
C ALA A 488 10.27 -12.64 -22.56
N GLY A 489 10.71 -13.78 -22.03
CA GLY A 489 10.10 -15.11 -22.19
C GLY A 489 9.23 -15.52 -20.99
N ARG A 490 9.31 -16.81 -20.60
CA ARG A 490 8.50 -17.39 -19.51
C ARG A 490 9.15 -17.20 -18.15
N SER A 491 8.36 -16.80 -17.16
CA SER A 491 8.64 -17.05 -15.74
C SER A 491 7.92 -18.31 -15.27
N LEU A 492 8.65 -19.34 -14.83
CA LEU A 492 8.08 -20.59 -14.33
C LEU A 492 8.39 -20.76 -12.84
N VAL A 493 7.34 -20.84 -12.02
CA VAL A 493 7.44 -21.16 -10.59
C VAL A 493 7.00 -22.60 -10.39
N ARG A 494 7.97 -23.49 -10.18
CA ARG A 494 7.73 -24.94 -10.14
C ARG A 494 7.13 -25.40 -8.83
N ASP A 495 6.59 -26.61 -8.84
CA ASP A 495 6.08 -27.31 -7.67
C ASP A 495 7.12 -27.32 -6.53
N GLY A 496 6.72 -26.86 -5.35
CA GLY A 496 7.57 -26.75 -4.17
C GLY A 496 8.52 -25.53 -4.14
N ALA A 497 8.54 -24.67 -5.16
CA ALA A 497 9.26 -23.39 -5.09
C ALA A 497 8.48 -22.38 -4.24
N MET A 498 9.19 -21.51 -3.51
CA MET A 498 8.60 -20.53 -2.62
C MET A 498 9.14 -19.13 -2.88
N ILE A 499 8.21 -18.18 -3.03
CA ILE A 499 8.48 -16.74 -3.02
C ILE A 499 7.78 -16.17 -1.78
N ASP A 500 8.53 -15.58 -0.87
CA ASP A 500 8.02 -15.09 0.41
C ASP A 500 8.41 -13.63 0.64
N VAL A 501 7.39 -12.77 0.72
CA VAL A 501 7.54 -11.36 1.08
C VAL A 501 6.72 -11.02 2.32
N SER A 502 6.39 -12.02 3.14
CA SER A 502 5.59 -11.83 4.34
C SER A 502 6.22 -10.85 5.31
N GLY A 503 5.35 -10.14 6.05
CA GLY A 503 5.76 -9.16 7.03
C GLY A 503 6.42 -9.80 8.25
N ALA A 504 7.24 -9.01 8.95
CA ALA A 504 7.90 -9.40 10.18
C ALA A 504 6.89 -9.74 11.29
N VAL A 505 7.06 -10.91 11.92
CA VAL A 505 6.18 -11.42 12.99
C VAL A 505 6.86 -11.27 14.34
N GLY A 506 6.09 -10.88 15.37
CA GLY A 506 6.54 -10.81 16.76
C GLY A 506 7.44 -9.61 17.06
N VAL A 507 7.25 -8.50 16.35
CA VAL A 507 8.05 -7.29 16.49
C VAL A 507 7.71 -6.62 17.83
N LYS A 508 8.66 -6.58 18.76
CA LYS A 508 8.43 -6.05 20.11
C LYS A 508 8.44 -4.52 20.10
N VAL A 509 7.41 -3.91 20.67
CA VAL A 509 7.29 -2.46 20.87
C VAL A 509 6.92 -2.18 22.32
N SER A 510 7.47 -1.13 22.93
CA SER A 510 7.12 -0.73 24.30
C SER A 510 5.74 -0.06 24.35
N MET A 511 5.04 -0.15 25.49
CA MET A 511 3.75 0.54 25.65
C MET A 511 3.93 2.05 25.50
N GLU A 512 5.05 2.57 26.00
CA GLU A 512 5.43 3.98 26.01
C GLU A 512 5.62 4.55 24.60
N ALA A 513 5.89 3.72 23.58
CA ALA A 513 5.97 4.16 22.19
C ALA A 513 4.62 4.67 21.65
N ASN A 514 3.50 4.30 22.29
CA ASN A 514 2.17 4.81 21.95
C ASN A 514 1.88 6.20 22.52
N ASN A 515 2.85 6.83 23.17
CA ASN A 515 2.66 8.06 23.92
C ASN A 515 3.64 9.13 23.46
N ILE A 516 3.12 10.27 22.97
CA ILE A 516 3.95 11.38 22.48
C ILE A 516 3.86 12.58 23.41
N LYS A 517 4.99 13.24 23.64
CA LYS A 517 5.06 14.49 24.39
C LYS A 517 4.97 15.65 23.42
N ILE A 518 4.00 16.51 23.64
CA ILE A 518 3.69 17.66 22.79
C ILE A 518 3.84 18.92 23.61
N ASN A 519 4.45 19.94 23.03
CA ASN A 519 4.41 21.27 23.62
C ASN A 519 3.27 22.05 22.95
N VAL A 520 2.24 22.39 23.73
CA VAL A 520 1.04 23.04 23.20
C VAL A 520 1.38 24.48 22.79
N GLN A 521 1.26 24.78 21.51
CA GLN A 521 1.34 26.13 20.96
C GLN A 521 0.01 26.52 20.29
N GLY A 522 -0.08 27.77 19.81
CA GLY A 522 -1.28 28.25 19.12
C GLY A 522 -1.61 27.45 17.86
N ASN A 523 -0.60 26.84 17.21
CA ASN A 523 -0.77 26.03 16.00
C ASN A 523 -1.44 24.69 16.29
N GLU A 524 -1.12 24.03 17.41
CA GLU A 524 -1.78 22.78 17.82
C GLU A 524 -3.26 23.05 18.16
N GLN A 525 -3.61 24.25 18.63
CA GLN A 525 -4.99 24.63 18.99
C GLN A 525 -5.75 25.35 17.87
N ARG A 526 -5.29 25.27 16.62
CA ARG A 526 -5.81 26.09 15.51
C ARG A 526 -7.32 25.91 15.26
N ASP A 527 -7.88 24.74 15.54
CA ASP A 527 -9.31 24.41 15.38
C ASP A 527 -10.06 24.33 16.73
N ALA A 528 -9.41 24.75 17.82
CA ALA A 528 -10.02 24.93 19.15
C ALA A 528 -9.90 26.41 19.58
N PRO A 529 -10.56 27.34 18.85
CA PRO A 529 -10.31 28.79 18.98
C PRO A 529 -10.58 29.30 20.39
N VAL A 530 -11.58 28.76 21.09
CA VAL A 530 -11.89 29.14 22.48
C VAL A 530 -10.70 28.91 23.42
N ASN A 531 -9.94 27.83 23.24
CA ASN A 531 -8.75 27.53 24.05
C ASN A 531 -7.52 28.28 23.54
N ARG A 532 -7.32 28.33 22.21
CA ARG A 532 -6.20 29.04 21.57
C ARG A 532 -6.15 30.50 22.00
N ASP A 533 -7.29 31.18 21.91
CA ASP A 533 -7.38 32.61 22.17
C ASP A 533 -7.32 32.92 23.68
N SER A 534 -7.67 31.95 24.55
CA SER A 534 -7.49 32.07 26.00
C SER A 534 -6.03 32.04 26.44
N GLY A 535 -5.16 31.35 25.66
CA GLY A 535 -3.75 31.14 25.97
C GLY A 535 -3.45 30.25 27.17
N GLN A 536 -4.45 29.73 27.89
CA GLN A 536 -4.26 29.05 29.19
C GLN A 536 -3.52 27.71 29.11
N LEU A 537 -3.48 27.11 27.92
CA LEU A 537 -2.85 25.82 27.67
C LEU A 537 -1.50 25.95 26.95
N ILE A 538 -1.18 27.13 26.41
CA ILE A 538 0.02 27.38 25.58
C ILE A 538 1.31 27.29 26.43
N ASN A 539 2.43 26.90 25.83
CA ASN A 539 3.76 26.72 26.44
C ASN A 539 3.81 25.62 27.51
N ASN A 540 2.89 24.66 27.48
CA ASN A 540 2.87 23.54 28.41
C ASN A 540 3.09 22.22 27.69
N ASP A 541 3.84 21.34 28.34
CA ASP A 541 4.06 19.98 27.88
C ASP A 541 2.89 19.09 28.27
N VAL A 542 2.35 18.37 27.29
CA VAL A 542 1.25 17.43 27.46
C VAL A 542 1.60 16.08 26.84
N TRP A 543 1.00 15.03 27.37
CA TRP A 543 1.10 13.68 26.82
C TRP A 543 -0.17 13.33 26.07
N VAL A 544 0.01 12.79 24.86
CA VAL A 544 -1.08 12.35 23.98
C VAL A 544 -0.88 10.88 23.62
N ASP A 545 -1.94 10.09 23.78
CA ASP A 545 -2.01 8.70 23.35
C ASP A 545 -2.30 8.64 21.84
N LEU A 546 -1.32 8.16 21.07
CA LEU A 546 -1.37 8.09 19.60
C LEU A 546 -2.51 7.24 19.07
N ARG A 547 -2.97 6.27 19.86
CA ARG A 547 -3.99 5.30 19.45
C ARG A 547 -5.40 5.91 19.49
N GLU A 548 -5.54 7.08 20.10
CA GLU A 548 -6.78 7.87 20.12
C GLU A 548 -6.82 8.91 19.02
N LEU A 549 -5.75 9.07 18.23
CA LEU A 549 -5.73 10.08 17.18
C LEU A 549 -6.72 9.76 16.06
N VAL A 550 -7.30 10.84 15.54
CA VAL A 550 -8.22 10.82 14.41
C VAL A 550 -7.54 11.47 13.21
N PHE A 551 -7.42 10.71 12.13
CA PHE A 551 -6.93 11.22 10.86
C PHE A 551 -8.04 12.01 10.15
N VAL A 552 -7.69 13.21 9.69
CA VAL A 552 -8.56 14.07 8.90
C VAL A 552 -7.88 14.32 7.54
N PRO A 553 -8.43 13.81 6.42
CA PRO A 553 -7.83 14.00 5.11
C PRO A 553 -7.94 15.45 4.63
N ALA A 554 -7.02 15.84 3.74
CA ALA A 554 -7.09 17.07 2.98
C ALA A 554 -8.44 17.22 2.26
N GLY A 555 -8.90 18.46 2.10
CA GLY A 555 -10.22 18.82 1.58
C GLY A 555 -11.33 18.86 2.64
N THR A 556 -11.17 18.14 3.75
CA THR A 556 -12.13 18.21 4.86
C THR A 556 -12.16 19.62 5.44
N ASN A 557 -13.33 20.26 5.52
CA ASN A 557 -13.49 21.64 5.97
C ASN A 557 -12.53 22.65 5.28
N GLY A 558 -12.12 22.38 4.04
CA GLY A 558 -11.19 23.23 3.28
C GLY A 558 -9.71 23.12 3.69
N TYR A 559 -9.32 22.09 4.44
CA TYR A 559 -7.91 21.87 4.79
C TYR A 559 -7.06 21.53 3.55
N ALA A 560 -5.92 22.19 3.38
CA ALA A 560 -5.04 21.96 2.23
C ALA A 560 -4.21 20.66 2.32
N THR A 561 -4.02 20.15 3.54
CA THR A 561 -3.19 18.98 3.84
C THR A 561 -3.90 18.07 4.84
N ASP A 562 -3.46 16.81 4.88
CA ASP A 562 -3.88 15.86 5.90
C ASP A 562 -3.47 16.33 7.30
N ARG A 563 -4.25 15.96 8.31
CA ARG A 563 -4.07 16.38 9.71
C ARG A 563 -4.39 15.24 10.67
N TRP A 564 -3.80 15.30 11.87
CA TRP A 564 -4.05 14.33 12.93
C TRP A 564 -4.49 15.06 14.20
N TYR A 565 -5.67 14.73 14.72
CA TYR A 565 -6.21 15.36 15.92
C TYR A 565 -6.32 14.40 17.09
N THR A 566 -6.25 14.92 18.32
CA THR A 566 -6.78 14.21 19.49
C THR A 566 -8.27 13.89 19.27
N ALA A 567 -8.78 12.82 19.88
CA ALA A 567 -10.12 12.32 19.61
C ALA A 567 -11.23 13.36 19.82
N GLY A 568 -11.03 14.30 20.75
CA GLY A 568 -11.97 15.40 21.01
C GLY A 568 -11.73 16.66 20.16
N GLY A 569 -10.72 16.67 19.28
CA GLY A 569 -10.42 17.79 18.38
C GLY A 569 -9.66 18.95 19.03
N LEU A 570 -9.18 18.82 20.28
CA LEU A 570 -8.50 19.90 20.99
C LEU A 570 -7.13 20.25 20.42
N LEU A 571 -6.34 19.25 20.01
CA LEU A 571 -4.97 19.44 19.52
C LEU A 571 -4.78 18.77 18.16
N GLU A 572 -4.22 19.50 17.19
CA GLU A 572 -3.63 18.98 15.95
C GLU A 572 -2.17 18.64 16.20
N VAL A 573 -1.75 17.40 15.91
CA VAL A 573 -0.47 16.82 16.36
C VAL A 573 0.38 16.25 15.22
N GLY A 574 -0.03 16.43 13.96
CA GLY A 574 0.60 15.79 12.80
C GLY A 574 2.10 16.08 12.69
N GLY A 575 2.54 17.30 13.04
CA GLY A 575 3.95 17.69 13.02
C GLY A 575 4.84 16.89 13.98
N TYR A 576 4.27 16.31 15.05
CA TYR A 576 5.02 15.56 16.05
C TYR A 576 5.18 14.07 15.67
N LEU A 577 4.30 13.51 14.83
CA LEU A 577 4.35 12.10 14.42
C LEU A 577 5.63 11.73 13.66
N GLY A 578 6.28 12.71 13.04
CA GLY A 578 7.56 12.55 12.35
C GLY A 578 8.78 12.39 13.28
N THR A 579 8.62 12.61 14.59
CA THR A 579 9.73 12.63 15.58
C THR A 579 9.92 11.30 16.32
N GLN A 580 9.13 10.28 15.99
CA GLN A 580 9.19 8.97 16.63
C GLN A 580 10.21 8.06 15.95
N GLY A 581 11.06 7.45 16.77
CA GLY A 581 11.99 6.42 16.32
C GLY A 581 11.30 5.05 16.23
N HIS A 582 11.48 4.37 15.10
CA HIS A 582 10.93 3.05 14.83
C HIS A 582 12.03 2.10 14.36
N SER A 583 11.90 0.83 14.73
CA SER A 583 12.81 -0.22 14.27
C SER A 583 12.50 -0.68 12.84
N VAL A 584 13.47 -1.30 12.17
CA VAL A 584 13.26 -1.91 10.84
C VAL A 584 12.20 -3.02 10.88
N GLY A 585 12.06 -3.70 12.03
CA GLY A 585 11.01 -4.70 12.24
C GLY A 585 9.62 -4.09 12.16
N GLU A 586 9.41 -2.92 12.75
CA GLU A 586 8.11 -2.24 12.70
C GLU A 586 7.74 -1.82 11.28
N TRP A 587 8.72 -1.31 10.51
CA TRP A 587 8.52 -0.93 9.11
C TRP A 587 8.20 -2.13 8.22
N MET A 588 8.93 -3.23 8.41
CA MET A 588 8.80 -4.44 7.60
C MET A 588 7.76 -5.42 8.16
N ALA A 589 6.96 -5.01 9.16
CA ALA A 589 5.83 -5.80 9.66
C ALA A 589 4.67 -5.84 8.65
N GLN A 590 4.57 -4.88 7.72
CA GLN A 590 3.66 -4.96 6.58
C GLN A 590 4.17 -5.99 5.56
N GLY A 591 3.26 -6.73 4.91
CA GLY A 591 3.60 -7.63 3.81
C GLY A 591 4.11 -6.87 2.57
N GLY A 592 5.05 -7.49 1.87
CA GLY A 592 5.75 -6.92 0.72
C GLY A 592 5.02 -7.08 -0.63
N THR A 593 5.74 -6.88 -1.73
CA THR A 593 5.18 -6.97 -3.09
C THR A 593 5.95 -7.97 -3.96
N VAL A 594 5.22 -8.84 -4.64
CA VAL A 594 5.76 -9.69 -5.73
C VAL A 594 5.20 -9.18 -7.05
N THR A 595 6.08 -8.90 -8.01
CA THR A 595 5.70 -8.38 -9.33
C THR A 595 6.28 -9.25 -10.44
N PHE A 596 5.42 -9.72 -11.35
CA PHE A 596 5.82 -10.37 -12.60
C PHE A 596 5.51 -9.46 -13.79
N THR A 597 6.47 -9.30 -14.69
CA THR A 597 6.36 -8.53 -15.94
C THR A 597 7.03 -9.26 -17.10
N GLY A 598 6.64 -8.93 -18.34
CA GLY A 598 7.13 -9.60 -19.54
C GLY A 598 6.06 -10.43 -20.27
N LYS A 599 6.42 -11.60 -20.82
CA LYS A 599 5.54 -12.37 -21.73
C LYS A 599 4.52 -13.25 -21.00
N ASP A 600 4.96 -14.30 -20.33
CA ASP A 600 4.06 -15.21 -19.60
C ASP A 600 4.62 -15.65 -18.23
N VAL A 601 3.71 -15.96 -17.30
CA VAL A 601 4.03 -16.53 -15.98
C VAL A 601 3.20 -17.79 -15.76
N VAL A 602 3.85 -18.84 -15.28
CA VAL A 602 3.23 -20.10 -14.90
C VAL A 602 3.60 -20.41 -13.46
N THR A 603 2.60 -20.59 -12.60
CA THR A 603 2.80 -21.11 -11.23
C THR A 603 2.15 -22.48 -11.13
N GLN A 604 2.95 -23.50 -10.79
CA GLN A 604 2.47 -24.88 -10.64
C GLN A 604 1.77 -25.07 -9.29
N LYS A 605 0.92 -26.10 -9.18
CA LYS A 605 0.02 -26.33 -8.03
C LYS A 605 0.69 -26.28 -6.65
N GLY A 606 1.89 -26.83 -6.47
CA GLY A 606 2.63 -26.78 -5.20
C GLY A 606 3.59 -25.60 -5.04
N ALA A 607 3.65 -24.67 -6.00
CA ALA A 607 4.35 -23.40 -5.82
C ALA A 607 3.62 -22.55 -4.77
N GLN A 608 4.38 -21.78 -3.98
CA GLN A 608 3.82 -20.91 -2.94
C GLN A 608 4.30 -19.47 -3.10
N ILE A 609 3.35 -18.55 -3.07
CA ILE A 609 3.61 -17.10 -2.97
C ILE A 609 3.03 -16.64 -1.63
N ASN A 610 3.90 -16.30 -0.69
CA ASN A 610 3.52 -15.86 0.65
C ASN A 610 3.54 -14.34 0.74
N LEU A 611 2.36 -13.75 0.91
CA LEU A 611 2.14 -12.31 1.06
C LEU A 611 1.65 -11.95 2.47
N SER A 612 1.70 -12.87 3.43
CA SER A 612 1.04 -12.67 4.74
C SER A 612 1.52 -11.41 5.47
N GLY A 613 0.63 -10.74 6.18
CA GLY A 613 0.96 -9.56 7.00
C GLY A 613 1.59 -9.95 8.33
N GLY A 614 2.53 -9.16 8.84
CA GLY A 614 3.26 -9.44 10.08
C GLY A 614 2.50 -9.07 11.36
N THR A 615 3.22 -9.04 12.49
CA THR A 615 2.65 -8.63 13.79
C THR A 615 3.59 -7.75 14.60
N VAL A 616 2.99 -6.82 15.34
CA VAL A 616 3.64 -5.99 16.35
C VAL A 616 3.11 -6.35 17.73
N ASP A 617 4.00 -6.77 18.63
CA ASP A 617 3.72 -7.16 20.01
C ASP A 617 4.02 -5.99 20.95
N VAL A 618 2.98 -5.23 21.30
CA VAL A 618 3.06 -4.14 22.28
C VAL A 618 3.19 -4.76 23.67
N GLN A 619 4.31 -4.53 24.34
CA GLN A 619 4.58 -5.04 25.68
C GLN A 619 3.72 -4.30 26.71
N ALA A 620 3.41 -4.95 27.84
CA ALA A 620 2.72 -4.29 28.94
C ALA A 620 3.58 -3.16 29.53
N GLY A 621 2.96 -2.06 29.93
CA GLY A 621 3.68 -0.87 30.39
C GLY A 621 2.75 0.27 30.78
N TYR A 622 3.27 1.49 30.87
CA TYR A 622 2.49 2.65 31.31
C TYR A 622 2.33 3.70 30.20
N ILE A 623 1.12 4.23 30.05
CA ILE A 623 0.84 5.44 29.25
C ILE A 623 0.83 6.64 30.20
N GLN A 624 1.54 7.72 29.85
CA GLN A 624 1.44 8.98 30.60
C GLN A 624 0.17 9.72 30.18
N GLN A 625 -0.49 10.41 31.10
CA GLN A 625 -1.73 11.12 30.84
C GLN A 625 -1.64 12.55 31.35
N THR A 626 -2.23 13.47 30.61
CA THR A 626 -2.41 14.86 31.03
C THR A 626 -3.90 15.16 31.16
N TRP A 627 -4.27 15.89 32.21
CA TRP A 627 -5.67 16.17 32.56
C TRP A 627 -5.93 17.67 32.59
N LEU A 628 -7.10 18.06 32.07
CA LEU A 628 -7.59 19.43 31.97
C LEU A 628 -8.80 19.64 32.89
N LYS A 629 -9.00 20.86 33.38
CA LYS A 629 -10.14 21.21 34.23
C LYS A 629 -11.19 21.99 33.44
N GLY A 630 -12.37 21.40 33.27
CA GLY A 630 -13.52 22.03 32.62
C GLY A 630 -14.23 23.04 33.53
N PRO A 631 -15.11 23.89 32.96
CA PRO A 631 -15.85 24.91 33.70
C PRO A 631 -16.91 24.31 34.65
N ASP A 632 -17.33 23.07 34.40
CA ASP A 632 -18.25 22.29 35.23
C ASP A 632 -17.55 21.57 36.40
N GLY A 633 -16.23 21.77 36.57
CA GLY A 633 -15.42 21.11 37.59
C GLY A 633 -15.04 19.66 37.24
N ARG A 634 -15.45 19.14 36.07
CA ARG A 634 -15.01 17.83 35.59
C ARG A 634 -13.59 17.88 35.03
N LEU A 635 -12.95 16.71 35.04
CA LEU A 635 -11.60 16.52 34.51
C LEU A 635 -11.67 15.79 33.16
N TYR A 636 -10.90 16.28 32.20
CA TYR A 636 -10.85 15.77 30.84
C TYR A 636 -9.42 15.36 30.50
N GLU A 637 -9.22 14.12 30.06
CA GLU A 637 -7.91 13.67 29.61
C GLU A 637 -7.61 14.26 28.22
N VAL A 638 -6.42 14.81 28.02
CA VAL A 638 -6.06 15.62 26.83
C VAL A 638 -6.29 14.89 25.52
N SER A 639 -6.00 13.59 25.44
CA SER A 639 -6.16 12.81 24.19
C SER A 639 -7.63 12.67 23.76
N ARG A 640 -8.59 12.91 24.65
CA ARG A 640 -10.04 12.81 24.40
C ARG A 640 -10.84 14.07 24.74
N ALA A 641 -10.16 15.14 25.14
CA ALA A 641 -10.77 16.39 25.58
C ALA A 641 -11.48 17.09 24.39
N PRO A 642 -12.78 17.41 24.50
CA PRO A 642 -13.49 18.18 23.47
C PRO A 642 -12.86 19.55 23.23
N GLY A 643 -12.69 19.94 21.96
CA GLY A 643 -12.09 21.21 21.54
C GLY A 643 -12.99 22.44 21.73
N ASP A 644 -14.30 22.23 21.88
CA ASP A 644 -15.34 23.26 22.05
C ASP A 644 -15.56 23.69 23.51
N ILE A 645 -14.95 23.00 24.48
CA ILE A 645 -14.96 23.36 25.90
C ILE A 645 -13.80 24.31 26.20
N LEU A 646 -14.07 25.46 26.82
CA LEU A 646 -13.03 26.33 27.36
C LEU A 646 -12.47 25.76 28.67
N TYR A 647 -11.21 25.32 28.67
CA TYR A 647 -10.56 24.79 29.86
C TYR A 647 -9.93 25.89 30.70
N SER A 648 -9.99 25.72 32.03
CA SER A 648 -9.40 26.65 33.01
C SER A 648 -7.91 26.42 33.29
N GLY A 649 -7.31 25.40 32.67
CA GLY A 649 -5.91 25.01 32.85
C GLY A 649 -5.73 23.50 33.11
N PHE A 650 -4.49 23.13 33.42
CA PHE A 650 -4.10 21.75 33.72
C PHE A 650 -4.43 21.37 35.16
N TYR A 651 -4.87 20.14 35.36
CA TYR A 651 -5.00 19.57 36.69
C TYR A 651 -3.62 19.25 37.28
N LYS A 652 -3.23 19.98 38.34
CA LYS A 652 -1.97 19.79 39.05
C LYS A 652 -2.14 19.10 40.42
N GLY A 653 -3.27 18.46 40.67
CA GLY A 653 -3.57 17.89 41.98
C GLY A 653 -4.19 18.92 42.92
N PHE A 654 -4.08 18.65 44.22
CA PHE A 654 -4.43 19.60 45.27
C PHE A 654 -3.34 20.66 45.38
N GLU A 655 -3.74 21.93 45.37
CA GLU A 655 -2.83 23.08 45.42
C GLU A 655 -2.80 23.65 46.85
N ASP A 656 -1.62 23.69 47.47
CA ASP A 656 -1.41 24.38 48.74
C ASP A 656 -0.56 25.64 48.51
N THR A 657 -1.20 26.80 48.57
CA THR A 657 -0.54 28.09 48.34
C THR A 657 -0.18 28.75 49.67
N SER A 658 1.12 28.83 49.95
CA SER A 658 1.64 29.60 51.06
C SER A 658 1.63 31.08 50.75
N LYS A 659 0.60 31.79 51.25
CA LYS A 659 0.48 33.26 51.11
C LYS A 659 1.67 34.03 51.71
N ARG A 660 2.41 33.44 52.65
CA ARG A 660 3.57 34.06 53.30
C ARG A 660 4.83 34.04 52.42
N TRP A 661 5.02 32.96 51.64
CA TRP A 661 6.23 32.73 50.86
C TRP A 661 6.02 32.87 49.35
N GLY A 662 4.76 33.05 48.90
CA GLY A 662 4.43 33.12 47.48
C GLY A 662 4.69 31.82 46.72
N GLN A 663 4.77 30.69 47.42
CA GLN A 663 4.99 29.36 46.83
C GLN A 663 3.71 28.54 46.84
N THR A 664 3.44 27.84 45.74
CA THR A 664 2.35 26.87 45.61
C THR A 664 2.95 25.48 45.45
N GLU A 665 2.60 24.59 46.37
CA GLU A 665 2.91 23.17 46.29
C GLU A 665 1.73 22.37 45.71
N TYR A 666 2.05 21.28 45.02
CA TYR A 666 1.09 20.49 44.26
C TYR A 666 1.12 19.03 44.73
N TYR A 667 -0.03 18.51 45.15
CA TYR A 667 -0.19 17.17 45.71
C TYR A 667 -1.14 16.33 44.86
N TYR A 668 -0.60 15.35 44.14
CA TYR A 668 -1.39 14.50 43.24
C TYR A 668 -2.06 13.33 43.99
N ASN A 669 -3.30 13.03 43.64
CA ASN A 669 -4.02 11.88 44.16
C ASN A 669 -3.92 10.69 43.18
N PRO A 670 -3.38 9.54 43.58
CA PRO A 670 -3.25 8.37 42.70
C PRO A 670 -4.59 7.71 42.32
N MET A 671 -5.73 8.16 42.87
CA MET A 671 -7.08 7.67 42.55
C MET A 671 -7.86 8.63 41.64
N ILE A 672 -7.49 9.92 41.56
CA ILE A 672 -8.19 10.96 40.79
C ILE A 672 -7.22 11.49 39.73
N ALA A 673 -7.60 11.42 38.45
CA ALA A 673 -6.78 11.89 37.33
C ALA A 673 -5.33 11.35 37.38
N LYS A 674 -5.22 10.01 37.32
CA LYS A 674 -3.93 9.31 37.33
C LYS A 674 -3.03 9.85 36.21
N GLN A 675 -1.81 10.24 36.56
CA GLN A 675 -0.80 10.70 35.59
C GLN A 675 -0.23 9.56 34.75
N ARG A 676 -0.42 8.31 35.19
CA ARG A 676 0.00 7.11 34.48
C ARG A 676 -1.10 6.06 34.53
N ARG A 677 -1.37 5.43 33.39
CA ARG A 677 -2.27 4.28 33.26
C ARG A 677 -1.45 3.06 32.89
N TYR A 678 -1.49 2.02 33.72
CA TYR A 678 -0.95 0.72 33.35
C TYR A 678 -1.86 0.08 32.30
N GLU A 679 -1.27 -0.49 31.27
CA GLU A 679 -1.96 -1.30 30.28
C GLU A 679 -1.29 -2.65 30.08
N SER A 680 -2.14 -3.68 29.97
CA SER A 680 -1.71 -4.98 29.49
C SER A 680 -1.24 -4.87 28.03
N GLY A 681 -0.20 -5.62 27.70
CA GLY A 681 0.28 -5.74 26.33
C GLY A 681 -0.77 -6.35 25.40
N TYR A 682 -0.58 -6.18 24.10
CA TYR A 682 -1.47 -6.72 23.07
C TYR A 682 -0.70 -6.87 21.76
N THR A 683 -1.21 -7.71 20.87
CA THR A 683 -0.65 -7.89 19.53
C THR A 683 -1.51 -7.17 18.50
N VAL A 684 -0.86 -6.53 17.54
CA VAL A 684 -1.47 -5.84 16.40
C VAL A 684 -1.03 -6.56 15.14
N GLY A 685 -1.98 -7.00 14.32
CA GLY A 685 -1.69 -7.52 12.99
C GLY A 685 -1.49 -6.39 11.99
N ARG A 686 -0.62 -6.62 11.01
CA ARG A 686 -0.35 -5.67 9.93
C ARG A 686 -0.88 -6.20 8.60
N ASP A 687 -1.05 -5.27 7.66
CA ASP A 687 -1.57 -5.59 6.34
C ASP A 687 -0.65 -6.57 5.60
N ALA A 688 -1.27 -7.48 4.87
CA ALA A 688 -0.62 -8.36 3.92
C ALA A 688 -0.21 -7.61 2.65
N GLY A 689 0.61 -8.29 1.86
CA GLY A 689 1.25 -7.79 0.65
C GLY A 689 0.42 -7.87 -0.62
N LYS A 690 1.10 -7.69 -1.75
CA LYS A 690 0.48 -7.61 -3.09
C LYS A 690 1.17 -8.57 -4.07
N LEU A 691 0.39 -9.25 -4.91
CA LEU A 691 0.87 -9.93 -6.11
C LEU A 691 0.42 -9.15 -7.34
N VAL A 692 1.37 -8.65 -8.12
CA VAL A 692 1.15 -7.92 -9.37
C VAL A 692 1.57 -8.80 -10.55
N VAL A 693 0.65 -9.03 -11.47
CA VAL A 693 0.84 -9.83 -12.68
C VAL A 693 0.63 -8.90 -13.88
N GLY A 694 1.69 -8.19 -14.26
CA GLY A 694 1.72 -7.21 -15.35
C GLY A 694 2.25 -7.81 -16.64
N ILE A 695 1.59 -8.86 -17.13
CA ILE A 695 2.00 -9.66 -18.30
C ILE A 695 0.80 -9.93 -19.22
N THR A 696 1.04 -10.45 -20.43
CA THR A 696 -0.04 -10.66 -21.42
C THR A 696 -0.80 -11.98 -21.25
N SER A 697 -0.16 -13.04 -20.73
CA SER A 697 -0.79 -14.36 -20.52
C SER A 697 -0.28 -15.05 -19.25
N ALA A 698 -1.16 -15.43 -18.31
CA ALA A 698 -0.76 -16.11 -17.07
C ALA A 698 -1.49 -17.45 -16.87
N VAL A 699 -0.80 -18.41 -16.26
CA VAL A 699 -1.39 -19.64 -15.68
C VAL A 699 -1.05 -19.65 -14.18
N LEU A 700 -2.02 -19.31 -13.34
CA LEU A 700 -1.83 -19.13 -11.91
C LEU A 700 -2.48 -20.28 -11.13
N GLU A 701 -1.76 -21.39 -10.96
CA GLU A 701 -2.29 -22.57 -10.26
C GLU A 701 -1.62 -22.84 -8.91
N GLY A 702 -0.51 -22.15 -8.62
CA GLY A 702 0.14 -22.19 -7.31
C GLY A 702 -0.63 -21.49 -6.20
N GLN A 703 -0.28 -21.79 -4.96
CA GLN A 703 -0.94 -21.27 -3.77
C GLN A 703 -0.53 -19.82 -3.48
N LEU A 704 -1.54 -18.97 -3.25
CA LEU A 704 -1.36 -17.62 -2.71
C LEU A 704 -1.74 -17.61 -1.23
N ILE A 705 -0.82 -17.15 -0.37
CA ILE A 705 -1.05 -17.07 1.08
C ILE A 705 -1.26 -15.60 1.46
N SER A 706 -2.42 -15.29 2.03
CA SER A 706 -2.92 -13.93 2.29
C SER A 706 -3.18 -13.64 3.77
N ASP A 707 -2.61 -14.45 4.66
CA ASP A 707 -2.96 -14.48 6.08
C ASP A 707 -2.58 -13.17 6.80
N VAL A 708 -3.44 -12.76 7.74
CA VAL A 708 -3.20 -11.65 8.66
C VAL A 708 -3.65 -12.03 10.05
N PHE A 709 -2.98 -11.46 11.05
CA PHE A 709 -3.45 -11.51 12.43
C PHE A 709 -4.44 -10.37 12.67
N GLN A 710 -5.37 -10.60 13.59
CA GLN A 710 -6.36 -9.62 14.00
C GLN A 710 -6.42 -9.60 15.52
N GLY A 711 -5.88 -8.55 16.14
CA GLY A 711 -5.89 -8.40 17.59
C GLY A 711 -7.23 -7.90 18.12
N ASP A 712 -7.52 -8.19 19.39
CA ASP A 712 -8.82 -7.87 20.04
C ASP A 712 -9.16 -6.37 20.01
N ARG A 713 -8.15 -5.51 19.91
CA ARG A 713 -8.29 -4.04 19.87
C ARG A 713 -8.46 -3.47 18.46
N GLN A 714 -8.27 -4.29 17.43
CA GLN A 714 -8.39 -3.85 16.05
C GLN A 714 -9.86 -3.96 15.61
N THR A 715 -10.66 -2.94 15.93
CA THR A 715 -12.11 -2.91 15.71
C THR A 715 -12.57 -1.78 14.78
N GLN A 716 -11.64 -1.02 14.20
CA GLN A 716 -11.92 0.08 13.28
C GLN A 716 -11.64 -0.34 11.84
N ALA A 717 -12.39 0.22 10.89
CA ALA A 717 -12.09 0.03 9.47
C ALA A 717 -10.73 0.66 9.14
N PRO A 718 -9.89 0.01 8.31
CA PRO A 718 -8.66 0.61 7.83
C PRO A 718 -8.94 1.84 6.96
N ASN A 719 -8.06 2.84 7.01
CA ASN A 719 -8.17 4.00 6.16
C ASN A 719 -7.53 3.71 4.80
N LEU A 720 -8.35 3.66 3.74
CA LEU A 720 -7.91 3.29 2.40
C LEU A 720 -6.89 4.26 1.76
N ASN A 721 -6.71 5.47 2.31
CA ASN A 721 -5.73 6.45 1.80
C ASN A 721 -4.35 6.36 2.47
N LEU A 722 -4.21 5.55 3.52
CA LEU A 722 -2.95 5.38 4.25
C LEU A 722 -2.24 4.08 3.82
N ASP A 723 -0.91 4.10 3.77
CA ASP A 723 -0.14 2.87 3.60
C ASP A 723 -0.30 1.96 4.84
N GLY A 724 -0.15 0.65 4.69
CA GLY A 724 -0.41 -0.32 5.76
C GLY A 724 0.43 -0.08 7.03
N TYR A 725 1.64 0.45 6.86
CA TYR A 725 2.48 0.92 7.96
C TYR A 725 1.83 2.05 8.79
N GLN A 726 1.18 3.01 8.12
CA GLN A 726 0.58 4.21 8.71
C GLN A 726 -0.80 3.96 9.34
N GLN A 727 -1.35 2.75 9.20
CA GLN A 727 -2.62 2.39 9.82
C GLN A 727 -2.54 2.48 11.35
N SER A 728 -3.65 2.94 11.96
CA SER A 728 -3.81 2.91 13.41
C SER A 728 -3.71 1.49 13.93
N GLN A 729 -3.17 1.31 15.14
CA GLN A 729 -3.17 0.00 15.82
C GLN A 729 -4.58 -0.52 16.16
N LYS A 730 -5.63 0.31 16.00
CA LYS A 730 -7.03 -0.09 16.12
C LYS A 730 -7.68 -0.44 14.78
N ALA A 731 -7.01 -0.20 13.66
CA ALA A 731 -7.51 -0.57 12.34
C ALA A 731 -7.37 -2.08 12.12
N MET A 732 -8.35 -2.70 11.47
CA MET A 732 -8.27 -4.10 11.05
C MET A 732 -7.20 -4.28 9.97
N ALA A 733 -6.44 -5.38 10.07
CA ALA A 733 -5.40 -5.71 9.10
C ALA A 733 -6.03 -6.19 7.78
N GLN A 734 -5.55 -5.66 6.66
CA GLN A 734 -6.03 -6.04 5.34
C GLN A 734 -5.31 -7.29 4.80
N ARG A 735 -6.08 -8.24 4.25
CA ARG A 735 -5.53 -9.43 3.57
C ARG A 735 -4.82 -9.07 2.26
N ALA A 736 -4.17 -10.04 1.63
CA ALA A 736 -3.37 -9.77 0.43
C ALA A 736 -4.23 -9.31 -0.77
N GLN A 737 -3.58 -8.64 -1.72
CA GLN A 737 -4.20 -8.14 -2.95
C GLN A 737 -3.64 -8.88 -4.17
N LEU A 738 -4.52 -9.24 -5.10
CA LEU A 738 -4.15 -9.71 -6.45
C LEU A 738 -4.43 -8.61 -7.47
N ILE A 739 -3.41 -8.27 -8.25
CA ILE A 739 -3.49 -7.27 -9.31
C ILE A 739 -3.08 -7.92 -10.63
N ILE A 740 -3.98 -7.87 -11.62
CA ILE A 740 -3.73 -8.23 -13.02
C ILE A 740 -3.65 -6.94 -13.81
N GLY A 741 -2.56 -6.72 -14.53
CA GLY A 741 -2.26 -5.39 -15.10
C GLY A 741 -0.98 -4.79 -14.51
N GLY A 742 -0.55 -3.66 -15.06
CA GLY A 742 0.48 -2.86 -14.42
C GLY A 742 -0.11 -2.07 -13.27
N TYR A 743 0.69 -1.90 -12.21
CA TYR A 743 0.26 -1.25 -10.98
C TYR A 743 1.34 -0.31 -10.48
N THR A 744 1.29 0.93 -10.96
CA THR A 744 2.37 1.91 -10.81
C THR A 744 2.17 2.74 -9.54
N PRO A 745 3.08 2.67 -8.55
CA PRO A 745 3.01 3.50 -7.36
C PRO A 745 3.42 4.96 -7.63
N VAL A 746 2.71 5.89 -7.02
CA VAL A 746 2.97 7.34 -7.06
C VAL A 746 2.77 7.92 -5.67
N TYR A 747 3.81 8.58 -5.13
CA TYR A 747 3.78 9.27 -3.86
C TYR A 747 3.48 10.76 -4.07
N ASN A 748 2.35 11.22 -3.57
CA ASN A 748 1.97 12.63 -3.64
C ASN A 748 2.60 13.39 -2.46
N LYS A 749 3.59 14.23 -2.77
CA LYS A 749 4.35 15.00 -1.75
C LYS A 749 3.51 16.00 -0.97
N THR A 750 2.45 16.53 -1.57
CA THR A 750 1.58 17.55 -0.96
C THR A 750 0.66 16.93 0.08
N THR A 751 0.10 15.76 -0.23
CA THR A 751 -0.80 15.05 0.69
C THR A 751 -0.07 14.05 1.59
N GLY A 752 1.16 13.65 1.25
CA GLY A 752 1.89 12.61 1.98
C GLY A 752 1.34 11.21 1.77
N THR A 753 0.56 10.99 0.70
CA THR A 753 -0.13 9.72 0.45
C THR A 753 0.50 8.94 -0.70
N LEU A 754 0.58 7.61 -0.53
CA LEU A 754 0.99 6.68 -1.58
C LEU A 754 -0.25 6.17 -2.32
N ARG A 755 -0.28 6.38 -3.63
CA ARG A 755 -1.39 5.96 -4.51
C ARG A 755 -0.87 5.11 -5.65
N TYR A 756 -1.79 4.46 -6.37
CA TYR A 756 -1.44 3.52 -7.42
C TYR A 756 -2.30 3.74 -8.67
N ALA A 757 -1.67 3.64 -9.83
CA ALA A 757 -2.34 3.65 -11.13
C ALA A 757 -2.40 2.23 -11.70
N LEU A 758 -3.60 1.76 -12.06
CA LEU A 758 -3.87 0.49 -12.72
C LEU A 758 -3.98 0.70 -14.23
N ASN A 759 -3.33 -0.15 -15.01
CA ASN A 759 -3.49 -0.24 -16.46
C ASN A 759 -3.60 -1.69 -16.95
N GLY A 760 -4.24 -1.88 -18.11
CA GLY A 760 -4.37 -3.20 -18.73
C GLY A 760 -3.10 -3.67 -19.41
N THR A 761 -2.78 -4.96 -19.27
CA THR A 761 -1.64 -5.62 -19.97
C THR A 761 -2.09 -6.81 -20.82
N ALA A 762 -3.01 -7.63 -20.32
CA ALA A 762 -3.70 -8.66 -21.11
C ALA A 762 -4.78 -8.04 -22.01
N ALA A 763 -5.04 -8.65 -23.17
CA ALA A 763 -6.14 -8.24 -24.04
C ALA A 763 -7.48 -8.63 -23.43
N GLU A 764 -7.61 -9.91 -23.07
CA GLU A 764 -8.80 -10.47 -22.46
C GLU A 764 -8.49 -11.06 -21.08
N VAL A 765 -9.39 -10.87 -20.13
CA VAL A 765 -9.36 -11.57 -18.84
C VAL A 765 -10.69 -12.29 -18.62
N LEU A 766 -10.63 -13.60 -18.43
CA LEU A 766 -11.77 -14.45 -18.12
C LEU A 766 -11.68 -14.95 -16.67
N ILE A 767 -12.68 -14.64 -15.86
CA ILE A 767 -12.84 -15.16 -14.50
C ILE A 767 -13.95 -16.21 -14.55
N ASP A 768 -13.61 -17.48 -14.34
CA ASP A 768 -14.55 -18.60 -14.44
C ASP A 768 -14.41 -19.54 -13.24
N SER A 769 -15.40 -20.41 -13.03
CA SER A 769 -15.35 -21.47 -12.01
C SER A 769 -14.79 -22.77 -12.60
N ASN A 770 -14.22 -23.64 -11.77
CA ASN A 770 -13.76 -24.98 -12.16
C ASN A 770 -12.88 -25.02 -13.43
N THR A 771 -11.93 -24.09 -13.54
CA THR A 771 -11.09 -23.99 -14.75
C THR A 771 -10.15 -25.20 -14.88
N GLN A 772 -9.92 -25.65 -16.12
CA GLN A 772 -8.96 -26.73 -16.38
C GLN A 772 -7.55 -26.30 -15.97
N LYS A 773 -6.91 -27.13 -15.14
CA LYS A 773 -5.52 -26.99 -14.73
C LYS A 773 -4.58 -27.54 -15.80
N ILE A 774 -3.61 -26.73 -16.23
CA ILE A 774 -2.67 -27.01 -17.32
C ILE A 774 -1.20 -26.76 -16.94
N ALA A 775 -0.91 -26.16 -15.77
CA ALA A 775 0.44 -25.75 -15.40
C ALA A 775 1.46 -26.91 -15.32
N GLU A 776 1.01 -28.12 -14.98
CA GLU A 776 1.87 -29.31 -14.90
C GLU A 776 2.51 -29.68 -16.25
N GLY A 777 1.81 -29.45 -17.37
CA GLY A 777 2.29 -29.74 -18.71
C GLY A 777 3.12 -28.62 -19.36
N LEU A 778 3.30 -27.49 -18.67
CA LEU A 778 3.98 -26.31 -19.21
C LEU A 778 5.40 -26.20 -18.64
N ASP A 779 6.41 -26.40 -19.50
CA ASP A 779 7.82 -26.13 -19.19
C ASP A 779 8.26 -24.79 -19.84
N LEU A 780 9.50 -24.35 -19.65
CA LEU A 780 10.02 -23.06 -20.11
C LEU A 780 9.83 -22.81 -21.61
N SER A 781 9.94 -23.85 -22.44
CA SER A 781 9.81 -23.78 -23.91
C SER A 781 8.45 -24.22 -24.44
N THR A 782 7.57 -24.79 -23.60
CA THR A 782 6.26 -25.28 -24.04
C THR A 782 5.36 -24.11 -24.43
N ALA A 783 4.86 -24.08 -25.66
CA ALA A 783 3.93 -23.04 -26.09
C ALA A 783 2.63 -23.06 -25.26
N LEU A 784 2.08 -21.89 -24.95
CA LEU A 784 0.75 -21.81 -24.37
C LEU A 784 -0.29 -22.30 -25.41
N PRO A 785 -1.32 -23.05 -24.96
CA PRO A 785 -2.48 -23.37 -25.79
C PRO A 785 -3.05 -22.12 -26.48
N ALA A 786 -3.54 -22.26 -27.71
CA ALA A 786 -3.99 -21.13 -28.52
C ALA A 786 -5.10 -20.31 -27.84
N ASP A 787 -5.97 -20.94 -27.06
CA ASP A 787 -7.04 -20.32 -26.28
C ASP A 787 -6.54 -19.53 -25.04
N ARG A 788 -5.24 -19.61 -24.71
CA ARG A 788 -4.58 -18.89 -23.61
C ARG A 788 -3.63 -17.79 -24.08
N GLN A 789 -3.41 -17.64 -25.39
CA GLN A 789 -2.50 -16.61 -25.93
C GLN A 789 -3.20 -15.25 -25.93
N GLY A 790 -2.63 -14.26 -25.25
CA GLY A 790 -3.22 -12.91 -25.07
C GLY A 790 -4.43 -12.86 -24.13
N LYS A 791 -4.83 -14.01 -23.57
CA LYS A 791 -5.96 -14.19 -22.67
C LYS A 791 -5.51 -14.75 -21.33
N LEU A 792 -5.93 -14.09 -20.25
CA LEU A 792 -5.64 -14.54 -18.88
C LEU A 792 -6.89 -15.18 -18.29
N VAL A 793 -6.77 -16.43 -17.84
CA VAL A 793 -7.89 -17.19 -17.24
C VAL A 793 -7.64 -17.32 -15.74
N LEU A 794 -8.58 -16.82 -14.94
CA LEU A 794 -8.57 -16.88 -13.48
C LEU A 794 -9.66 -17.81 -12.97
N ASP A 795 -9.29 -18.64 -12.00
CA ASP A 795 -10.21 -19.55 -11.33
C ASP A 795 -10.84 -18.90 -10.11
N SER A 796 -12.13 -18.55 -10.20
CA SER A 796 -12.88 -17.92 -9.12
C SER A 796 -12.96 -18.74 -7.84
N ASP A 797 -13.05 -20.08 -7.91
CA ASP A 797 -13.09 -20.94 -6.72
C ASP A 797 -11.76 -20.88 -5.96
N GLN A 798 -10.65 -20.88 -6.70
CA GLN A 798 -9.32 -20.72 -6.16
C GLN A 798 -9.11 -19.31 -5.56
N LEU A 799 -9.56 -18.26 -6.26
CA LEU A 799 -9.45 -16.88 -5.78
C LEU A 799 -10.26 -16.65 -4.49
N ASN A 800 -11.48 -17.16 -4.42
CA ASN A 800 -12.33 -17.10 -3.23
C ASN A 800 -11.68 -17.85 -2.05
N GLY A 801 -11.07 -19.01 -2.33
CA GLY A 801 -10.32 -19.79 -1.35
C GLY A 801 -9.13 -19.04 -0.73
N TYR A 802 -8.57 -18.06 -1.44
CA TYR A 802 -7.48 -17.23 -0.93
C TYR A 802 -7.95 -16.11 0.00
N SER A 803 -9.24 -15.80 0.11
CA SER A 803 -9.74 -14.73 1.00
C SER A 803 -8.97 -13.41 0.81
N LEU A 804 -8.87 -12.91 -0.42
CA LEU A 804 -8.12 -11.69 -0.73
C LEU A 804 -8.88 -10.45 -0.28
N SER A 805 -8.17 -9.38 0.10
CA SER A 805 -8.81 -8.09 0.37
C SER A 805 -9.04 -7.30 -0.91
N ALA A 806 -8.30 -7.58 -1.99
CA ALA A 806 -8.59 -6.95 -3.27
C ALA A 806 -8.26 -7.85 -4.46
N ILE A 807 -9.08 -7.72 -5.50
CA ILE A 807 -8.86 -8.30 -6.82
C ILE A 807 -9.05 -7.18 -7.83
N LYS A 808 -7.94 -6.74 -8.42
CA LYS A 808 -7.91 -5.64 -9.40
C LYS A 808 -7.47 -6.18 -10.74
N VAL A 809 -8.26 -5.94 -11.78
CA VAL A 809 -8.04 -6.48 -13.11
C VAL A 809 -8.09 -5.35 -14.12
N GLY A 810 -6.97 -5.12 -14.80
CA GLY A 810 -6.84 -4.26 -15.96
C GLY A 810 -6.76 -5.09 -17.24
N ALA A 811 -7.58 -4.77 -18.24
CA ALA A 811 -7.52 -5.37 -19.58
C ALA A 811 -7.52 -4.29 -20.66
N THR A 812 -6.91 -4.59 -21.81
CA THR A 812 -6.88 -3.66 -22.96
C THR A 812 -8.09 -3.81 -23.88
N GLN A 813 -8.86 -4.91 -23.76
CA GLN A 813 -10.07 -5.13 -24.56
C GLN A 813 -11.27 -5.57 -23.71
N GLN A 814 -11.25 -6.75 -23.09
CA GLN A 814 -12.43 -7.33 -22.45
C GLN A 814 -12.12 -8.00 -21.10
N ILE A 815 -13.04 -7.84 -20.14
CA ILE A 815 -13.11 -8.61 -18.91
C ILE A 815 -14.45 -9.35 -18.90
N THR A 816 -14.45 -10.65 -18.61
CA THR A 816 -15.66 -11.47 -18.48
C THR A 816 -15.64 -12.22 -17.16
N VAL A 817 -16.70 -12.08 -16.37
CA VAL A 817 -16.86 -12.75 -15.07
C VAL A 817 -18.02 -13.73 -15.14
N ASN A 818 -17.70 -15.01 -15.26
CA ASN A 818 -18.66 -16.12 -15.27
C ASN A 818 -18.72 -16.87 -13.92
N GLY A 819 -17.66 -16.78 -13.11
CA GLY A 819 -17.60 -17.34 -11.77
C GLY A 819 -17.82 -16.28 -10.68
N ALA A 820 -18.54 -16.64 -9.61
CA ALA A 820 -18.80 -15.72 -8.51
C ALA A 820 -17.50 -15.33 -7.79
N LEU A 821 -17.36 -14.06 -7.44
CA LEU A 821 -16.14 -13.54 -6.81
C LEU A 821 -16.45 -12.88 -5.47
N THR A 822 -15.68 -13.24 -4.45
CA THR A 822 -15.81 -12.70 -3.09
C THR A 822 -14.44 -12.26 -2.57
N VAL A 823 -14.39 -11.04 -2.03
CA VAL A 823 -13.23 -10.53 -1.28
C VAL A 823 -13.57 -10.42 0.21
N ALA A 824 -12.55 -10.28 1.05
CA ALA A 824 -12.69 -10.05 2.47
C ALA A 824 -13.44 -8.73 2.75
N ASP A 825 -14.02 -8.60 3.94
CA ASP A 825 -14.78 -7.42 4.36
C ASP A 825 -13.93 -6.13 4.24
N GLY A 826 -14.56 -5.06 3.76
CA GLY A 826 -13.89 -3.81 3.41
C GLY A 826 -12.98 -3.90 2.17
N GLY A 827 -13.05 -5.00 1.42
CA GLY A 827 -12.21 -5.27 0.26
C GLY A 827 -12.62 -4.55 -1.03
N ASP A 828 -11.83 -4.71 -2.09
CA ASP A 828 -12.00 -4.01 -3.36
C ASP A 828 -11.99 -4.99 -4.56
N ILE A 829 -13.04 -4.95 -5.38
CA ILE A 829 -13.08 -5.59 -6.70
C ILE A 829 -13.05 -4.48 -7.75
N THR A 830 -11.97 -4.39 -8.53
CA THR A 830 -11.85 -3.39 -9.60
C THR A 830 -11.65 -4.08 -10.95
N LEU A 831 -12.52 -3.80 -11.92
CA LEU A 831 -12.53 -4.38 -13.27
C LEU A 831 -12.42 -3.24 -14.30
N PHE A 832 -11.19 -2.91 -14.69
CA PHE A 832 -10.87 -1.75 -15.52
C PHE A 832 -10.52 -2.18 -16.95
N GLY A 833 -11.47 -2.03 -17.88
CA GLY A 833 -11.31 -2.46 -19.28
C GLY A 833 -12.39 -1.86 -20.19
N PRO A 834 -12.16 -1.78 -21.51
CA PRO A 834 -13.17 -1.30 -22.46
C PRO A 834 -14.48 -2.10 -22.39
N GLY A 835 -14.44 -3.43 -22.48
CA GLY A 835 -15.61 -4.28 -22.26
C GLY A 835 -15.57 -4.95 -20.90
N VAL A 836 -16.67 -4.90 -20.14
CA VAL A 836 -16.82 -5.63 -18.87
C VAL A 836 -18.17 -6.33 -18.80
N ASN A 837 -18.16 -7.66 -18.82
CA ASN A 837 -19.36 -8.50 -18.76
C ASN A 837 -19.42 -9.21 -17.40
N LEU A 838 -20.43 -8.91 -16.60
CA LEU A 838 -20.66 -9.48 -15.28
C LEU A 838 -21.82 -10.48 -15.35
N ASN A 839 -21.49 -11.77 -15.43
CA ASN A 839 -22.44 -12.87 -15.53
C ASN A 839 -22.59 -13.65 -14.20
N ALA A 840 -21.89 -13.22 -13.15
CA ALA A 840 -21.92 -13.86 -11.84
C ALA A 840 -21.82 -12.82 -10.70
N ASN A 841 -22.19 -13.25 -9.49
CA ASN A 841 -22.23 -12.39 -8.31
C ASN A 841 -20.84 -11.87 -7.91
N LEU A 842 -20.78 -10.61 -7.50
CA LEU A 842 -19.61 -9.97 -6.92
C LEU A 842 -19.92 -9.56 -5.48
N THR A 843 -19.08 -9.93 -4.53
CA THR A 843 -19.30 -9.66 -3.09
C THR A 843 -18.08 -8.98 -2.47
N ALA A 844 -18.28 -7.78 -1.91
CA ALA A 844 -17.29 -6.97 -1.21
C ALA A 844 -17.96 -6.21 -0.05
N HIS A 845 -18.38 -6.91 1.01
CA HIS A 845 -19.13 -6.34 2.14
C HIS A 845 -18.43 -5.14 2.78
N GLY A 846 -19.11 -3.99 2.87
CA GLY A 846 -18.55 -2.73 3.37
C GLY A 846 -17.35 -2.19 2.57
N GLY A 847 -17.08 -2.78 1.39
CA GLY A 847 -15.95 -2.52 0.51
C GLY A 847 -16.35 -1.82 -0.79
N SER A 848 -15.65 -2.08 -1.89
CA SER A 848 -15.92 -1.46 -3.20
C SER A 848 -15.96 -2.43 -4.37
N ILE A 849 -16.85 -2.15 -5.32
CA ILE A 849 -16.90 -2.77 -6.65
C ILE A 849 -16.82 -1.64 -7.69
N ASN A 850 -15.78 -1.65 -8.52
CA ASN A 850 -15.59 -0.70 -9.60
C ASN A 850 -15.52 -1.45 -10.94
N ALA A 851 -16.25 -1.02 -11.96
CA ALA A 851 -16.20 -1.65 -13.28
C ALA A 851 -16.39 -0.65 -14.44
N GLY A 852 -15.67 -0.90 -15.54
CA GLY A 852 -15.77 -0.19 -16.81
C GLY A 852 -14.46 0.44 -17.26
N ASN A 853 -14.51 1.36 -18.21
CA ASN A 853 -13.32 1.96 -18.82
C ASN A 853 -12.99 3.36 -18.28
N ILE A 854 -13.71 3.82 -17.25
CA ILE A 854 -13.44 5.06 -16.53
C ILE A 854 -13.15 4.72 -15.07
N LEU A 855 -11.95 5.04 -14.59
CA LEU A 855 -11.53 4.79 -13.21
C LEU A 855 -10.93 6.05 -12.59
N SER A 856 -11.40 6.41 -11.39
CA SER A 856 -10.79 7.49 -10.62
C SER A 856 -9.51 6.98 -9.95
N GLN A 857 -8.36 7.52 -10.35
CA GLN A 857 -7.06 7.09 -9.85
C GLN A 857 -6.03 8.22 -9.96
N VAL A 858 -4.82 7.95 -9.48
CA VAL A 858 -3.70 8.86 -9.68
C VAL A 858 -3.23 8.79 -11.14
N ASP A 859 -2.97 9.95 -11.75
CA ASP A 859 -2.40 10.05 -13.09
C ASP A 859 -0.89 10.34 -12.99
N PRO A 860 -0.01 9.37 -13.29
CA PRO A 860 1.44 9.57 -13.28
C PRO A 860 1.91 10.67 -14.26
N LEU A 861 1.14 10.97 -15.31
CA LEU A 861 1.48 11.98 -16.31
C LEU A 861 1.12 13.40 -15.86
N LYS A 862 0.23 13.56 -14.88
CA LYS A 862 -0.23 14.85 -14.34
C LYS A 862 0.29 15.09 -12.91
N ALA A 863 1.59 14.85 -12.70
CA ALA A 863 2.27 15.03 -11.42
C ALA A 863 1.58 14.30 -10.23
N GLY A 864 0.92 13.17 -10.50
CA GLY A 864 0.21 12.41 -9.48
C GLY A 864 -1.09 13.06 -9.00
N ALA A 865 -1.73 13.88 -9.84
CA ALA A 865 -3.09 14.37 -9.58
C ALA A 865 -4.09 13.22 -9.59
N LEU A 866 -5.11 13.31 -8.73
CA LEU A 866 -6.27 12.42 -8.76
C LEU A 866 -7.25 12.91 -9.83
N GLY A 867 -7.74 11.98 -10.63
CA GLY A 867 -8.78 12.29 -11.62
C GLY A 867 -9.29 11.04 -12.31
N ASP A 868 -10.25 11.23 -13.20
CA ASP A 868 -10.75 10.15 -14.04
C ASP A 868 -9.73 9.82 -15.13
N THR A 869 -9.32 8.55 -15.16
CA THR A 869 -8.54 7.97 -16.25
C THR A 869 -9.49 7.16 -17.12
N ILE A 870 -9.48 7.46 -18.41
CA ILE A 870 -10.30 6.79 -19.42
C ILE A 870 -9.39 5.90 -20.28
N LEU A 871 -9.70 4.60 -20.38
CA LEU A 871 -9.02 3.72 -21.34
C LEU A 871 -9.49 4.03 -22.76
N ALA A 872 -8.55 3.94 -23.71
CA ALA A 872 -8.88 4.09 -25.13
C ALA A 872 -9.86 2.99 -25.60
N GLY A 873 -10.74 3.34 -26.53
CA GLY A 873 -11.82 2.48 -27.01
C GLY A 873 -13.19 2.84 -26.40
N GLY A 874 -14.27 2.46 -27.08
CA GLY A 874 -15.62 2.61 -26.55
C GLY A 874 -15.85 1.62 -25.40
N GLY A 875 -16.29 2.12 -24.24
CA GLY A 875 -16.55 1.32 -23.06
C GLY A 875 -17.95 0.71 -23.02
N ILE A 876 -18.10 -0.53 -22.55
CA ILE A 876 -19.41 -1.13 -22.23
C ILE A 876 -19.29 -1.90 -20.91
N VAL A 877 -20.28 -1.74 -20.03
CA VAL A 877 -20.45 -2.55 -18.81
C VAL A 877 -21.81 -3.22 -18.85
N ASP A 878 -21.84 -4.55 -18.87
CA ASP A 878 -23.06 -5.36 -18.88
C ASP A 878 -23.18 -6.15 -17.57
N VAL A 879 -24.29 -6.01 -16.86
CA VAL A 879 -24.65 -6.81 -15.68
C VAL A 879 -25.81 -7.72 -16.05
N ALA A 880 -25.57 -9.02 -16.07
CA ALA A 880 -26.55 -10.02 -16.50
C ALA A 880 -27.72 -10.17 -15.50
N GLY A 881 -28.84 -10.71 -15.98
CA GLY A 881 -30.01 -10.96 -15.15
C GLY A 881 -29.71 -11.95 -14.02
N GLY A 882 -30.21 -11.66 -12.81
CA GLY A 882 -29.97 -12.47 -11.61
C GLY A 882 -28.62 -12.24 -10.92
N VAL A 883 -27.74 -11.40 -11.48
CA VAL A 883 -26.46 -11.04 -10.86
C VAL A 883 -26.66 -10.05 -9.71
N ARG A 884 -26.03 -10.34 -8.58
CA ARG A 884 -25.98 -9.44 -7.41
C ARG A 884 -24.58 -8.84 -7.26
N LEU A 885 -24.52 -7.51 -7.23
CA LEU A 885 -23.35 -6.72 -6.81
C LEU A 885 -23.57 -6.32 -5.35
N ASP A 886 -22.92 -7.03 -4.43
CA ASP A 886 -23.16 -6.93 -3.00
C ASP A 886 -21.99 -6.22 -2.31
N THR A 887 -22.22 -5.02 -1.78
CA THR A 887 -21.30 -4.34 -0.88
C THR A 887 -21.94 -4.02 0.47
N THR A 888 -22.95 -4.81 0.87
CA THR A 888 -23.68 -4.59 2.12
C THR A 888 -22.78 -4.57 3.35
N GLY A 889 -23.15 -3.78 4.35
CA GLY A 889 -22.47 -3.76 5.64
C GLY A 889 -22.78 -5.01 6.48
N ARG A 890 -21.94 -5.31 7.47
CA ARG A 890 -22.05 -6.50 8.31
C ARG A 890 -23.02 -6.35 9.46
N TRP A 891 -23.82 -7.39 9.69
CA TRP A 891 -24.58 -7.58 10.93
C TRP A 891 -23.71 -8.25 12.00
N ASN A 892 -23.69 -7.67 13.19
CA ASN A 892 -22.96 -8.17 14.36
C ASN A 892 -23.90 -8.25 15.56
N ASN A 893 -23.93 -9.40 16.22
CA ASN A 893 -24.72 -9.62 17.42
C ASN A 893 -23.81 -10.03 18.59
N LEU A 894 -23.23 -9.03 19.25
CA LEU A 894 -22.34 -9.21 20.39
C LEU A 894 -23.09 -9.65 21.65
N LEU A 895 -24.43 -9.57 21.66
CA LEU A 895 -25.24 -10.14 22.73
C LEU A 895 -25.20 -11.68 22.71
N LEU A 896 -25.15 -12.29 21.52
CA LEU A 896 -25.02 -13.74 21.35
C LEU A 896 -23.58 -14.23 21.45
N ASP A 897 -22.65 -13.48 20.84
CA ASP A 897 -21.23 -13.82 20.83
C ASP A 897 -20.37 -12.56 21.07
N PRO A 898 -20.08 -12.22 22.34
CA PRO A 898 -19.29 -11.05 22.68
C PRO A 898 -17.85 -11.05 22.13
N ALA A 899 -17.32 -12.22 21.76
CA ALA A 899 -15.95 -12.37 21.27
C ALA A 899 -15.83 -12.16 19.75
N ASN A 900 -16.93 -12.26 19.00
CA ASN A 900 -16.92 -12.12 17.55
C ASN A 900 -17.05 -10.65 17.10
N THR A 901 -15.91 -9.96 17.06
CA THR A 901 -15.82 -8.54 16.69
C THR A 901 -15.41 -8.30 15.23
N ALA A 902 -15.20 -9.35 14.43
CA ALA A 902 -14.59 -9.26 13.10
C ALA A 902 -15.37 -8.35 12.12
N GLY A 903 -16.70 -8.34 12.19
CA GLY A 903 -17.55 -7.53 11.31
C GLY A 903 -17.87 -6.13 11.84
N VAL A 904 -17.45 -5.77 13.06
CA VAL A 904 -17.85 -4.51 13.72
C VAL A 904 -17.28 -3.28 12.99
N ALA A 905 -16.11 -3.44 12.37
CA ALA A 905 -15.49 -2.40 11.56
C ALA A 905 -16.27 -2.09 10.27
N TYR A 906 -17.06 -3.03 9.77
CA TYR A 906 -17.63 -3.01 8.42
C TYR A 906 -19.16 -2.90 8.43
N VAL A 907 -19.73 -2.14 9.37
CA VAL A 907 -21.19 -1.96 9.49
C VAL A 907 -21.81 -1.08 8.40
N ASN A 908 -21.02 -0.21 7.77
CA ASN A 908 -21.51 0.65 6.69
C ASN A 908 -21.62 -0.15 5.38
N GLY A 909 -22.59 0.23 4.55
CA GLY A 909 -22.62 -0.20 3.16
C GLY A 909 -21.43 0.37 2.38
N GLY A 910 -20.98 -0.39 1.39
CA GLY A 910 -19.82 -0.07 0.57
C GLY A 910 -20.16 0.76 -0.68
N LYS A 911 -19.29 0.70 -1.69
CA LYS A 911 -19.43 1.48 -2.93
C LYS A 911 -19.58 0.56 -4.14
N VAL A 912 -20.51 0.89 -5.04
CA VAL A 912 -20.57 0.30 -6.39
C VAL A 912 -20.43 1.41 -7.43
N SER A 913 -19.49 1.29 -8.36
CA SER A 913 -19.22 2.29 -9.40
C SER A 913 -19.05 1.63 -10.76
N LEU A 914 -20.09 1.68 -11.59
CA LEU A 914 -20.08 1.21 -12.98
C LEU A 914 -20.00 2.43 -13.91
N ARG A 915 -18.88 2.61 -14.60
CA ARG A 915 -18.61 3.84 -15.36
C ARG A 915 -18.03 3.56 -16.73
N SER A 916 -18.65 4.11 -17.76
CA SER A 916 -18.40 3.74 -19.14
C SER A 916 -18.51 4.93 -20.11
N THR A 917 -17.68 4.94 -21.15
CA THR A 917 -17.77 5.95 -22.23
C THR A 917 -18.86 5.67 -23.26
N VAL A 918 -19.44 4.47 -23.31
CA VAL A 918 -20.58 4.19 -24.21
C VAL A 918 -21.77 3.75 -23.38
N ASN A 919 -21.82 2.48 -22.94
CA ASN A 919 -23.02 1.95 -22.27
C ASN A 919 -22.76 1.37 -20.89
N VAL A 920 -23.75 1.46 -20.02
CA VAL A 920 -23.89 0.68 -18.78
C VAL A 920 -25.28 0.05 -18.77
N ASN A 921 -25.36 -1.28 -18.70
CA ASN A 921 -26.61 -2.02 -18.77
C ASN A 921 -26.79 -2.89 -17.52
N LEU A 922 -27.87 -2.63 -16.76
CA LEU A 922 -28.32 -3.49 -15.67
C LEU A 922 -29.54 -4.27 -16.13
N ALA A 923 -29.37 -5.57 -16.42
CA ALA A 923 -30.47 -6.40 -16.90
C ALA A 923 -31.51 -6.68 -15.81
N THR A 924 -32.74 -7.02 -16.24
CA THR A 924 -33.84 -7.37 -15.35
C THR A 924 -33.46 -8.47 -14.36
N GLY A 925 -33.78 -8.26 -13.08
CA GLY A 925 -33.48 -9.20 -12.00
C GLY A 925 -32.05 -9.12 -11.45
N SER A 926 -31.18 -8.28 -12.02
CA SER A 926 -29.92 -7.91 -11.37
C SER A 926 -30.17 -7.03 -10.13
N VAL A 927 -29.27 -7.06 -9.15
CA VAL A 927 -29.39 -6.28 -7.91
C VAL A 927 -28.06 -5.62 -7.56
N VAL A 928 -28.09 -4.32 -7.31
CA VAL A 928 -27.01 -3.55 -6.69
C VAL A 928 -27.41 -3.25 -5.25
N ASP A 929 -26.71 -3.85 -4.29
CA ASP A 929 -27.04 -3.74 -2.87
C ASP A 929 -25.87 -3.15 -2.08
N VAL A 930 -26.07 -1.93 -1.61
CA VAL A 930 -25.11 -1.19 -0.77
C VAL A 930 -25.72 -0.89 0.60
N ALA A 931 -26.69 -1.69 1.06
CA ALA A 931 -27.35 -1.43 2.32
C ALA A 931 -26.42 -1.61 3.54
N SER A 932 -26.73 -0.94 4.66
CA SER A 932 -25.93 -1.03 5.88
C SER A 932 -26.20 -2.31 6.66
N GLY A 933 -25.23 -2.69 7.48
CA GLY A 933 -25.43 -3.58 8.61
C GLY A 933 -25.64 -2.80 9.92
N GLY A 934 -25.22 -3.42 11.02
CA GLY A 934 -25.33 -2.87 12.36
C GLY A 934 -24.70 -3.77 13.41
N THR A 935 -24.44 -3.23 14.59
CA THR A 935 -23.91 -3.98 15.73
C THR A 935 -24.89 -3.87 16.90
N LEU A 936 -25.45 -4.99 17.33
CA LEU A 936 -26.12 -5.10 18.62
C LEU A 936 -25.08 -5.40 19.70
N GLY A 937 -24.82 -4.41 20.55
CA GLY A 937 -23.84 -4.50 21.63
C GLY A 937 -24.25 -5.45 22.75
N VAL A 938 -23.29 -5.79 23.61
CA VAL A 938 -23.49 -6.65 24.81
C VAL A 938 -24.54 -6.09 25.79
N ASN A 939 -24.77 -4.77 25.74
CA ASN A 939 -25.76 -4.06 26.55
C ASN A 939 -27.13 -3.94 25.84
N GLY A 940 -27.32 -4.56 24.69
CA GLY A 940 -28.54 -4.48 23.87
C GLY A 940 -28.67 -3.18 23.07
N THR A 941 -27.66 -2.31 23.05
CA THR A 941 -27.70 -1.07 22.25
C THR A 941 -27.33 -1.36 20.79
N LEU A 942 -28.14 -0.87 19.85
CA LEU A 942 -27.83 -0.92 18.42
C LEU A 942 -26.94 0.26 18.01
N THR A 943 -25.80 -0.05 17.41
CA THR A 943 -25.01 0.90 16.61
C THR A 943 -25.23 0.59 15.13
N GLY A 944 -25.97 1.46 14.44
CA GLY A 944 -26.29 1.30 13.03
C GLY A 944 -25.20 1.79 12.08
N GLY A 945 -25.07 1.16 10.92
CA GLY A 945 -24.28 1.70 9.81
C GLY A 945 -25.08 2.64 8.90
N LYS A 946 -24.37 3.38 8.05
CA LYS A 946 -24.95 4.11 6.91
C LYS A 946 -25.02 3.21 5.69
N GLY A 947 -26.03 3.43 4.84
CA GLY A 947 -26.04 2.88 3.49
C GLY A 947 -24.88 3.44 2.67
N GLY A 948 -24.49 2.70 1.64
CA GLY A 948 -23.35 2.99 0.78
C GLY A 948 -23.69 3.84 -0.45
N ASP A 949 -22.69 3.99 -1.32
CA ASP A 949 -22.76 4.81 -2.53
C ASP A 949 -22.88 3.97 -3.80
N VAL A 950 -23.71 4.41 -4.74
CA VAL A 950 -23.83 3.82 -6.07
C VAL A 950 -23.59 4.89 -7.13
N THR A 951 -22.69 4.62 -8.07
CA THR A 951 -22.46 5.44 -9.26
C THR A 951 -22.68 4.59 -10.50
N LEU A 952 -23.67 4.94 -11.31
CA LEU A 952 -23.91 4.33 -12.62
C LEU A 952 -23.79 5.44 -13.67
N ALA A 953 -22.69 5.45 -14.42
CA ALA A 953 -22.38 6.52 -15.34
C ALA A 953 -22.07 6.00 -16.74
N ALA A 954 -22.88 6.39 -17.71
CA ALA A 954 -22.64 6.19 -19.13
C ALA A 954 -22.56 7.56 -19.83
N LEU A 955 -21.55 7.77 -20.67
CA LEU A 955 -21.55 8.93 -21.57
C LEU A 955 -22.58 8.76 -22.70
N GLY A 956 -22.87 7.51 -23.09
CA GLY A 956 -23.98 7.12 -23.95
C GLY A 956 -25.17 6.56 -23.14
N THR A 957 -25.58 5.33 -23.41
CA THR A 957 -26.84 4.77 -22.91
C THR A 957 -26.68 4.15 -21.52
N LEU A 958 -27.60 4.47 -20.60
CA LEU A 958 -27.73 3.81 -19.30
C LEU A 958 -29.07 3.05 -19.25
N ALA A 959 -29.02 1.72 -19.28
CA ALA A 959 -30.20 0.87 -19.08
C ALA A 959 -30.30 0.41 -17.61
N LEU A 960 -31.46 0.63 -17.00
CA LEU A 960 -31.67 0.51 -15.54
C LEU A 960 -32.83 -0.45 -15.22
N ASP A 961 -32.75 -1.71 -15.68
CA ASP A 961 -33.80 -2.71 -15.45
C ASP A 961 -33.61 -3.53 -14.16
N GLY A 962 -32.46 -3.36 -13.49
CA GLY A 962 -32.12 -3.97 -12.21
C GLY A 962 -32.63 -3.20 -10.99
N GLU A 963 -32.52 -3.82 -9.81
CA GLU A 963 -32.87 -3.17 -8.53
C GLU A 963 -31.65 -2.54 -7.86
N ILE A 964 -31.84 -1.36 -7.26
CA ILE A 964 -30.79 -0.64 -6.53
C ILE A 964 -31.28 -0.32 -5.12
N ARG A 965 -30.48 -0.64 -4.11
CA ARG A 965 -30.82 -0.48 -2.69
C ARG A 965 -29.66 0.11 -1.91
N GLY A 966 -29.94 1.13 -1.09
CA GLY A 966 -28.96 1.81 -0.25
C GLY A 966 -29.46 2.05 1.18
N TYR A 967 -30.32 1.18 1.70
CA TYR A 967 -30.95 1.35 3.02
C TYR A 967 -29.92 1.38 4.14
N GLY A 968 -30.02 2.35 5.05
CA GLY A 968 -29.14 2.43 6.22
C GLY A 968 -29.91 2.53 7.53
N VAL A 969 -29.30 2.08 8.63
CA VAL A 969 -29.85 2.29 9.98
C VAL A 969 -29.68 3.75 10.40
N SER A 970 -28.53 4.35 10.10
CA SER A 970 -28.19 5.74 10.44
C SER A 970 -28.18 6.69 9.23
N GLY A 971 -29.01 6.41 8.22
CA GLY A 971 -29.10 7.15 6.95
C GLY A 971 -28.42 6.43 5.78
N GLY A 972 -28.65 6.89 4.55
CA GLY A 972 -28.10 6.30 3.32
C GLY A 972 -26.83 7.01 2.82
N GLY A 973 -26.26 6.49 1.75
CA GLY A 973 -25.24 7.17 0.95
C GLY A 973 -25.84 7.92 -0.24
N THR A 974 -25.13 7.99 -1.35
CA THR A 974 -25.52 8.70 -2.57
C THR A 974 -25.80 7.74 -3.72
N LEU A 975 -26.90 7.97 -4.45
CA LEU A 975 -27.12 7.38 -5.78
C LEU A 975 -26.83 8.42 -6.87
N ALA A 976 -25.73 8.23 -7.59
CA ALA A 976 -25.34 9.03 -8.74
C ALA A 976 -25.66 8.29 -10.04
N LEU A 977 -26.53 8.87 -10.88
CA LEU A 977 -26.86 8.38 -12.21
C LEU A 977 -26.40 9.40 -13.24
N GLN A 978 -25.66 8.94 -14.26
CA GLN A 978 -25.27 9.76 -15.40
C GLN A 978 -25.61 9.01 -16.69
N ALA A 979 -26.41 9.64 -17.54
CA ALA A 979 -26.85 9.10 -18.81
C ALA A 979 -26.80 10.18 -19.90
N ARG A 980 -26.89 9.79 -21.17
CA ARG A 980 -26.96 10.73 -22.29
C ARG A 980 -28.07 11.77 -22.14
N GLN A 981 -29.31 11.32 -21.98
CA GLN A 981 -30.47 12.17 -21.65
C GLN A 981 -31.26 11.54 -20.50
N VAL A 982 -31.89 12.38 -19.67
CA VAL A 982 -32.73 11.91 -18.57
C VAL A 982 -34.12 12.53 -18.64
N GLN A 983 -35.15 11.71 -18.48
CA GLN A 983 -36.52 12.13 -18.30
C GLN A 983 -37.06 11.62 -16.96
N ILE A 984 -37.66 12.50 -16.15
CA ILE A 984 -38.35 12.15 -14.91
C ILE A 984 -39.85 12.34 -15.10
N GLY A 985 -40.61 11.27 -14.86
CA GLY A 985 -42.06 11.19 -15.04
C GLY A 985 -42.50 10.83 -16.46
N ASP A 986 -43.80 10.60 -16.61
CA ASP A 986 -44.41 10.16 -17.86
C ASP A 986 -44.69 11.33 -18.80
N SER A 987 -44.59 11.08 -20.10
CA SER A 987 -44.91 12.06 -21.16
C SER A 987 -45.85 11.45 -22.19
N ALA A 988 -46.68 12.28 -22.82
CA ALA A 988 -47.58 11.85 -23.90
C ALA A 988 -46.82 11.41 -25.17
N THR A 989 -45.60 11.91 -25.36
CA THR A 989 -44.67 11.48 -26.41
C THR A 989 -43.69 10.47 -25.83
N ALA A 990 -43.37 9.42 -26.60
CA ALA A 990 -42.30 8.51 -26.22
C ALA A 990 -40.98 9.27 -26.07
N PRO A 991 -40.16 8.96 -25.05
CA PRO A 991 -38.83 9.53 -24.93
C PRO A 991 -37.99 9.26 -26.18
N ALA A 992 -37.01 10.14 -26.46
CA ALA A 992 -36.05 9.88 -27.51
C ALA A 992 -35.26 8.58 -27.22
N ALA A 993 -34.76 7.93 -28.27
CA ALA A 993 -33.88 6.77 -28.10
C ALA A 993 -32.71 7.11 -27.15
N ASP A 994 -32.30 6.14 -26.33
CA ASP A 994 -31.23 6.26 -25.34
C ASP A 994 -31.49 7.26 -24.19
N THR A 995 -32.74 7.70 -24.00
CA THR A 995 -33.15 8.49 -22.83
C THR A 995 -33.40 7.58 -21.64
N LEU A 996 -32.74 7.86 -20.51
CA LEU A 996 -33.06 7.22 -19.23
C LEU A 996 -34.37 7.79 -18.69
N GLN A 997 -35.42 6.97 -18.60
CA GLN A 997 -36.68 7.34 -17.99
C GLN A 997 -36.72 6.89 -16.52
N LEU A 998 -36.98 7.82 -15.61
CA LEU A 998 -37.18 7.57 -14.18
C LEU A 998 -38.61 7.92 -13.78
N ALA A 999 -39.27 7.05 -13.02
CA ALA A 999 -40.59 7.34 -12.45
C ALA A 999 -40.50 8.41 -11.35
N GLY A 1000 -41.59 9.15 -11.10
CA GLY A 1000 -41.63 10.19 -10.06
C GLY A 1000 -41.40 9.63 -8.63
N ASP A 1001 -41.76 8.38 -8.39
CA ASP A 1001 -41.61 7.66 -7.13
C ASP A 1001 -40.28 6.87 -7.02
N PHE A 1002 -39.36 7.06 -7.97
CA PHE A 1002 -38.05 6.39 -7.98
C PHE A 1002 -37.20 6.70 -6.75
N PHE A 1003 -37.34 7.89 -6.16
CA PHE A 1003 -36.46 8.46 -5.12
C PHE A 1003 -36.76 7.97 -3.69
N ASN A 1004 -36.95 6.65 -3.54
CA ASN A 1004 -37.26 5.97 -2.28
C ASN A 1004 -36.39 4.72 -2.02
N LYS A 1005 -35.21 4.66 -2.63
CA LYS A 1005 -34.29 3.51 -2.59
C LYS A 1005 -33.38 3.45 -1.34
N GLY A 1006 -33.58 4.34 -0.38
CA GLY A 1006 -32.85 4.38 0.90
C GLY A 1006 -31.62 5.29 0.93
N PHE A 1007 -31.31 5.99 -0.17
CA PHE A 1007 -30.20 6.94 -0.22
C PHE A 1007 -30.54 8.25 0.48
N SER A 1008 -29.52 8.96 0.96
CA SER A 1008 -29.61 10.29 1.54
C SER A 1008 -29.26 11.39 0.53
N ALA A 1009 -28.78 11.04 -0.66
CA ALA A 1009 -28.63 11.97 -1.78
C ALA A 1009 -28.87 11.25 -3.11
N TYR A 1010 -29.47 11.98 -4.05
CA TYR A 1010 -29.69 11.54 -5.43
C TYR A 1010 -29.07 12.57 -6.37
N ASP A 1011 -28.08 12.17 -7.15
CA ASP A 1011 -27.39 13.02 -8.12
C ASP A 1011 -27.69 12.49 -9.53
N ILE A 1012 -28.54 13.20 -10.27
CA ILE A 1012 -29.00 12.77 -11.60
C ILE A 1012 -28.42 13.70 -12.66
N THR A 1013 -27.69 13.15 -13.60
CA THR A 1013 -27.01 13.89 -14.66
C THR A 1013 -27.45 13.41 -16.04
N GLY A 1014 -27.96 14.33 -16.87
CA GLY A 1014 -28.17 14.11 -18.30
C GLY A 1014 -27.12 14.86 -19.11
N ASN A 1015 -26.22 14.15 -19.80
CA ASN A 1015 -25.08 14.76 -20.50
C ASN A 1015 -25.51 15.77 -21.58
N GLU A 1016 -26.58 15.47 -22.31
CA GLU A 1016 -27.14 16.28 -23.40
C GLU A 1016 -28.48 16.94 -23.02
N GLY A 1017 -29.06 16.59 -21.87
CA GLY A 1017 -30.31 17.20 -21.39
C GLY A 1017 -31.02 16.44 -20.29
N LEU A 1018 -31.83 17.17 -19.50
CA LEU A 1018 -32.64 16.65 -18.41
C LEU A 1018 -34.02 17.29 -18.38
N LEU A 1019 -35.08 16.48 -18.38
CA LEU A 1019 -36.47 16.93 -18.34
C LEU A 1019 -37.22 16.31 -17.14
N VAL A 1020 -37.80 17.14 -16.27
CA VAL A 1020 -38.91 16.74 -15.40
C VAL A 1020 -40.20 17.12 -16.12
N THR A 1021 -41.00 16.13 -16.46
CA THR A 1021 -42.22 16.30 -17.26
C THR A 1021 -43.31 17.09 -16.52
N ASP A 1022 -44.25 17.67 -17.28
CA ASP A 1022 -45.36 18.45 -16.73
C ASP A 1022 -46.22 17.62 -15.77
N GLY A 1023 -46.63 18.23 -14.65
CA GLY A 1023 -47.49 17.60 -13.64
C GLY A 1023 -46.82 16.55 -12.75
N THR A 1024 -45.59 16.14 -13.05
CA THR A 1024 -44.89 15.06 -12.33
C THR A 1024 -44.66 15.40 -10.86
N GLN A 1025 -44.97 14.45 -9.98
CA GLN A 1025 -44.70 14.53 -8.55
C GLN A 1025 -43.43 13.74 -8.23
N VAL A 1026 -42.44 14.41 -7.66
CA VAL A 1026 -41.16 13.83 -7.22
C VAL A 1026 -41.07 13.97 -5.72
N ASP A 1027 -41.33 12.87 -5.00
CA ASP A 1027 -41.20 12.80 -3.54
C ASP A 1027 -39.92 12.07 -3.16
N VAL A 1028 -38.96 12.81 -2.61
CA VAL A 1028 -37.67 12.27 -2.20
C VAL A 1028 -37.73 11.85 -0.73
N THR A 1029 -37.61 10.55 -0.47
CA THR A 1029 -37.69 9.99 0.88
C THR A 1029 -36.56 9.01 1.17
N THR A 1030 -36.22 8.84 2.44
CA THR A 1030 -35.15 7.94 2.87
C THR A 1030 -35.71 6.83 3.77
N PRO A 1031 -36.22 5.72 3.21
CA PRO A 1031 -36.50 4.52 4.00
C PRO A 1031 -35.22 4.03 4.69
N VAL A 1032 -35.31 3.66 5.96
CA VAL A 1032 -34.20 3.24 6.80
C VAL A 1032 -34.40 1.83 7.32
N TYR A 1033 -33.33 1.24 7.85
CA TYR A 1033 -33.41 0.01 8.62
C TYR A 1033 -33.68 0.28 10.10
N ARG A 1034 -34.48 -0.58 10.73
CA ARG A 1034 -34.64 -0.67 12.19
C ARG A 1034 -34.54 -2.12 12.65
N LEU A 1035 -34.45 -2.34 13.96
CA LEU A 1035 -34.51 -3.70 14.52
C LEU A 1035 -35.82 -4.38 14.16
N GLY A 1036 -35.73 -5.59 13.62
CA GLY A 1036 -36.87 -6.47 13.45
C GLY A 1036 -37.18 -7.28 14.71
N GLU A 1037 -38.31 -7.98 14.73
CA GLU A 1037 -38.72 -8.77 15.91
C GLU A 1037 -37.77 -9.94 16.24
N GLN A 1038 -37.07 -10.48 15.22
CA GLN A 1038 -36.20 -11.65 15.36
C GLN A 1038 -34.72 -11.30 15.63
N THR A 1039 -34.35 -10.01 15.74
CA THR A 1039 -32.96 -9.56 15.84
C THR A 1039 -32.14 -10.31 16.90
N SER A 1040 -32.72 -10.55 18.07
CA SER A 1040 -32.02 -11.16 19.21
C SER A 1040 -31.48 -12.57 18.93
N GLY A 1041 -32.08 -13.31 17.99
CA GLY A 1041 -31.67 -14.66 17.60
C GLY A 1041 -30.81 -14.74 16.34
N VAL A 1042 -30.56 -13.62 15.65
CA VAL A 1042 -29.77 -13.62 14.40
C VAL A 1042 -28.27 -13.53 14.72
N SER A 1043 -27.52 -14.55 14.31
CA SER A 1043 -26.06 -14.64 14.51
C SER A 1043 -25.29 -13.55 13.75
N SER A 1044 -24.13 -13.15 14.29
CA SER A 1044 -23.18 -12.30 13.56
C SER A 1044 -22.81 -12.92 12.20
N GLY A 1045 -22.67 -12.08 11.17
CA GLY A 1045 -22.32 -12.49 9.81
C GLY A 1045 -23.50 -12.93 8.92
N SER A 1046 -24.72 -13.05 9.46
CA SER A 1046 -25.93 -13.24 8.66
C SER A 1046 -26.23 -12.02 7.79
N ASP A 1047 -27.07 -12.21 6.75
CA ASP A 1047 -27.60 -11.11 5.94
C ASP A 1047 -28.27 -10.07 6.85
N PRO A 1048 -27.89 -8.77 6.77
CA PRO A 1048 -28.53 -7.71 7.53
C PRO A 1048 -30.06 -7.70 7.43
N ALA A 1049 -30.63 -8.06 6.29
CA ALA A 1049 -32.08 -8.12 6.09
C ALA A 1049 -32.79 -9.19 6.92
N ALA A 1050 -32.05 -10.16 7.50
CA ALA A 1050 -32.61 -11.12 8.45
C ALA A 1050 -32.77 -10.53 9.86
N ALA A 1051 -31.95 -9.55 10.24
CA ALA A 1051 -31.98 -8.92 11.55
C ALA A 1051 -32.68 -7.55 11.56
N LEU A 1052 -32.68 -6.88 10.42
CA LEU A 1052 -33.17 -5.51 10.23
C LEU A 1052 -34.37 -5.51 9.29
N GLU A 1053 -35.38 -4.72 9.62
CA GLU A 1053 -36.55 -4.52 8.76
C GLU A 1053 -36.58 -3.11 8.16
N ARG A 1054 -37.08 -3.01 6.92
CA ARG A 1054 -37.26 -1.72 6.24
C ARG A 1054 -38.42 -0.97 6.85
N TRP A 1055 -38.18 0.31 7.12
CA TRP A 1055 -39.17 1.19 7.69
C TRP A 1055 -38.99 2.61 7.20
N THR A 1056 -40.10 3.25 6.83
CA THR A 1056 -40.13 4.70 6.58
C THR A 1056 -40.80 5.37 7.77
N PRO A 1057 -40.03 6.05 8.65
CA PRO A 1057 -40.60 6.79 9.76
C PRO A 1057 -41.61 7.84 9.29
N ALA A 1058 -42.60 8.13 10.13
CA ALA A 1058 -43.37 9.37 10.00
C ALA A 1058 -42.41 10.57 10.05
N LEU A 1059 -42.75 11.65 9.33
CA LEU A 1059 -41.87 12.83 9.21
C LEU A 1059 -41.41 13.37 10.58
N TYR A 1060 -42.32 13.37 11.56
CA TYR A 1060 -42.03 13.74 12.95
C TYR A 1060 -42.51 12.63 13.89
N GLN A 1061 -41.69 12.34 14.90
CA GLN A 1061 -41.96 11.35 15.94
C GLN A 1061 -41.89 12.00 17.31
N GLU A 1062 -42.93 11.79 18.10
CA GLU A 1062 -43.10 12.38 19.42
C GLU A 1062 -42.60 11.46 20.52
N ASN A 1063 -41.86 12.01 21.49
CA ASN A 1063 -41.63 11.40 22.79
C ASN A 1063 -42.27 12.27 23.88
N PRO A 1064 -43.56 12.03 24.21
CA PRO A 1064 -44.29 12.84 25.18
C PRO A 1064 -43.73 12.78 26.61
N THR A 1065 -42.93 11.77 26.94
CA THR A 1065 -42.33 11.61 28.28
C THR A 1065 -41.08 12.48 28.43
N GLN A 1066 -40.26 12.56 27.38
CA GLN A 1066 -39.05 13.39 27.36
C GLN A 1066 -39.30 14.81 26.83
N GLY A 1067 -40.47 15.06 26.21
CA GLY A 1067 -40.77 16.34 25.55
C GLY A 1067 -39.89 16.58 24.33
N VAL A 1068 -39.55 15.52 23.59
CA VAL A 1068 -38.64 15.56 22.43
C VAL A 1068 -39.42 15.23 21.17
N LEU A 1069 -39.22 16.03 20.12
CA LEU A 1069 -39.75 15.80 18.78
C LEU A 1069 -38.58 15.50 17.84
N ASN A 1070 -38.55 14.31 17.24
CA ASN A 1070 -37.50 13.90 16.31
C ASN A 1070 -38.04 13.94 14.87
N GLN A 1071 -37.32 14.61 13.96
CA GLN A 1071 -37.61 14.52 12.53
C GLN A 1071 -36.91 13.28 11.95
N ARG A 1072 -37.55 12.58 11.01
CA ARG A 1072 -36.88 11.55 10.22
C ARG A 1072 -35.73 12.13 9.39
N LEU A 1073 -34.79 11.28 9.00
CA LEU A 1073 -33.74 11.64 8.04
C LEU A 1073 -34.37 11.87 6.65
N GLY A 1074 -33.85 12.86 5.94
CA GLY A 1074 -34.27 13.20 4.59
C GLY A 1074 -33.17 12.95 3.57
N ALA A 1075 -33.52 13.12 2.29
CA ALA A 1075 -32.58 13.08 1.18
C ALA A 1075 -32.61 14.36 0.34
N SER A 1076 -31.44 14.72 -0.18
CA SER A 1076 -31.27 15.83 -1.12
C SER A 1076 -31.30 15.34 -2.58
N LEU A 1077 -31.71 16.21 -3.51
CA LEU A 1077 -31.79 15.91 -4.94
C LEU A 1077 -31.00 16.94 -5.75
N SER A 1078 -30.02 16.47 -6.53
CA SER A 1078 -29.33 17.26 -7.55
C SER A 1078 -29.74 16.79 -8.93
N LEU A 1079 -30.16 17.72 -9.79
CA LEU A 1079 -30.40 17.48 -11.21
C LEU A 1079 -29.41 18.33 -12.02
N THR A 1080 -28.64 17.70 -12.90
CA THR A 1080 -27.63 18.36 -13.72
C THR A 1080 -27.86 18.04 -15.20
N ALA A 1081 -27.80 19.06 -16.05
CA ALA A 1081 -27.71 18.89 -17.50
C ALA A 1081 -26.32 19.34 -18.00
N GLY A 1082 -25.56 18.41 -18.59
CA GLY A 1082 -24.16 18.59 -18.94
C GLY A 1082 -23.16 18.05 -17.90
N HIS A 1083 -21.88 18.06 -18.25
CA HIS A 1083 -20.77 17.57 -17.40
C HIS A 1083 -19.50 18.42 -17.59
N GLN A 1084 -18.46 18.16 -16.80
CA GLN A 1084 -17.22 18.97 -16.76
C GLN A 1084 -16.49 19.06 -18.11
N ASP A 1085 -16.66 18.07 -18.98
CA ASP A 1085 -16.01 17.98 -20.30
C ASP A 1085 -16.95 18.37 -21.45
N SER A 1086 -18.11 18.98 -21.17
CA SER A 1086 -19.04 19.43 -22.20
C SER A 1086 -18.40 20.42 -23.19
N THR A 1087 -18.71 20.23 -24.47
CA THR A 1087 -18.18 21.03 -25.58
C THR A 1087 -18.98 22.32 -25.79
N ALA A 1088 -18.44 23.26 -26.57
CA ALA A 1088 -19.17 24.48 -26.95
C ALA A 1088 -20.49 24.18 -27.69
N ALA A 1089 -20.58 23.06 -28.43
CA ALA A 1089 -21.81 22.63 -29.09
C ALA A 1089 -22.85 22.16 -28.06
N ASP A 1090 -22.43 21.36 -27.07
CA ASP A 1090 -23.30 20.89 -25.99
C ASP A 1090 -23.84 22.07 -25.18
N LEU A 1091 -23.02 23.09 -24.95
CA LEU A 1091 -23.40 24.33 -24.29
C LEU A 1091 -24.57 25.05 -24.96
N ALA A 1092 -24.72 24.91 -26.28
CA ALA A 1092 -25.76 25.57 -27.07
C ALA A 1092 -27.09 24.78 -27.11
N THR A 1093 -27.04 23.45 -26.95
CA THR A 1093 -28.19 22.55 -27.13
C THR A 1093 -28.70 21.92 -25.84
N THR A 1094 -27.84 21.80 -24.82
CA THR A 1094 -28.18 21.14 -23.55
C THR A 1094 -29.18 21.97 -22.76
N THR A 1095 -30.25 21.31 -22.29
CA THR A 1095 -31.29 21.97 -21.50
C THR A 1095 -31.62 21.19 -20.23
N LEU A 1096 -31.86 21.90 -19.14
CA LEU A 1096 -32.53 21.37 -17.95
C LEU A 1096 -33.90 22.04 -17.86
N THR A 1097 -34.99 21.26 -17.91
CA THR A 1097 -36.36 21.78 -17.78
C THR A 1097 -37.10 21.09 -16.64
N VAL A 1098 -37.68 21.88 -15.73
CA VAL A 1098 -38.72 21.42 -14.79
C VAL A 1098 -40.06 21.91 -15.32
N GLY A 1099 -40.91 20.97 -15.72
CA GLY A 1099 -42.18 21.19 -16.39
C GLY A 1099 -43.22 21.95 -15.57
N GLN A 1100 -44.26 22.43 -16.26
CA GLN A 1100 -45.36 23.15 -15.63
C GLN A 1100 -46.16 22.20 -14.73
N GLY A 1101 -46.48 22.66 -13.51
CA GLY A 1101 -47.24 21.85 -12.54
C GLY A 1101 -46.46 20.67 -11.94
N ALA A 1102 -45.19 20.46 -12.34
CA ALA A 1102 -44.32 19.51 -11.69
C ALA A 1102 -44.01 19.98 -10.26
N VAL A 1103 -43.90 19.05 -9.32
CA VAL A 1103 -43.59 19.34 -7.91
C VAL A 1103 -42.46 18.44 -7.45
N ILE A 1104 -41.40 19.05 -6.91
CA ILE A 1104 -40.27 18.34 -6.30
C ILE A 1104 -40.29 18.62 -4.80
N ASN A 1105 -40.46 17.58 -3.99
CA ASN A 1105 -40.50 17.64 -2.54
C ASN A 1105 -39.28 16.93 -1.95
N VAL A 1106 -38.56 17.62 -1.07
CA VAL A 1106 -37.56 17.01 -0.18
C VAL A 1106 -37.97 17.24 1.28
N ASP A 1107 -37.51 16.36 2.17
CA ASP A 1107 -37.78 16.51 3.60
C ASP A 1107 -37.17 17.83 4.16
N PRO A 1108 -37.74 18.41 5.22
CA PRO A 1108 -37.27 19.68 5.80
C PRO A 1108 -35.79 19.68 6.16
N GLY A 1109 -35.08 20.74 5.76
CA GLY A 1109 -33.63 20.89 5.93
C GLY A 1109 -32.78 20.28 4.81
N GLN A 1110 -33.37 19.58 3.83
CA GLN A 1110 -32.66 19.01 2.68
C GLN A 1110 -32.54 20.00 1.52
N GLY A 1111 -31.70 19.66 0.53
CA GLY A 1111 -31.40 20.49 -0.63
C GLY A 1111 -32.03 20.00 -1.93
N ILE A 1112 -32.44 20.96 -2.78
CA ILE A 1112 -32.71 20.74 -4.21
C ILE A 1112 -31.72 21.60 -5.00
N ASN A 1113 -30.97 20.99 -5.91
CA ASN A 1113 -29.94 21.69 -6.67
C ASN A 1113 -30.07 21.39 -8.16
N LEU A 1114 -30.30 22.43 -8.97
CA LEU A 1114 -30.45 22.34 -10.41
C LEU A 1114 -29.27 23.03 -11.09
N ARG A 1115 -28.59 22.33 -11.99
CA ARG A 1115 -27.45 22.87 -12.74
C ARG A 1115 -27.54 22.58 -14.23
N SER A 1116 -27.09 23.51 -15.05
CA SER A 1116 -27.02 23.31 -16.51
C SER A 1116 -25.78 23.98 -17.10
N VAL A 1117 -25.09 23.31 -18.04
CA VAL A 1117 -24.09 23.98 -18.91
C VAL A 1117 -24.76 24.89 -19.94
N GLY A 1118 -26.03 24.63 -20.25
CA GLY A 1118 -26.83 25.34 -21.25
C GLY A 1118 -28.01 26.11 -20.64
N GLN A 1119 -29.20 25.95 -21.22
CA GLN A 1119 -30.43 26.59 -20.72
C GLN A 1119 -30.93 25.86 -19.45
N LEU A 1120 -31.40 26.62 -18.46
CA LEU A 1120 -32.09 26.08 -17.29
C LEU A 1120 -33.46 26.74 -17.19
N THR A 1121 -34.54 25.98 -17.28
CA THR A 1121 -35.93 26.46 -17.20
C THR A 1121 -36.66 25.77 -16.06
N MET A 1122 -37.25 26.53 -15.15
CA MET A 1122 -38.01 26.04 -14.00
C MET A 1122 -39.42 26.63 -14.02
N ASN A 1123 -40.43 25.80 -14.32
CA ASN A 1123 -41.85 26.20 -14.42
C ASN A 1123 -42.74 25.59 -13.32
N GLY A 1124 -42.18 24.71 -12.48
CA GLY A 1124 -42.90 23.95 -11.46
C GLY A 1124 -42.74 24.48 -10.02
N THR A 1125 -42.94 23.59 -9.05
CA THR A 1125 -42.78 23.87 -7.61
C THR A 1125 -41.60 23.10 -7.03
N LEU A 1126 -40.73 23.78 -6.29
CA LEU A 1126 -39.63 23.19 -5.53
C LEU A 1126 -39.86 23.44 -4.03
N ASN A 1127 -40.05 22.37 -3.26
CA ASN A 1127 -40.31 22.41 -1.83
C ASN A 1127 -39.12 21.85 -1.04
N ALA A 1128 -38.40 22.73 -0.33
CA ALA A 1128 -37.25 22.38 0.52
C ALA A 1128 -37.29 23.18 1.84
N TRP A 1129 -38.33 22.95 2.65
CA TRP A 1129 -38.67 23.77 3.83
C TRP A 1129 -37.52 23.85 4.85
N GLY A 1130 -37.07 25.07 5.16
CA GLY A 1130 -35.93 25.31 6.04
C GLY A 1130 -34.59 24.72 5.55
N GLY A 1131 -34.54 24.26 4.29
CA GLY A 1131 -33.38 23.69 3.62
C GLY A 1131 -32.80 24.64 2.58
N SER A 1132 -32.42 24.13 1.41
CA SER A 1132 -31.84 24.97 0.35
C SER A 1132 -32.31 24.63 -1.05
N VAL A 1133 -32.49 25.65 -1.89
CA VAL A 1133 -32.67 25.49 -3.34
C VAL A 1133 -31.59 26.29 -4.07
N SER A 1134 -30.88 25.65 -4.99
CA SER A 1134 -29.93 26.32 -5.88
C SER A 1134 -30.23 26.07 -7.35
N LEU A 1135 -30.20 27.12 -8.16
CA LEU A 1135 -30.27 27.05 -9.62
C LEU A 1135 -29.04 27.74 -10.19
N GLY A 1136 -28.18 27.03 -10.92
CA GLY A 1136 -26.90 27.58 -11.36
C GLY A 1136 -26.42 27.09 -12.72
N GLY A 1137 -25.49 27.84 -13.30
CA GLY A 1137 -24.69 27.36 -14.42
C GLY A 1137 -23.62 26.36 -13.96
N LEU A 1138 -23.20 25.46 -14.85
CA LEU A 1138 -22.01 24.64 -14.68
C LEU A 1138 -20.88 25.22 -15.55
N THR A 1139 -19.81 25.70 -14.91
CA THR A 1139 -18.62 26.18 -15.61
C THR A 1139 -17.78 25.00 -16.08
N VAL A 1140 -17.46 24.97 -17.37
CA VAL A 1140 -16.61 23.96 -18.02
C VAL A 1140 -15.45 24.64 -18.76
N GLY A 1141 -14.42 23.89 -19.15
CA GLY A 1141 -13.25 24.47 -19.83
C GLY A 1141 -13.57 25.23 -21.13
N SER A 1142 -14.66 24.86 -21.81
CA SER A 1142 -15.14 25.53 -23.03
C SER A 1142 -16.03 26.76 -22.78
N SER A 1143 -16.43 27.03 -21.53
CA SER A 1143 -17.39 28.08 -21.20
C SER A 1143 -16.88 29.47 -21.54
N GLU A 1144 -15.65 29.82 -21.22
CA GLU A 1144 -15.13 31.19 -21.35
C GLU A 1144 -15.18 31.68 -22.81
N ALA A 1145 -14.61 30.90 -23.73
CA ALA A 1145 -14.62 31.23 -25.16
C ALA A 1145 -16.04 31.25 -25.75
N THR A 1146 -16.91 30.33 -25.31
CA THR A 1146 -18.29 30.26 -25.80
C THR A 1146 -19.12 31.44 -25.29
N ASN A 1147 -18.93 31.84 -24.03
CA ASN A 1147 -19.64 32.94 -23.39
C ASN A 1147 -19.23 34.29 -24.01
N ALA A 1148 -17.96 34.45 -24.38
CA ALA A 1148 -17.44 35.67 -24.99
C ALA A 1148 -18.07 36.04 -26.35
N VAL A 1149 -18.60 35.06 -27.09
CA VAL A 1149 -19.27 35.28 -28.40
C VAL A 1149 -20.69 35.84 -28.22
N GLY A 1150 -21.26 35.78 -27.01
CA GLY A 1150 -22.64 36.15 -26.72
C GLY A 1150 -23.63 35.02 -27.05
N HIS A 1151 -24.61 34.80 -26.18
CA HIS A 1151 -25.58 33.71 -26.30
C HIS A 1151 -26.95 34.07 -25.70
N GLY A 1152 -27.99 33.34 -26.10
CA GLY A 1152 -29.37 33.51 -25.60
C GLY A 1152 -29.72 32.68 -24.35
N ARG A 1153 -28.75 31.99 -23.74
CA ARG A 1153 -28.98 31.08 -22.61
C ARG A 1153 -29.22 31.83 -21.30
N SER A 1154 -30.07 31.25 -20.45
CA SER A 1154 -30.51 31.84 -19.19
C SER A 1154 -30.84 30.79 -18.12
N ILE A 1155 -30.90 31.24 -16.88
CA ILE A 1155 -31.61 30.59 -15.79
C ILE A 1155 -32.98 31.26 -15.71
N TRP A 1156 -34.01 30.55 -16.16
CA TRP A 1156 -35.38 31.04 -16.34
C TRP A 1156 -36.32 30.43 -15.31
N VAL A 1157 -36.92 31.27 -14.46
CA VAL A 1157 -37.97 30.92 -13.51
C VAL A 1157 -39.30 31.43 -14.05
N GLY A 1158 -40.18 30.51 -14.44
CA GLY A 1158 -41.42 30.78 -15.17
C GLY A 1158 -42.53 31.41 -14.34
N GLU A 1159 -43.60 31.85 -15.01
CA GLU A 1159 -44.70 32.64 -14.42
C GLU A 1159 -45.52 31.88 -13.37
N ASN A 1160 -45.49 30.55 -13.39
CA ASN A 1160 -46.19 29.68 -12.44
C ASN A 1160 -45.24 29.01 -11.44
N ALA A 1161 -43.96 29.40 -11.43
CA ALA A 1161 -42.94 28.74 -10.64
C ALA A 1161 -43.02 29.14 -9.16
N LEU A 1162 -42.89 28.15 -8.27
CA LEU A 1162 -42.80 28.37 -6.82
C LEU A 1162 -41.51 27.73 -6.30
N ILE A 1163 -40.69 28.51 -5.61
CA ILE A 1163 -39.57 28.00 -4.81
C ILE A 1163 -39.90 28.29 -3.34
N ASP A 1164 -40.24 27.24 -2.60
CA ASP A 1164 -40.63 27.30 -1.18
C ASP A 1164 -39.53 26.64 -0.31
N VAL A 1165 -38.73 27.48 0.32
CA VAL A 1165 -37.81 27.09 1.41
C VAL A 1165 -38.27 27.66 2.75
N ALA A 1166 -39.53 28.14 2.84
CA ALA A 1166 -40.06 28.70 4.05
C ALA A 1166 -40.10 27.65 5.17
N SER A 1167 -39.82 28.09 6.38
CA SER A 1167 -39.85 27.23 7.56
C SER A 1167 -41.28 26.90 7.97
N ARG A 1168 -41.43 25.74 8.61
CA ARG A 1168 -42.70 25.29 9.20
C ARG A 1168 -42.42 24.89 10.65
N ALA A 1169 -43.11 25.54 11.59
CA ALA A 1169 -43.03 25.16 12.99
C ALA A 1169 -43.84 23.90 13.24
N VAL A 1170 -43.29 22.97 14.01
CA VAL A 1170 -43.95 21.71 14.36
C VAL A 1170 -43.96 21.56 15.87
N THR A 1171 -45.14 21.32 16.42
CA THR A 1171 -45.38 21.26 17.87
C THR A 1171 -46.11 20.00 18.27
N ALA A 1172 -45.84 19.52 19.48
CA ALA A 1172 -46.48 18.39 20.14
C ALA A 1172 -46.73 18.73 21.62
N VAL A 1173 -47.48 17.88 22.33
CA VAL A 1173 -47.87 18.08 23.74
C VAL A 1173 -47.36 16.93 24.60
N ASN A 1174 -46.68 17.25 25.70
CA ASN A 1174 -46.11 16.25 26.60
C ASN A 1174 -47.16 15.69 27.58
N ASN A 1175 -46.81 14.63 28.31
CA ASN A 1175 -47.72 13.99 29.28
C ASN A 1175 -48.17 14.91 30.44
N ARG A 1176 -47.54 16.07 30.61
CA ARG A 1176 -47.88 17.08 31.63
C ARG A 1176 -48.65 18.28 31.03
N GLY A 1177 -49.04 18.22 29.75
CA GLY A 1177 -49.77 19.27 29.05
C GLY A 1177 -48.91 20.42 28.51
N GLY A 1178 -47.58 20.32 28.59
CA GLY A 1178 -46.66 21.32 28.05
C GLY A 1178 -46.41 21.14 26.54
N VAL A 1179 -46.37 22.24 25.79
CA VAL A 1179 -46.12 22.28 24.35
C VAL A 1179 -44.63 22.30 24.08
N TYR A 1180 -44.13 21.35 23.29
CA TYR A 1180 -42.74 21.32 22.83
C TYR A 1180 -42.70 21.20 21.30
N GLY A 1181 -41.57 21.49 20.67
CA GLY A 1181 -41.52 21.48 19.21
C GLY A 1181 -40.21 21.98 18.63
N GLN A 1182 -40.18 22.07 17.30
CA GLN A 1182 -39.07 22.61 16.54
C GLN A 1182 -39.52 23.84 15.74
N VAL A 1183 -38.78 24.94 15.85
CA VAL A 1183 -38.99 26.16 15.07
C VAL A 1183 -37.69 26.45 14.33
N ARG A 1184 -37.64 26.13 13.03
CA ARG A 1184 -36.44 26.33 12.18
C ARG A 1184 -36.42 27.71 11.56
N SER A 1185 -35.25 28.21 11.20
CA SER A 1185 -35.14 29.38 10.32
C SER A 1185 -35.63 29.07 8.91
N GLY A 1186 -36.04 30.11 8.18
CA GLY A 1186 -36.25 29.99 6.74
C GLY A 1186 -34.98 29.53 6.02
N GLY A 1187 -35.16 28.83 4.90
CA GLY A 1187 -34.05 28.23 4.14
C GLY A 1187 -33.30 29.21 3.23
N LYS A 1188 -32.45 28.67 2.35
CA LYS A 1188 -31.66 29.45 1.38
C LYS A 1188 -32.12 29.20 -0.06
N ILE A 1189 -32.36 30.26 -0.82
CA ILE A 1189 -32.53 30.21 -2.28
C ILE A 1189 -31.33 30.88 -2.92
N SER A 1190 -30.67 30.22 -3.87
CA SER A 1190 -29.54 30.77 -4.63
C SER A 1190 -29.78 30.59 -6.13
N ILE A 1191 -29.86 31.68 -6.90
CA ILE A 1191 -30.10 31.65 -8.34
C ILE A 1191 -28.97 32.39 -9.07
N GLY A 1192 -28.28 31.66 -9.94
CA GLY A 1192 -27.15 32.15 -10.72
C GLY A 1192 -25.87 32.36 -9.92
N GLY A 1193 -25.88 32.27 -8.59
CA GLY A 1193 -24.66 32.38 -7.80
C GLY A 1193 -24.86 32.70 -6.33
N ASP A 1194 -23.78 32.49 -5.57
CA ASP A 1194 -23.72 32.82 -4.14
C ASP A 1194 -23.02 34.16 -3.90
N ILE A 1195 -23.52 34.91 -2.91
CA ILE A 1195 -22.95 36.17 -2.46
C ILE A 1195 -22.42 35.97 -1.04
N ASP A 1196 -21.11 36.10 -0.87
CA ASP A 1196 -20.49 36.13 0.45
C ASP A 1196 -20.54 37.57 0.99
N LEU A 1197 -21.45 37.81 1.92
CA LEU A 1197 -21.66 39.12 2.54
C LEU A 1197 -20.48 39.58 3.40
N ALA A 1198 -19.63 38.67 3.89
CA ALA A 1198 -18.49 39.01 4.72
C ALA A 1198 -17.31 39.51 3.90
N THR A 1199 -17.10 38.93 2.72
CA THR A 1199 -16.00 39.31 1.81
C THR A 1199 -16.44 40.29 0.71
N GLY A 1200 -17.75 40.42 0.47
CA GLY A 1200 -18.30 41.18 -0.65
C GLY A 1200 -18.10 40.49 -2.01
N ILE A 1201 -17.65 39.23 -2.03
CA ILE A 1201 -17.40 38.48 -3.25
C ILE A 1201 -18.69 37.77 -3.70
N ALA A 1202 -19.13 38.07 -4.91
CA ALA A 1202 -20.20 37.33 -5.58
C ALA A 1202 -19.59 36.35 -6.60
N LYS A 1203 -19.91 35.06 -6.45
CA LYS A 1203 -19.63 34.05 -7.48
C LYS A 1203 -20.87 33.96 -8.36
N ALA A 1204 -20.84 34.63 -9.51
CA ALA A 1204 -21.98 34.73 -10.41
C ALA A 1204 -21.77 33.91 -11.69
N SER A 1205 -22.86 33.43 -12.26
CA SER A 1205 -22.92 32.73 -13.54
C SER A 1205 -22.91 33.72 -14.70
N ASP A 1206 -22.31 33.32 -15.82
CA ASP A 1206 -22.37 34.05 -17.11
C ASP A 1206 -23.69 33.84 -17.85
N LEU A 1207 -24.78 33.59 -17.12
CA LEU A 1207 -26.13 33.38 -17.67
C LEU A 1207 -27.03 34.50 -17.17
N PHE A 1208 -27.95 34.98 -18.01
CA PHE A 1208 -29.02 35.86 -17.53
C PHE A 1208 -29.86 35.10 -16.49
N VAL A 1209 -30.24 35.77 -15.42
CA VAL A 1209 -31.24 35.25 -14.48
C VAL A 1209 -32.56 35.96 -14.75
N VAL A 1210 -33.58 35.21 -15.11
CA VAL A 1210 -34.92 35.72 -15.42
C VAL A 1210 -35.92 35.11 -14.43
N VAL A 1211 -36.55 35.96 -13.63
CA VAL A 1211 -37.63 35.60 -12.71
C VAL A 1211 -38.90 36.29 -13.18
N ARG A 1212 -39.81 35.54 -13.78
CA ARG A 1212 -40.99 36.08 -14.47
C ARG A 1212 -42.07 36.57 -13.50
N LYS A 1213 -42.93 37.47 -13.99
CA LYS A 1213 -44.12 37.92 -13.28
C LYS A 1213 -45.03 36.74 -12.95
N GLY A 1214 -45.33 36.57 -11.65
CA GLY A 1214 -46.11 35.43 -11.14
C GLY A 1214 -45.26 34.38 -10.42
N ALA A 1215 -43.95 34.30 -10.71
CA ALA A 1215 -43.03 33.46 -9.94
C ALA A 1215 -42.99 33.89 -8.46
N ARG A 1216 -42.83 32.93 -7.56
CA ARG A 1216 -42.71 33.19 -6.11
C ARG A 1216 -41.50 32.49 -5.52
N LEU A 1217 -40.66 33.28 -4.85
CA LEU A 1217 -39.53 32.81 -4.05
C LEU A 1217 -39.86 33.09 -2.58
N ASP A 1218 -40.06 32.05 -1.77
CA ASP A 1218 -40.40 32.17 -0.36
C ASP A 1218 -39.37 31.48 0.54
N ALA A 1219 -38.76 32.27 1.41
CA ALA A 1219 -37.81 31.85 2.42
C ALA A 1219 -38.22 32.33 3.81
N SER A 1220 -39.52 32.49 4.08
CA SER A 1220 -40.00 33.02 5.36
C SER A 1220 -39.67 32.10 6.56
N GLY A 1221 -39.45 32.70 7.73
CA GLY A 1221 -39.33 32.03 9.01
C GLY A 1221 -40.69 31.58 9.55
N ALA A 1222 -40.67 30.92 10.71
CA ALA A 1222 -41.85 30.40 11.39
C ALA A 1222 -41.83 30.75 12.88
N GLN A 1223 -42.98 30.59 13.54
CA GLN A 1223 -43.08 30.76 15.00
C GLN A 1223 -44.02 29.72 15.61
N ALA A 1224 -43.77 29.38 16.87
CA ALA A 1224 -44.68 28.58 17.69
C ALA A 1224 -44.54 28.93 19.18
N ALA A 1225 -45.62 28.80 19.94
CA ALA A 1225 -45.59 28.97 21.38
C ALA A 1225 -45.15 27.65 22.06
N LEU A 1226 -43.95 27.63 22.64
CA LEU A 1226 -43.31 26.46 23.27
C LEU A 1226 -43.11 26.70 24.77
N ASP A 1227 -43.23 25.65 25.58
CA ASP A 1227 -42.92 25.66 27.01
C ASP A 1227 -41.42 25.40 27.23
N ILE A 1228 -40.66 26.45 27.57
CA ILE A 1228 -39.21 26.38 27.77
C ILE A 1228 -38.88 26.24 29.26
N PRO A 1229 -38.01 25.28 29.65
CA PRO A 1229 -37.58 25.13 31.04
C PRO A 1229 -37.05 26.43 31.65
N GLY A 1230 -37.65 26.87 32.76
CA GLY A 1230 -37.28 28.11 33.46
C GLY A 1230 -37.87 29.41 32.88
N GLN A 1231 -38.54 29.36 31.73
CA GLN A 1231 -39.17 30.53 31.10
C GLN A 1231 -40.70 30.41 30.91
N GLY A 1232 -41.26 29.20 31.01
CA GLY A 1232 -42.69 28.97 30.77
C GLY A 1232 -43.05 29.02 29.29
N ARG A 1233 -44.31 29.30 28.96
CA ARG A 1233 -44.79 29.36 27.57
C ARG A 1233 -44.31 30.62 26.88
N VAL A 1234 -43.40 30.48 25.92
CA VAL A 1234 -42.81 31.59 25.17
C VAL A 1234 -43.08 31.40 23.68
N LEU A 1235 -43.38 32.51 22.99
CA LEU A 1235 -43.45 32.53 21.53
C LEU A 1235 -42.02 32.46 20.97
N VAL A 1236 -41.64 31.30 20.44
CA VAL A 1236 -40.36 31.08 19.79
C VAL A 1236 -40.53 31.38 18.31
N ALA A 1237 -39.81 32.38 17.82
CA ALA A 1237 -39.77 32.76 16.42
C ALA A 1237 -38.40 32.49 15.83
N SER A 1238 -38.36 32.13 14.55
CA SER A 1238 -37.11 31.98 13.81
C SER A 1238 -36.81 33.16 12.89
N LYS A 1239 -35.56 33.19 12.42
CA LYS A 1239 -35.14 34.13 11.39
C LYS A 1239 -35.80 33.78 10.05
N GLY A 1240 -36.03 34.81 9.24
CA GLY A 1240 -36.22 34.62 7.80
C GLY A 1240 -34.97 33.99 7.19
N GLY A 1241 -35.17 33.34 6.06
CA GLY A 1241 -34.12 32.77 5.23
C GLY A 1241 -33.42 33.80 4.35
N SER A 1242 -32.65 33.32 3.39
CA SER A 1242 -31.86 34.16 2.48
C SER A 1242 -32.16 33.84 1.02
N ILE A 1243 -32.28 34.88 0.19
CA ILE A 1243 -32.47 34.74 -1.25
C ILE A 1243 -31.34 35.50 -1.94
N SER A 1244 -30.46 34.80 -2.66
CA SER A 1244 -29.37 35.38 -3.45
C SER A 1244 -29.62 35.22 -4.94
N LEU A 1245 -29.41 36.30 -5.68
CA LEU A 1245 -29.57 36.37 -7.12
C LEU A 1245 -28.29 36.99 -7.68
N ALA A 1246 -27.57 36.28 -8.53
CA ALA A 1246 -26.31 36.76 -9.08
C ALA A 1246 -26.16 36.37 -10.56
N SER A 1247 -25.65 37.31 -11.37
CA SER A 1247 -25.37 37.10 -12.80
C SER A 1247 -24.28 38.06 -13.25
N ASN A 1248 -23.35 37.61 -14.10
CA ASN A 1248 -22.38 38.47 -14.77
C ASN A 1248 -22.98 39.19 -15.98
N ASN A 1249 -24.13 38.73 -16.52
CA ASN A 1249 -24.75 39.29 -17.71
C ASN A 1249 -25.93 40.21 -17.39
N GLY A 1250 -26.84 39.79 -16.50
CA GLY A 1250 -27.99 40.60 -16.12
C GLY A 1250 -29.08 39.85 -15.38
N LEU A 1251 -29.92 40.63 -14.67
CA LEU A 1251 -31.05 40.15 -13.88
C LEU A 1251 -32.36 40.77 -14.41
N TYR A 1252 -33.37 39.94 -14.65
CA TYR A 1252 -34.76 40.36 -14.92
C TYR A 1252 -35.66 39.82 -13.81
N LEU A 1253 -36.14 40.67 -12.90
CA LEU A 1253 -36.78 40.25 -11.64
C LEU A 1253 -38.21 40.78 -11.50
N ASP A 1254 -39.16 40.17 -12.20
CA ASP A 1254 -40.59 40.55 -12.18
C ASP A 1254 -41.42 39.71 -11.19
N GLY A 1255 -40.83 38.67 -10.58
CA GLY A 1255 -41.47 37.79 -9.61
C GLY A 1255 -41.52 38.34 -8.18
N SER A 1256 -42.24 37.63 -7.32
CA SER A 1256 -42.36 37.95 -5.89
C SER A 1256 -41.26 37.28 -5.06
N VAL A 1257 -40.67 38.02 -4.14
CA VAL A 1257 -39.59 37.58 -3.25
C VAL A 1257 -40.01 37.85 -1.81
N VAL A 1258 -40.02 36.81 -0.97
CA VAL A 1258 -40.50 36.88 0.42
C VAL A 1258 -39.51 36.17 1.34
N ALA A 1259 -39.01 36.85 2.37
CA ALA A 1259 -38.12 36.29 3.38
C ALA A 1259 -38.39 36.90 4.76
N ARG A 1260 -39.64 36.79 5.24
CA ARG A 1260 -40.07 37.40 6.50
C ARG A 1260 -39.49 36.66 7.70
N ALA A 1261 -39.25 37.37 8.81
CA ALA A 1261 -38.99 36.69 10.09
C ALA A 1261 -40.26 35.96 10.58
N GLY A 1262 -40.09 34.95 11.42
CA GLY A 1262 -41.21 34.22 12.00
C GLY A 1262 -41.99 35.03 13.05
N GLY A 1263 -41.36 36.03 13.67
CA GLY A 1263 -41.93 36.88 14.72
C GLY A 1263 -42.16 38.32 14.27
N ALA A 1264 -42.53 39.19 15.20
CA ALA A 1264 -42.69 40.62 14.93
C ALA A 1264 -41.33 41.26 14.61
N GLY A 1265 -41.08 41.54 13.34
CA GLY A 1265 -39.85 42.14 12.82
C GLY A 1265 -39.93 42.43 11.33
#